data_AF-A0A7L1ZID2-F1
#
_entry.id   AF-A0A7L1ZID2-F1
#
_cell.length_a   1.000
_cell.length_b   1.000
_cell.length_c   1.000
_cell.angle_alpha   90.00
_cell.angle_beta   90.00
_cell.angle_gamma   90.00
#
_symmetry.space_group_name_H-M   'P 1'
#
loop_
_entity.id
_entity.type
_entity.pdbx_description
1 polymer ?
#
loop_
_entity_poly.entity_id
_entity_poly.type
_entity_poly.pdbx_seq_one_letter_code
_entity_poly.pdbx_strand_id
1 'polypeptide(L)'
;AQSDEKAIIAKLHQDIVALQGSESVAVGKLEKFKLKLQKMEIHNLRLEQKLDERDQALYFARLEGRNRTKHLQQTVQSLRRQFSGALPLAQQEKFSKTMIQLQNDKLKILEEVQHAQQERRNAENRALELELKLKSLEELVSALKDTRGAQKVMEWHMKMEELHLQELKLSRELVKQKEEVKYLRNIISEYECTISNLEEENVQQNKFHEERQMAWDQREVELQHQLDQYDHQRTEILSTALKLEEATGSVPDPSLPIPQQLELALRKIQEHIRTILETRATCRSLEEKLKEKETALWKAEQNVISRDKVINELRLRLPATSGEKIMAELSKQDDSEYHHAIKIAHQTIANMQARLNQKEEVLKRYQHMLAKAREEQEEIAKKHEEDIRVLHQKLDLYTDNSLNKFKETALELGKKTSVSLSISKYFHHLEQTVAEQDNSLASLVGKLKKTSSDLEKQKQITVSKINEFETIRAQLQEKHTVDVEQIKEEANELRKILSQKEKELANVKAELEVQKEANNRAPTATLKNLVAQLKSQLAIKENQHKALSKALLELRAEMTANAEQQIISAASQKEAYMNVQEIVDRQTKGLTTQIEELNNQITKLTDNLKISKNKETSLSDEKDELNQELQKKEKAFAKILREKNEIEKENEELKNRIRRLSSSIQSKADEQNLIDVLQKKIKKLESELEKKCEETEIKSLREEKSSKEEIIRWDEGKKWQIKMEGLRNKLREKEKEADTLSKQLNTLKEIYTKIEKEKIALQKKLKTTGVTVDRVVGIRATETEKELEELRKRNLELENEVAHMRTLQAIPRDSVVEDLHFKNQYLQEKLHALQRQCSRETFLRPLTSGIGSSGQYRREQEVLKENLRLSSENIELRFQLEQANKDLPRLKDQVDDLKEMCELLKKEKAEAERKWGNIRGAGRSGKTVPELEKTIGLMKRVVERVQRENEELKKAPAVVSNEKLLGLEQENERLKSDMEKMKFDLEGQLSVRYESKTKGMEKLITENERLRKELKKEADRGEKLRIEKNNLEILNEKLNVQLEETIKKLNLAESQLDGADSRSWKSIVTRMQETKLKEMETDIAKKTQSIANLKQLLQEATEREHNADKNLQDLKEQIEHLKHLPEGAGTEQKMIKELQLLRLTNNQLEKEKAELMHQLEDYRHERYASTSEHPVAGHNEAAEKDKIDRLMTEMADLQTQLEASGLEKQQLKEETEELRRELETYNPSFFEELEDLKYNYKEEVKKNIILEERLKQLYEEFGIQ
;
A
#
# COMPACT_ATOMS: atom_id res chain seq x y z
N ALA A 1 95.85 34.57 97.56
CA ALA A 1 95.09 33.30 97.46
C ALA A 1 93.58 33.52 97.57
N GLN A 2 93.02 34.13 98.63
CA GLN A 2 91.56 34.27 98.80
C GLN A 2 90.82 35.28 97.88
N SER A 3 91.55 36.15 97.15
CA SER A 3 90.95 37.16 96.24
C SER A 3 90.63 36.60 94.85
N ASP A 4 91.46 35.68 94.35
CA ASP A 4 91.30 35.13 92.99
C ASP A 4 90.16 34.10 92.93
N GLU A 5 89.98 33.31 94.01
CA GLU A 5 88.86 32.35 94.12
C GLU A 5 87.50 33.05 94.11
N LYS A 6 87.35 34.21 94.78
CA LYS A 6 86.11 34.99 94.77
C LYS A 6 85.81 35.60 93.40
N ALA A 7 86.83 36.03 92.66
CA ALA A 7 86.67 36.53 91.29
C ALA A 7 86.27 35.40 90.32
N ILE A 8 86.83 34.20 90.48
CA ILE A 8 86.44 33.02 89.69
C ILE A 8 85.00 32.61 90.04
N ILE A 9 84.61 32.59 91.32
CA ILE A 9 83.24 32.30 91.75
C ILE A 9 82.24 33.32 91.19
N ALA A 10 82.57 34.62 91.21
CA ALA A 10 81.72 35.66 90.65
C ALA A 10 81.56 35.52 89.12
N LYS A 11 82.65 35.18 88.41
CA LYS A 11 82.63 34.94 86.96
C LYS A 11 81.79 33.70 86.61
N LEU A 12 81.97 32.60 87.35
CA LEU A 12 81.13 31.40 87.24
C LEU A 12 79.66 31.71 87.55
N HIS A 13 79.36 32.54 88.54
CA HIS A 13 77.99 32.95 88.84
C HIS A 13 77.39 33.76 87.68
N GLN A 14 78.16 34.69 87.11
CA GLN A 14 77.73 35.48 85.97
C GLN A 14 77.50 34.60 84.71
N ASP A 15 78.36 33.61 84.49
CA ASP A 15 78.21 32.62 83.42
C ASP A 15 76.98 31.72 83.66
N ILE A 16 76.72 31.29 84.89
CA ILE A 16 75.52 30.52 85.27
C ILE A 16 74.25 31.35 85.03
N VAL A 17 74.24 32.62 85.44
CA VAL A 17 73.09 33.51 85.23
C VAL A 17 72.88 33.80 83.75
N ALA A 18 73.95 33.99 82.97
CA ALA A 18 73.86 34.15 81.51
C ALA A 18 73.33 32.87 80.85
N LEU A 19 73.77 31.69 81.30
CA LEU A 19 73.28 30.39 80.84
C LEU A 19 71.80 30.21 81.18
N GLN A 20 71.36 30.49 82.41
CA GLN A 20 69.96 30.46 82.82
C GLN A 20 69.09 31.44 82.01
N GLY A 21 69.63 32.64 81.71
CA GLY A 21 68.98 33.61 80.83
C GLY A 21 68.80 33.05 79.41
N SER A 22 69.85 32.45 78.85
CA SER A 22 69.81 31.81 77.53
C SER A 22 68.89 30.59 77.47
N GLU A 23 68.85 29.80 78.55
CA GLU A 23 67.97 28.65 78.72
C GLU A 23 66.50 29.09 78.77
N SER A 24 66.16 30.14 79.54
CA SER A 24 64.79 30.66 79.57
C SER A 24 64.32 31.19 78.21
N VAL A 25 65.21 31.85 77.45
CA VAL A 25 64.93 32.30 76.07
C VAL A 25 64.76 31.10 75.12
N ALA A 26 65.56 30.05 75.27
CA ALA A 26 65.44 28.82 74.48
C ALA A 26 64.14 28.07 74.79
N VAL A 27 63.76 27.96 76.08
CA VAL A 27 62.48 27.39 76.53
C VAL A 27 61.30 28.20 75.99
N GLY A 28 61.35 29.54 76.07
CA GLY A 28 60.31 30.39 75.51
C GLY A 28 60.19 30.26 73.98
N LYS A 29 61.29 30.04 73.26
CA LYS A 29 61.26 29.71 71.82
C LYS A 29 60.65 28.33 71.57
N LEU A 30 61.02 27.33 72.36
CA LEU A 30 60.47 25.97 72.30
C LEU A 30 58.95 25.97 72.51
N GLU A 31 58.45 26.69 73.52
CA GLU A 31 57.02 26.84 73.79
C GLU A 31 56.28 27.53 72.64
N LYS A 32 56.87 28.59 72.07
CA LYS A 32 56.32 29.24 70.86
C LYS A 32 56.25 28.27 69.68
N PHE A 33 57.26 27.43 69.46
CA PHE A 33 57.23 26.41 68.40
C PHE A 33 56.22 25.30 68.69
N LYS A 34 56.08 24.85 69.95
CA LYS A 34 55.04 23.89 70.36
C LYS A 34 53.63 24.42 70.09
N LEU A 35 53.36 25.68 70.44
CA LEU A 35 52.08 26.32 70.14
C LEU A 35 51.83 26.47 68.63
N LYS A 36 52.88 26.74 67.84
CA LYS A 36 52.76 26.75 66.37
C LYS A 36 52.48 25.36 65.83
N LEU A 37 53.16 24.32 66.32
CA LEU A 37 52.93 22.92 65.94
C LEU A 37 51.48 22.49 66.22
N GLN A 38 51.00 22.73 67.45
CA GLN A 38 49.62 22.43 67.84
C GLN A 38 48.59 23.17 66.96
N LYS A 39 48.85 24.44 66.62
CA LYS A 39 47.99 25.19 65.68
C LYS A 39 47.98 24.56 64.28
N MET A 40 49.13 24.09 63.79
CA MET A 40 49.22 23.40 62.50
C MET A 40 48.55 22.03 62.53
N GLU A 41 48.69 21.26 63.60
CA GLU A 41 48.00 19.96 63.80
C GLU A 41 46.47 20.13 63.79
N ILE A 42 45.94 21.12 64.53
CA ILE A 42 44.51 21.43 64.52
C ILE A 42 44.06 21.86 63.12
N HIS A 43 44.90 22.61 62.39
CA HIS A 43 44.58 23.00 61.02
C HIS A 43 44.56 21.79 60.06
N ASN A 44 45.52 20.87 60.17
CA ASN A 44 45.56 19.63 59.40
C ASN A 44 44.34 18.76 59.67
N LEU A 45 43.97 18.53 60.93
CA LEU A 45 42.77 17.74 61.28
C LEU A 45 41.49 18.35 60.69
N ARG A 46 41.40 19.70 60.66
CA ARG A 46 40.26 20.39 60.01
C ARG A 46 40.27 20.25 58.49
N LEU A 47 41.44 20.18 57.87
CA LEU A 47 41.58 19.94 56.43
C LEU A 47 41.23 18.49 56.07
N GLU A 48 41.69 17.52 56.87
CA GLU A 48 41.33 16.10 56.74
C GLU A 48 39.82 15.90 56.84
N GLN A 49 39.16 16.48 57.86
CA GLN A 49 37.70 16.43 57.99
C GLN A 49 36.99 17.01 56.76
N LYS A 50 37.49 18.14 56.22
CA LYS A 50 36.93 18.74 55.00
C LYS A 50 37.15 17.86 53.77
N LEU A 51 38.27 17.15 53.72
CA LEU A 51 38.58 16.21 52.64
C LEU A 51 37.63 15.00 52.69
N ASP A 52 37.42 14.42 53.88
CA ASP A 52 36.46 13.33 54.09
C ASP A 52 35.02 13.75 53.72
N GLU A 53 34.59 14.94 54.12
CA GLU A 53 33.28 15.51 53.75
C GLU A 53 33.16 15.68 52.23
N ARG A 54 34.23 16.13 51.57
CA ARG A 54 34.28 16.28 50.10
C ARG A 54 34.22 14.93 49.40
N ASP A 55 34.94 13.92 49.88
CA ASP A 55 34.95 12.58 49.31
C ASP A 55 33.61 11.87 49.48
N GLN A 56 32.95 12.02 50.64
CA GLN A 56 31.59 11.52 50.86
C GLN A 56 30.59 12.20 49.91
N ALA A 57 30.64 13.54 49.79
CA ALA A 57 29.78 14.27 48.88
C ALA A 57 29.99 13.84 47.42
N LEU A 58 31.23 13.62 47.02
CA LEU A 58 31.61 13.18 45.68
C LEU A 58 31.15 11.74 45.41
N TYR A 59 31.25 10.84 46.40
CA TYR A 59 30.69 9.49 46.33
C TYR A 59 29.16 9.51 46.10
N PHE A 60 28.42 10.29 46.90
CA PHE A 60 26.97 10.41 46.74
C PHE A 60 26.59 11.04 45.40
N ALA A 61 27.31 12.06 44.94
CA ALA A 61 27.08 12.67 43.63
C ALA A 61 27.33 11.67 42.47
N ARG A 62 28.38 10.84 42.56
CA ARG A 62 28.63 9.76 41.60
C ARG A 62 27.54 8.69 41.62
N LEU A 63 27.08 8.29 42.80
CA LEU A 63 26.01 7.30 42.95
C LEU A 63 24.68 7.83 42.39
N GLU A 64 24.33 9.08 42.70
CA GLU A 64 23.11 9.71 42.19
C GLU A 64 23.19 9.90 40.67
N GLY A 65 24.34 10.32 40.13
CA GLY A 65 24.60 10.38 38.69
C GLY A 65 24.39 9.03 38.01
N ARG A 66 24.95 7.94 38.57
CA ARG A 66 24.75 6.58 38.06
C ARG A 66 23.28 6.15 38.08
N ASN A 67 22.55 6.46 39.16
CA ASN A 67 21.13 6.11 39.26
C ASN A 67 20.29 6.88 38.24
N ARG A 68 20.58 8.17 38.03
CA ARG A 68 19.92 8.99 36.99
C ARG A 68 20.23 8.45 35.59
N THR A 69 21.47 8.10 35.29
CA THR A 69 21.85 7.50 34.00
C THR A 69 21.14 6.16 33.78
N LYS A 70 21.09 5.27 34.78
CA LYS A 70 20.34 4.00 34.70
C LYS A 70 18.86 4.24 34.44
N HIS A 71 18.24 5.22 35.10
CA HIS A 71 16.83 5.55 34.90
C HIS A 71 16.56 6.15 33.51
N LEU A 72 17.44 7.02 33.02
CA LEU A 72 17.36 7.57 31.66
C LEU A 72 17.52 6.47 30.62
N GLN A 73 18.48 5.55 30.78
CA GLN A 73 18.66 4.40 29.89
C GLN A 73 17.40 3.51 29.86
N GLN A 74 16.81 3.20 31.01
CA GLN A 74 15.55 2.44 31.07
C GLN A 74 14.40 3.17 30.37
N THR A 75 14.33 4.49 30.51
CA THR A 75 13.31 5.32 29.87
C THR A 75 13.52 5.31 28.34
N VAL A 76 14.75 5.49 27.87
CA VAL A 76 15.11 5.42 26.45
C VAL A 76 14.82 4.04 25.86
N GLN A 77 15.16 2.95 26.56
CA GLN A 77 14.81 1.59 26.12
C GLN A 77 13.29 1.37 26.07
N SER A 78 12.55 1.86 27.08
CA SER A 78 11.08 1.78 27.05
C SER A 78 10.49 2.56 25.88
N LEU A 79 11.02 3.75 25.59
CA LEU A 79 10.58 4.56 24.45
C LEU A 79 10.94 3.87 23.13
N ARG A 80 12.15 3.34 22.98
CA ARG A 80 12.58 2.59 21.79
C ARG A 80 11.69 1.37 21.52
N ARG A 81 11.27 0.63 22.56
CA ARG A 81 10.27 -0.44 22.44
C ARG A 81 8.87 0.05 22.10
N GLN A 82 8.44 1.19 22.67
CA GLN A 82 7.12 1.75 22.38
C GLN A 82 7.03 2.24 20.92
N PHE A 83 8.14 2.67 20.34
CA PHE A 83 8.22 3.17 18.96
C PHE A 83 8.92 2.18 17.99
N SER A 84 9.23 0.95 18.40
CA SER A 84 9.80 -0.05 17.49
C SER A 84 8.74 -0.50 16.50
N GLY A 85 9.02 -0.38 15.20
CA GLY A 85 8.03 -0.64 14.14
C GLY A 85 7.06 0.53 13.90
N ALA A 86 7.22 1.66 14.59
CA ALA A 86 6.52 2.88 14.23
C ALA A 86 7.07 3.40 12.89
N LEU A 87 6.19 3.50 11.89
CA LEU A 87 6.52 4.09 10.60
C LEU A 87 6.84 5.58 10.78
N PRO A 88 7.91 6.10 10.14
CA PRO A 88 8.18 7.53 10.11
C PRO A 88 6.93 8.31 9.72
N LEU A 89 6.68 9.44 10.37
CA LEU A 89 5.44 10.21 10.18
C LEU A 89 5.17 10.49 8.69
N ALA A 90 6.20 10.76 7.90
CA ALA A 90 6.08 10.96 6.46
C ALA A 90 5.61 9.71 5.69
N GLN A 91 5.99 8.50 6.12
CA GLN A 91 5.49 7.25 5.55
C GLN A 91 4.06 6.96 6.04
N GLN A 92 3.76 7.23 7.31
CA GLN A 92 2.39 7.16 7.84
C GLN A 92 1.45 8.15 7.14
N GLU A 93 1.94 9.34 6.77
CA GLU A 93 1.22 10.32 5.97
C GLU A 93 1.04 9.88 4.53
N LYS A 94 2.02 9.21 3.92
CA LYS A 94 1.86 8.59 2.60
C LYS A 94 0.80 7.50 2.63
N PHE A 95 0.84 6.63 3.64
CA PHE A 95 -0.17 5.59 3.86
C PHE A 95 -1.56 6.17 4.16
N SER A 96 -1.66 7.23 4.96
CA SER A 96 -2.94 7.88 5.23
C SER A 96 -3.48 8.57 3.99
N LYS A 97 -2.63 9.18 3.16
CA LYS A 97 -2.99 9.74 1.86
C LYS A 97 -3.48 8.66 0.91
N THR A 98 -2.80 7.51 0.78
CA THR A 98 -3.27 6.40 -0.06
C THR A 98 -4.53 5.74 0.49
N MET A 99 -4.67 5.61 1.81
CA MET A 99 -5.89 5.10 2.45
C MET A 99 -7.09 6.04 2.22
N ILE A 100 -6.88 7.35 2.34
CA ILE A 100 -7.89 8.36 2.00
C ILE A 100 -8.21 8.31 0.50
N GLN A 101 -7.22 8.11 -0.36
CA GLN A 101 -7.41 7.94 -1.80
C GLN A 101 -8.30 6.72 -2.09
N LEU A 102 -7.96 5.54 -1.54
CA LEU A 102 -8.75 4.32 -1.68
C LEU A 102 -10.17 4.46 -1.11
N GLN A 103 -10.35 5.16 0.01
CA GLN A 103 -11.67 5.46 0.55
C GLN A 103 -12.47 6.41 -0.37
N ASN A 104 -11.81 7.40 -0.97
CA ASN A 104 -12.44 8.29 -1.95
C ASN A 104 -12.82 7.53 -3.23
N ASP A 105 -11.99 6.59 -3.68
CA ASP A 105 -12.24 5.77 -4.86
C ASP A 105 -13.39 4.78 -4.60
N LYS A 106 -13.44 4.17 -3.41
CA LYS A 106 -14.59 3.38 -2.97
C LYS A 106 -15.88 4.20 -2.93
N LEU A 107 -15.83 5.44 -2.43
CA LEU A 107 -17.00 6.33 -2.43
C LEU A 107 -17.42 6.71 -3.85
N LYS A 108 -16.48 6.99 -4.76
CA LYS A 108 -16.77 7.23 -6.17
C LYS A 108 -17.48 6.03 -6.82
N ILE A 109 -16.96 4.82 -6.62
CA ILE A 109 -17.60 3.60 -7.15
C ILE A 109 -19.01 3.43 -6.58
N LEU A 110 -19.22 3.71 -5.29
CA LEU A 110 -20.56 3.65 -4.69
C LEU A 110 -21.51 4.71 -5.25
N GLU A 111 -21.03 5.93 -5.49
CA GLU A 111 -21.79 7.03 -6.12
C GLU A 111 -22.12 6.69 -7.58
N GLU A 112 -21.19 6.12 -8.35
CA GLU A 112 -21.41 5.64 -9.72
C GLU A 112 -22.41 4.50 -9.76
N VAL A 113 -22.33 3.54 -8.84
CA VAL A 113 -23.31 2.45 -8.71
C VAL A 113 -24.69 3.00 -8.36
N GLN A 114 -24.79 3.99 -7.46
CA GLN A 114 -26.06 4.65 -7.15
C GLN A 114 -26.61 5.44 -8.32
N HIS A 115 -25.75 6.14 -9.07
CA HIS A 115 -26.12 6.87 -10.28
C HIS A 115 -26.64 5.91 -11.35
N ALA A 116 -25.92 4.83 -11.63
CA ALA A 116 -26.33 3.79 -12.56
C ALA A 116 -27.66 3.13 -12.14
N GLN A 117 -27.86 2.90 -10.84
CA GLN A 117 -29.14 2.43 -10.31
C GLN A 117 -30.27 3.46 -10.49
N GLN A 118 -29.98 4.74 -10.30
CA GLN A 118 -30.98 5.80 -10.46
C GLN A 118 -31.31 6.05 -11.93
N GLU A 119 -30.33 6.00 -12.82
CA GLU A 119 -30.54 6.04 -14.27
C GLU A 119 -31.33 4.83 -14.74
N ARG A 120 -31.05 3.64 -14.22
CA ARG A 120 -31.86 2.45 -14.44
C ARG A 120 -33.31 2.67 -14.01
N ARG A 121 -33.55 3.17 -12.79
CA ARG A 121 -34.91 3.50 -12.31
C ARG A 121 -35.60 4.56 -13.18
N ASN A 122 -34.87 5.58 -13.61
CA ASN A 122 -35.39 6.62 -14.49
C ASN A 122 -35.72 6.08 -15.88
N ALA A 123 -34.92 5.16 -16.40
CA ALA A 123 -35.19 4.46 -17.66
C ALA A 123 -36.40 3.53 -17.53
N GLU A 124 -36.52 2.80 -16.42
CA GLU A 124 -37.69 1.98 -16.08
C GLU A 124 -38.96 2.85 -15.97
N ASN A 125 -38.89 4.01 -15.32
CA ASN A 125 -40.01 4.95 -15.21
C ASN A 125 -40.39 5.55 -16.59
N ARG A 126 -39.42 5.93 -17.41
CA ARG A 126 -39.68 6.40 -18.79
C ARG A 126 -40.29 5.30 -19.65
N ALA A 127 -39.84 4.06 -19.49
CA ALA A 127 -40.43 2.92 -20.17
C ALA A 127 -41.90 2.74 -19.75
N LEU A 128 -42.21 2.78 -18.44
CA LEU A 128 -43.58 2.71 -17.93
C LEU A 128 -44.45 3.89 -18.40
N GLU A 129 -43.93 5.11 -18.45
CA GLU A 129 -44.64 6.28 -18.99
C GLU A 129 -44.94 6.13 -20.49
N LEU A 130 -43.99 5.62 -21.26
CA LEU A 130 -44.18 5.33 -22.68
C LEU A 130 -45.18 4.20 -22.89
N GLU A 131 -45.15 3.15 -22.05
CA GLU A 131 -46.17 2.11 -22.04
C GLU A 131 -47.57 2.66 -21.74
N LEU A 132 -47.71 3.57 -20.78
CA LEU A 132 -49.00 4.20 -20.45
C LEU A 132 -49.48 5.16 -21.55
N LYS A 133 -48.56 5.91 -22.18
CA LYS A 133 -48.88 6.75 -23.35
C LYS A 133 -49.27 5.90 -24.54
N LEU A 134 -48.61 4.77 -24.74
CA LEU A 134 -48.91 3.82 -25.80
C LEU A 134 -50.27 3.15 -25.55
N LYS A 135 -50.58 2.75 -24.32
CA LYS A 135 -51.91 2.24 -23.91
C LYS A 135 -53.01 3.27 -24.10
N SER A 136 -52.80 4.53 -23.69
CA SER A 136 -53.80 5.60 -23.88
C SER A 136 -53.97 6.01 -25.35
N LEU A 137 -52.92 6.00 -26.16
CA LEU A 137 -53.00 6.14 -27.62
C LEU A 137 -53.70 4.94 -28.28
N GLU A 138 -53.49 3.73 -27.77
CA GLU A 138 -54.19 2.53 -28.23
C GLU A 138 -55.68 2.56 -27.89
N GLU A 139 -56.05 3.08 -26.72
CA GLU A 139 -57.44 3.34 -26.33
C GLU A 139 -58.08 4.40 -27.24
N LEU A 140 -57.38 5.50 -27.54
CA LEU A 140 -57.83 6.55 -28.47
C LEU A 140 -57.97 6.05 -29.92
N VAL A 141 -57.02 5.23 -30.38
CA VAL A 141 -57.04 4.59 -31.70
C VAL A 141 -58.11 3.49 -31.77
N SER A 142 -58.40 2.82 -30.66
CA SER A 142 -59.46 1.81 -30.60
C SER A 142 -60.85 2.44 -30.68
N ALA A 143 -61.07 3.60 -30.04
CA ALA A 143 -62.31 4.39 -30.12
C ALA A 143 -62.54 5.04 -31.51
N LEU A 144 -61.48 5.36 -32.25
CA LEU A 144 -61.56 5.97 -33.59
C LEU A 144 -61.69 4.96 -34.75
N LYS A 145 -61.66 3.65 -34.49
CA LYS A 145 -61.58 2.59 -35.53
C LYS A 145 -62.72 1.54 -35.43
N ASP A 146 -63.97 1.96 -35.27
CA ASP A 146 -65.08 1.03 -35.50
C ASP A 146 -65.16 0.69 -37.00
N THR A 147 -65.03 -0.61 -37.31
CA THR A 147 -64.85 -1.29 -38.63
C THR A 147 -63.42 -1.57 -39.18
N ARG A 148 -62.33 -1.55 -38.37
CA ARG A 148 -60.95 -1.94 -38.81
C ARG A 148 -60.28 -3.08 -38.00
N GLY A 149 -60.87 -4.27 -37.96
CA GLY A 149 -60.31 -5.42 -37.21
C GLY A 149 -59.01 -5.99 -37.80
N ALA A 150 -58.89 -6.11 -39.12
CA ALA A 150 -57.74 -6.78 -39.77
C ALA A 150 -56.46 -5.94 -39.77
N GLN A 151 -56.58 -4.62 -39.83
CA GLN A 151 -55.43 -3.71 -39.87
C GLN A 151 -54.78 -3.54 -38.47
N LYS A 152 -55.57 -3.69 -37.39
CA LYS A 152 -55.07 -3.70 -36.01
C LYS A 152 -54.22 -4.93 -35.69
N VAL A 153 -54.53 -6.09 -36.28
CA VAL A 153 -53.75 -7.33 -36.07
C VAL A 153 -52.36 -7.22 -36.71
N MET A 154 -52.23 -6.63 -37.90
CA MET A 154 -50.92 -6.39 -38.51
C MET A 154 -50.10 -5.34 -37.73
N GLU A 155 -50.73 -4.26 -37.27
CA GLU A 155 -50.08 -3.25 -36.41
C GLU A 155 -49.61 -3.87 -35.07
N TRP A 156 -50.37 -4.82 -34.49
CA TRP A 156 -49.96 -5.54 -33.28
C TRP A 156 -48.81 -6.52 -33.52
N HIS A 157 -48.79 -7.21 -34.67
CA HIS A 157 -47.66 -8.08 -35.01
C HIS A 157 -46.37 -7.28 -35.22
N MET A 158 -46.41 -6.15 -35.93
CA MET A 158 -45.24 -5.27 -36.07
C MET A 158 -44.75 -4.74 -34.72
N LYS A 159 -45.66 -4.27 -33.85
CA LYS A 159 -45.30 -3.83 -32.50
C LYS A 159 -44.72 -4.95 -31.64
N MET A 160 -45.25 -6.17 -31.77
CA MET A 160 -44.76 -7.33 -31.03
C MET A 160 -43.36 -7.75 -31.52
N GLU A 161 -43.08 -7.67 -32.82
CA GLU A 161 -41.74 -7.90 -33.38
C GLU A 161 -40.75 -6.80 -32.97
N GLU A 162 -41.19 -5.54 -32.94
CA GLU A 162 -40.36 -4.41 -32.49
C GLU A 162 -40.02 -4.52 -30.99
N LEU A 163 -40.96 -4.93 -30.15
CA LEU A 163 -40.73 -5.21 -28.73
C LEU A 163 -39.78 -6.40 -28.53
N HIS A 164 -39.92 -7.49 -29.29
CA HIS A 164 -38.97 -8.60 -29.24
C HIS A 164 -37.56 -8.17 -29.64
N LEU A 165 -37.43 -7.31 -30.65
CA LEU A 165 -36.12 -6.77 -31.04
C LEU A 165 -35.52 -5.86 -29.95
N GLN A 166 -36.35 -5.10 -29.23
CA GLN A 166 -35.91 -4.30 -28.09
C GLN A 166 -35.51 -5.18 -26.90
N GLU A 167 -36.27 -6.24 -26.60
CA GLU A 167 -35.95 -7.22 -25.55
C GLU A 167 -34.65 -7.99 -25.85
N LEU A 168 -34.42 -8.34 -27.12
CA LEU A 168 -33.16 -8.94 -27.56
C LEU A 168 -31.98 -7.97 -27.48
N LYS A 169 -32.18 -6.66 -27.69
CA LYS A 169 -31.13 -5.65 -27.50
C LYS A 169 -30.80 -5.46 -26.02
N LEU A 170 -31.82 -5.34 -25.18
CA LEU A 170 -31.66 -5.19 -23.74
C LEU A 170 -31.06 -6.43 -23.08
N SER A 171 -31.43 -7.64 -23.51
CA SER A 171 -30.81 -8.87 -23.00
C SER A 171 -29.34 -8.99 -23.39
N ARG A 172 -28.95 -8.56 -24.60
CA ARG A 172 -27.53 -8.48 -25.01
C ARG A 172 -26.76 -7.45 -24.18
N GLU A 173 -27.33 -6.28 -23.92
CA GLU A 173 -26.74 -5.27 -23.03
C GLU A 173 -26.61 -5.77 -21.60
N LEU A 174 -27.61 -6.50 -21.08
CA LEU A 174 -27.57 -7.09 -19.74
C LEU A 174 -26.50 -8.19 -19.62
N VAL A 175 -26.25 -8.97 -20.67
CA VAL A 175 -25.15 -9.94 -20.71
C VAL A 175 -23.80 -9.22 -20.70
N LYS A 176 -23.63 -8.16 -21.51
CA LYS A 176 -22.40 -7.34 -21.50
C LYS A 176 -22.14 -6.73 -20.13
N GLN A 177 -23.16 -6.16 -19.49
CA GLN A 177 -23.05 -5.60 -18.14
C GLN A 177 -22.73 -6.69 -17.09
N LYS A 178 -23.25 -7.92 -17.23
CA LYS A 178 -22.89 -9.04 -16.35
C LYS A 178 -21.42 -9.44 -16.52
N GLU A 179 -20.91 -9.43 -17.74
CA GLU A 179 -19.50 -9.70 -18.05
C GLU A 179 -18.59 -8.58 -17.51
N GLU A 180 -18.98 -7.32 -17.66
CA GLU A 180 -18.29 -6.16 -17.08
C GLU A 180 -18.26 -6.24 -15.55
N VAL A 181 -19.38 -6.57 -14.91
CA VAL A 181 -19.44 -6.77 -13.44
C VAL A 181 -18.55 -7.93 -13.01
N LYS A 182 -18.47 -9.02 -13.79
CA LYS A 182 -17.58 -10.16 -13.50
C LYS A 182 -16.11 -9.75 -13.63
N TYR A 183 -15.76 -8.99 -14.67
CA TYR A 183 -14.42 -8.45 -14.86
C TYR A 183 -14.00 -7.51 -13.72
N LEU A 184 -14.86 -6.55 -13.35
CA LEU A 184 -14.61 -5.65 -12.22
C LEU A 184 -14.49 -6.40 -10.89
N ARG A 185 -15.29 -7.45 -10.66
CA ARG A 185 -15.16 -8.29 -9.46
C ARG A 185 -13.83 -9.04 -9.41
N ASN A 186 -13.36 -9.56 -10.54
CA ASN A 186 -12.06 -10.22 -10.60
C ASN A 186 -10.93 -9.24 -10.28
N ILE A 187 -10.95 -8.03 -10.86
CA ILE A 187 -9.98 -6.97 -10.54
C ILE A 187 -10.02 -6.62 -9.05
N ILE A 188 -11.20 -6.46 -8.45
CA ILE A 188 -11.33 -6.19 -7.02
C ILE A 188 -10.72 -7.32 -6.20
N SER A 189 -10.98 -8.59 -6.56
CA SER A 189 -10.40 -9.74 -5.84
C SER A 189 -8.87 -9.82 -5.97
N GLU A 190 -8.33 -9.44 -7.13
CA GLU A 190 -6.88 -9.34 -7.34
C GLU A 190 -6.29 -8.22 -6.48
N TYR A 191 -6.94 -7.04 -6.44
CA TYR A 191 -6.50 -5.96 -5.57
C TYR A 191 -6.60 -6.31 -4.08
N GLU A 192 -7.67 -6.97 -3.64
CA GLU A 192 -7.80 -7.48 -2.26
C GLU A 192 -6.66 -8.44 -1.92
N CYS A 193 -6.31 -9.36 -2.83
CA CYS A 193 -5.16 -10.26 -2.66
C CYS A 193 -3.84 -9.48 -2.56
N THR A 194 -3.61 -8.49 -3.43
CA THR A 194 -2.41 -7.64 -3.34
C THR A 194 -2.34 -6.84 -2.06
N ILE A 195 -3.47 -6.33 -1.56
CA ILE A 195 -3.55 -5.59 -0.29
C ILE A 195 -3.20 -6.54 0.86
N SER A 196 -3.76 -7.75 0.90
CA SER A 196 -3.43 -8.74 1.93
C SER A 196 -1.93 -9.11 1.91
N ASN A 197 -1.34 -9.31 0.74
CA ASN A 197 0.11 -9.59 0.63
C ASN A 197 0.96 -8.41 1.14
N LEU A 198 0.61 -7.16 0.78
CA LEU A 198 1.31 -5.97 1.26
C LEU A 198 1.14 -5.77 2.78
N GLU A 199 -0.03 -6.08 3.33
CA GLU A 199 -0.27 -6.07 4.78
C GLU A 199 0.59 -7.11 5.50
N GLU A 200 0.71 -8.32 4.94
CA GLU A 200 1.59 -9.36 5.48
C GLU A 200 3.07 -8.98 5.41
N GLU A 201 3.54 -8.40 4.31
CA GLU A 201 4.90 -7.89 4.15
C GLU A 201 5.19 -6.78 5.17
N ASN A 202 4.24 -5.88 5.42
CA ASN A 202 4.39 -4.80 6.40
C ASN A 202 4.48 -5.35 7.83
N VAL A 203 3.66 -6.36 8.17
CA VAL A 203 3.75 -7.07 9.47
C VAL A 203 5.10 -7.79 9.60
N GLN A 204 5.63 -8.39 8.54
CA GLN A 204 6.94 -9.03 8.56
C GLN A 204 8.08 -8.01 8.73
N GLN A 205 8.02 -6.87 8.04
CA GLN A 205 8.99 -5.79 8.21
C GLN A 205 8.96 -5.22 9.63
N ASN A 206 7.78 -4.99 10.21
CA ASN A 206 7.66 -4.55 11.60
C ASN A 206 8.27 -5.56 12.59
N LYS A 207 8.00 -6.86 12.42
CA LYS A 207 8.64 -7.91 13.24
C LYS A 207 10.16 -7.89 13.10
N PHE A 208 10.69 -7.73 11.88
CA PHE A 208 12.13 -7.63 11.67
C PHE A 208 12.75 -6.41 12.36
N HIS A 209 12.07 -5.25 12.32
CA HIS A 209 12.51 -4.05 13.02
C HIS A 209 12.46 -4.22 14.54
N GLU A 210 11.41 -4.84 15.08
CA GLU A 210 11.31 -5.21 16.50
C GLU A 210 12.43 -6.17 16.92
N GLU A 211 12.68 -7.24 16.16
CA GLU A 211 13.75 -8.21 16.42
C GLU A 211 15.13 -7.55 16.40
N ARG A 212 15.39 -6.69 15.41
CA ARG A 212 16.63 -5.91 15.34
C ARG A 212 16.77 -5.01 16.56
N GLN A 213 15.71 -4.29 16.95
CA GLN A 213 15.73 -3.43 18.13
C GLN A 213 15.99 -4.24 19.41
N MET A 214 15.38 -5.41 19.56
CA MET A 214 15.60 -6.32 20.68
C MET A 214 17.04 -6.84 20.75
N ALA A 215 17.67 -7.10 19.60
CA ALA A 215 19.09 -7.48 19.53
C ALA A 215 20.03 -6.32 19.92
N TRP A 216 19.69 -5.08 19.54
CA TRP A 216 20.41 -3.88 19.98
C TRP A 216 20.30 -3.68 21.50
N ASP A 217 19.09 -3.83 22.06
CA ASP A 217 18.86 -3.72 23.50
C ASP A 217 19.62 -4.82 24.28
N GLN A 218 19.64 -6.05 23.77
CA GLN A 218 20.44 -7.14 24.35
C GLN A 218 21.94 -6.81 24.36
N ARG A 219 22.45 -6.28 23.24
CA ARG A 219 23.86 -5.89 23.15
C ARG A 219 24.22 -4.76 24.10
N GLU A 220 23.33 -3.79 24.30
CA GLU A 220 23.50 -2.69 25.25
C GLU A 220 23.57 -3.21 26.69
N VAL A 221 22.71 -4.18 27.06
CA VAL A 221 22.74 -4.83 28.37
C VAL A 221 24.03 -5.65 28.58
N GLU A 222 24.52 -6.36 27.57
CA GLU A 222 25.81 -7.07 27.64
C GLU A 222 26.99 -6.12 27.88
N LEU A 223 27.03 -4.99 27.17
CA LEU A 223 28.06 -3.96 27.35
C LEU A 223 27.98 -3.35 28.76
N GLN A 224 26.77 -3.12 29.27
CA GLN A 224 26.56 -2.65 30.64
C GLN A 224 27.11 -3.65 31.67
N HIS A 225 26.84 -4.95 31.47
CA HIS A 225 27.35 -6.01 32.33
C HIS A 225 28.88 -6.10 32.28
N GLN A 226 29.50 -5.88 31.13
CA GLN A 226 30.97 -5.80 31.01
C GLN A 226 31.53 -4.59 31.78
N LEU A 227 30.90 -3.42 31.67
CA LEU A 227 31.31 -2.23 32.44
C LEU A 227 31.18 -2.46 33.95
N ASP A 228 30.07 -3.08 34.40
CA ASP A 228 29.87 -3.43 35.82
C ASP A 228 30.95 -4.44 36.30
N GLN A 229 31.37 -5.38 35.46
CA GLN A 229 32.48 -6.30 35.76
C GLN A 229 33.82 -5.57 35.88
N TYR A 230 34.13 -4.63 34.98
CA TYR A 230 35.35 -3.83 35.06
C TYR A 230 35.39 -2.95 36.31
N ASP A 231 34.26 -2.34 36.67
CA ASP A 231 34.12 -1.57 37.91
C ASP A 231 34.32 -2.46 39.13
N HIS A 232 33.77 -3.68 39.12
CA HIS A 232 33.98 -4.65 40.19
C HIS A 232 35.44 -5.04 40.33
N GLN A 233 36.11 -5.38 39.22
CA GLN A 233 37.55 -5.66 39.19
C GLN A 233 38.36 -4.48 39.71
N ARG A 234 38.02 -3.25 39.32
CA ARG A 234 38.69 -2.04 39.83
C ARG A 234 38.52 -1.90 41.34
N THR A 235 37.31 -2.14 41.87
CA THR A 235 37.10 -2.12 43.32
C THR A 235 37.84 -3.24 44.05
N GLU A 236 37.94 -4.43 43.47
CA GLU A 236 38.74 -5.53 44.02
C GLU A 236 40.23 -5.19 44.01
N ILE A 237 40.75 -4.59 42.93
CA ILE A 237 42.15 -4.11 42.84
C ILE A 237 42.42 -3.06 43.90
N LEU A 238 41.53 -2.08 44.08
CA LEU A 238 41.68 -1.07 45.15
C LEU A 238 41.62 -1.72 46.54
N SER A 239 40.72 -2.67 46.75
CA SER A 239 40.62 -3.39 48.03
C SER A 239 41.84 -4.27 48.32
N THR A 240 42.46 -4.83 47.29
CA THR A 240 43.66 -5.67 47.42
C THR A 240 44.90 -4.81 47.58
N ALA A 241 44.99 -3.66 46.91
CA ALA A 241 46.02 -2.65 47.15
C ALA A 241 45.98 -2.12 48.59
N LEU A 242 44.79 -1.80 49.12
CA LEU A 242 44.61 -1.43 50.52
C LEU A 242 45.07 -2.53 51.49
N LYS A 243 44.68 -3.79 51.23
CA LYS A 243 45.14 -4.93 52.03
C LYS A 243 46.65 -5.17 51.93
N LEU A 244 47.25 -4.89 50.77
CA LEU A 244 48.69 -4.99 50.56
C LEU A 244 49.44 -3.88 51.29
N GLU A 245 48.92 -2.65 51.28
CA GLU A 245 49.44 -1.50 52.01
C GLU A 245 49.37 -1.73 53.54
N GLU A 246 48.25 -2.25 54.04
CA GLU A 246 48.10 -2.72 55.43
C GLU A 246 49.10 -3.86 55.75
N ALA A 247 49.31 -4.80 54.81
CA ALA A 247 50.24 -5.91 54.97
C ALA A 247 51.72 -5.54 54.78
N THR A 248 52.07 -4.37 54.23
CA THR A 248 53.47 -3.93 54.04
C THR A 248 54.00 -3.02 55.15
N GLY A 249 53.15 -2.57 56.09
CA GLY A 249 53.54 -2.04 57.40
C GLY A 249 54.62 -0.94 57.43
N SER A 250 54.23 0.29 57.79
CA SER A 250 55.15 1.41 58.04
C SER A 250 56.33 1.05 58.97
N VAL A 251 57.52 1.57 58.66
CA VAL A 251 58.74 1.43 59.49
C VAL A 251 58.46 1.96 60.91
N PRO A 252 58.91 1.29 61.99
CA PRO A 252 58.74 1.79 63.36
C PRO A 252 59.35 3.19 63.50
N ASP A 253 58.62 4.09 64.16
CA ASP A 253 59.03 5.50 64.35
C ASP A 253 60.46 5.61 64.91
N PRO A 254 61.40 6.26 64.18
CA PRO A 254 62.81 6.41 64.57
C PRO A 254 63.01 7.14 65.91
N SER A 255 61.99 7.85 66.41
CA SER A 255 62.05 8.62 67.64
C SER A 255 61.86 7.78 68.93
N LEU A 256 61.41 6.53 68.82
CA LEU A 256 61.19 5.64 69.97
C LEU A 256 62.51 4.98 70.45
N PRO A 257 62.63 4.62 71.74
CA PRO A 257 63.77 3.86 72.25
C PRO A 257 63.96 2.53 71.48
N ILE A 258 65.21 2.21 71.15
CA ILE A 258 65.62 1.02 70.37
C ILE A 258 64.93 -0.28 70.84
N PRO A 259 64.77 -0.57 72.15
CA PRO A 259 64.08 -1.78 72.60
C PRO A 259 62.61 -1.85 72.17
N GLN A 260 61.89 -0.71 72.18
CA GLN A 260 60.49 -0.63 71.77
C GLN A 260 60.32 -0.69 70.25
N GLN A 261 61.27 -0.12 69.51
CA GLN A 261 61.32 -0.28 68.04
C GLN A 261 61.52 -1.74 67.64
N LEU A 262 62.42 -2.45 68.33
CA LEU A 262 62.65 -3.88 68.15
C LEU A 262 61.43 -4.71 68.51
N GLU A 263 60.75 -4.39 69.61
CA GLU A 263 59.54 -5.10 70.03
C GLU A 263 58.38 -4.89 69.03
N LEU A 264 58.19 -3.66 68.52
CA LEU A 264 57.22 -3.39 67.46
C LEU A 264 57.58 -4.08 66.14
N ALA A 265 58.85 -4.05 65.75
CA ALA A 265 59.33 -4.75 64.56
C ALA A 265 59.14 -6.26 64.68
N LEU A 266 59.41 -6.85 65.84
CA LEU A 266 59.20 -8.27 66.09
C LEU A 266 57.72 -8.65 66.07
N ARG A 267 56.83 -7.83 66.64
CA ARG A 267 55.37 -8.05 66.53
C ARG A 267 54.89 -7.95 65.08
N LYS A 268 55.33 -6.94 64.33
CA LYS A 268 55.01 -6.82 62.89
C LYS A 268 55.55 -8.00 62.08
N ILE A 269 56.77 -8.46 62.36
CA ILE A 269 57.34 -9.67 61.72
C ILE A 269 56.48 -10.90 62.04
N GLN A 270 56.01 -11.06 63.29
CA GLN A 270 55.12 -12.16 63.67
C GLN A 270 53.76 -12.07 62.97
N GLU A 271 53.20 -10.88 62.83
CA GLU A 271 51.96 -10.62 62.08
C GLU A 271 52.15 -10.93 60.58
N HIS A 272 53.22 -10.45 59.95
CA HIS A 272 53.56 -10.77 58.57
C HIS A 272 53.76 -12.28 58.37
N ILE A 273 54.44 -12.97 59.29
CA ILE A 273 54.57 -14.43 59.24
C ILE A 273 53.19 -15.10 59.30
N ARG A 274 52.28 -14.62 60.15
CA ARG A 274 50.91 -15.14 60.24
C ARG A 274 50.13 -14.92 58.93
N THR A 275 50.17 -13.72 58.37
CA THR A 275 49.53 -13.40 57.09
C THR A 275 50.13 -14.19 55.93
N ILE A 276 51.45 -14.40 55.90
CA ILE A 276 52.13 -15.26 54.92
C ILE A 276 51.67 -16.71 55.06
N LEU A 277 51.50 -17.22 56.29
CA LEU A 277 51.00 -18.58 56.50
C LEU A 277 49.54 -18.73 56.07
N GLU A 278 48.69 -17.75 56.36
CA GLU A 278 47.28 -17.71 55.97
C GLU A 278 47.13 -17.62 54.44
N THR A 279 47.83 -16.69 53.80
CA THR A 279 47.87 -16.59 52.32
C THR A 279 48.38 -17.88 51.69
N ARG A 280 49.44 -18.48 52.23
CA ARG A 280 49.97 -19.77 51.75
C ARG A 280 49.01 -20.95 52.00
N ALA A 281 48.12 -20.86 52.98
CA ALA A 281 47.03 -21.83 53.18
C ALA A 281 45.91 -21.62 52.15
N THR A 282 45.54 -20.36 51.88
CA THR A 282 44.55 -20.05 50.83
C THR A 282 45.03 -20.47 49.44
N CYS A 283 46.29 -20.20 49.08
CA CYS A 283 46.90 -20.67 47.83
C CYS A 283 46.84 -22.19 47.71
N ARG A 284 47.16 -22.93 48.78
CA ARG A 284 47.04 -24.39 48.81
C ARG A 284 45.61 -24.86 48.59
N SER A 285 44.61 -24.22 49.22
CA SER A 285 43.20 -24.56 48.99
C SER A 285 42.73 -24.25 47.56
N LEU A 286 43.28 -23.21 46.93
CA LEU A 286 42.96 -22.85 45.55
C LEU A 286 43.63 -23.81 44.56
N GLU A 287 44.87 -24.24 44.83
CA GLU A 287 45.55 -25.30 44.08
C GLU A 287 44.81 -26.64 44.19
N GLU A 288 44.27 -26.99 45.35
CA GLU A 288 43.41 -28.18 45.51
C GLU A 288 42.13 -28.06 44.69
N LYS A 289 41.43 -26.93 44.74
CA LYS A 289 40.25 -26.67 43.90
C LYS A 289 40.58 -26.68 42.41
N LEU A 290 41.75 -26.17 42.02
CA LEU A 290 42.21 -26.21 40.64
C LEU A 290 42.39 -27.67 40.19
N LYS A 291 43.07 -28.51 40.98
CA LYS A 291 43.21 -29.95 40.71
C LYS A 291 41.87 -30.68 40.66
N GLU A 292 40.91 -30.33 41.51
CA GLU A 292 39.55 -30.85 41.44
C GLU A 292 38.84 -30.46 40.13
N LYS A 293 39.01 -29.22 39.68
CA LYS A 293 38.45 -28.76 38.40
C LYS A 293 39.15 -29.38 37.19
N GLU A 294 40.47 -29.54 37.24
CA GLU A 294 41.24 -30.25 36.20
C GLU A 294 40.82 -31.71 36.10
N THR A 295 40.65 -32.41 37.22
CA THR A 295 40.17 -33.81 37.21
C THR A 295 38.71 -33.90 36.76
N ALA A 296 37.86 -32.91 37.06
CA ALA A 296 36.50 -32.84 36.55
C ALA A 296 36.46 -32.57 35.03
N LEU A 297 37.30 -31.65 34.54
CA LEU A 297 37.48 -31.37 33.12
C LEU A 297 37.97 -32.63 32.38
N TRP A 298 39.01 -33.28 32.90
CA TRP A 298 39.54 -34.52 32.32
C TRP A 298 38.48 -35.63 32.25
N LYS A 299 37.65 -35.80 33.31
CA LYS A 299 36.51 -36.73 33.28
C LYS A 299 35.44 -36.32 32.26
N ALA A 300 35.17 -35.02 32.10
CA ALA A 300 34.22 -34.51 31.11
C ALA A 300 34.73 -34.75 29.68
N GLU A 301 36.00 -34.46 29.41
CA GLU A 301 36.68 -34.75 28.15
C GLU A 301 36.67 -36.26 27.86
N GLN A 302 36.98 -37.10 28.84
CA GLN A 302 36.93 -38.55 28.69
C GLN A 302 35.49 -39.05 28.43
N ASN A 303 34.47 -38.41 29.02
CA ASN A 303 33.06 -38.68 28.73
C ASN A 303 32.65 -38.23 27.32
N VAL A 304 33.19 -37.12 26.82
CA VAL A 304 32.98 -36.69 25.43
C VAL A 304 33.64 -37.69 24.49
N ILE A 305 34.89 -38.06 24.74
CA ILE A 305 35.62 -39.07 23.95
C ILE A 305 34.93 -40.43 24.02
N SER A 306 34.38 -40.84 25.16
CA SER A 306 33.64 -42.11 25.28
C SER A 306 32.30 -42.05 24.53
N ARG A 307 31.59 -40.91 24.59
CA ARG A 307 30.40 -40.67 23.77
C ARG A 307 30.73 -40.67 22.28
N ASP A 308 31.84 -40.06 21.87
CA ASP A 308 32.29 -40.05 20.48
C ASP A 308 32.73 -41.44 20.03
N LYS A 309 33.37 -42.23 20.91
CA LYS A 309 33.64 -43.65 20.66
C LYS A 309 32.36 -44.45 20.53
N VAL A 310 31.35 -44.23 21.37
CA VAL A 310 30.03 -44.86 21.25
C VAL A 310 29.31 -44.40 19.99
N ILE A 311 29.37 -43.12 19.61
CA ILE A 311 28.80 -42.60 18.37
C ILE A 311 29.52 -43.21 17.17
N ASN A 312 30.84 -43.33 17.21
CA ASN A 312 31.63 -43.96 16.15
C ASN A 312 31.41 -45.47 16.11
N GLU A 313 31.28 -46.14 17.25
CA GLU A 313 30.88 -47.54 17.36
C GLU A 313 29.44 -47.74 16.91
N LEU A 314 28.52 -46.81 17.16
CA LEU A 314 27.14 -46.86 16.65
C LEU A 314 27.11 -46.59 15.15
N ARG A 315 28.00 -45.74 14.62
CA ARG A 315 28.22 -45.53 13.19
C ARG A 315 28.88 -46.74 12.52
N LEU A 316 29.76 -47.47 13.22
CA LEU A 316 30.42 -48.70 12.75
C LEU A 316 29.56 -49.97 12.95
N ARG A 317 28.76 -50.03 14.01
CA ARG A 317 27.73 -51.05 14.30
C ARG A 317 26.40 -50.72 13.63
N LEU A 318 26.33 -49.67 12.81
CA LEU A 318 25.37 -49.54 11.72
C LEU A 318 26.01 -50.24 10.53
N PRO A 319 25.80 -51.55 10.34
CA PRO A 319 26.32 -52.25 9.20
C PRO A 319 25.41 -51.86 8.04
N ALA A 320 25.97 -51.32 6.96
CA ALA A 320 25.27 -51.23 5.67
C ALA A 320 24.79 -52.61 5.15
N THR A 321 25.08 -53.70 5.89
CA THR A 321 24.82 -55.10 5.56
C THR A 321 23.92 -55.84 6.56
N SER A 322 23.43 -55.22 7.65
CA SER A 322 22.42 -55.86 8.53
C SER A 322 20.97 -55.46 8.20
N GLY A 323 20.78 -54.51 7.29
CA GLY A 323 19.51 -54.33 6.58
C GLY A 323 19.21 -55.48 5.63
N GLU A 324 20.24 -56.10 5.02
CA GLU A 324 20.04 -57.12 3.99
C GLU A 324 19.67 -58.51 4.53
N LYS A 325 20.13 -58.91 5.73
CA LYS A 325 19.70 -60.21 6.30
C LYS A 325 18.29 -60.19 6.89
N ILE A 326 17.84 -59.05 7.42
CA ILE A 326 16.43 -58.89 7.85
C ILE A 326 15.52 -58.69 6.62
N MET A 327 16.00 -58.05 5.55
CA MET A 327 15.28 -57.97 4.27
C MET A 327 15.20 -59.32 3.54
N ALA A 328 16.21 -60.20 3.67
CA ALA A 328 16.21 -61.52 3.05
C ALA A 328 15.27 -62.51 3.77
N GLU A 329 15.12 -62.42 5.10
CA GLU A 329 14.14 -63.23 5.85
C GLU A 329 12.70 -62.73 5.71
N LEU A 330 12.50 -61.45 5.38
CA LEU A 330 11.18 -60.89 5.02
C LEU A 330 10.79 -61.12 3.54
N SER A 331 11.73 -61.50 2.67
CA SER A 331 11.46 -61.77 1.25
C SER A 331 10.65 -63.04 0.96
N LYS A 332 10.23 -63.77 2.00
CA LYS A 332 9.33 -64.94 1.88
C LYS A 332 7.89 -64.66 2.30
N GLN A 333 7.53 -63.40 2.54
CA GLN A 333 6.15 -63.02 2.79
C GLN A 333 5.75 -61.93 1.79
N ASP A 334 5.02 -62.36 0.76
CA ASP A 334 4.46 -61.53 -0.31
C ASP A 334 3.40 -60.55 0.26
N ASP A 335 3.85 -59.47 0.88
CA ASP A 335 2.99 -58.32 1.19
C ASP A 335 3.29 -57.17 0.21
N SER A 336 2.50 -57.11 -0.86
CA SER A 336 2.51 -56.06 -1.89
C SER A 336 2.46 -54.62 -1.31
N GLU A 337 1.81 -54.48 -0.15
CA GLU A 337 1.70 -53.20 0.57
C GLU A 337 3.03 -52.77 1.19
N TYR A 338 3.87 -53.71 1.64
CA TYR A 338 5.17 -53.39 2.26
C TYR A 338 6.18 -52.92 1.21
N HIS A 339 6.17 -53.52 0.02
CA HIS A 339 6.99 -53.03 -1.11
C HIS A 339 6.51 -51.68 -1.65
N HIS A 340 5.20 -51.42 -1.65
CA HIS A 340 4.67 -50.10 -2.01
C HIS A 340 5.06 -49.03 -0.98
N ALA A 341 4.95 -49.35 0.31
CA ALA A 341 5.37 -48.47 1.40
C ALA A 341 6.88 -48.19 1.37
N ILE A 342 7.72 -49.19 1.08
CA ILE A 342 9.16 -49.03 0.90
C ILE A 342 9.49 -48.19 -0.33
N LYS A 343 8.79 -48.37 -1.47
CA LYS A 343 8.95 -47.51 -2.65
C LYS A 343 8.55 -46.07 -2.37
N ILE A 344 7.44 -45.84 -1.67
CA ILE A 344 7.02 -44.49 -1.26
C ILE A 344 8.05 -43.88 -0.31
N ALA A 345 8.57 -44.65 0.65
CA ALA A 345 9.61 -44.18 1.57
C ALA A 345 10.91 -43.83 0.82
N HIS A 346 11.37 -44.68 -0.11
CA HIS A 346 12.54 -44.39 -0.95
C HIS A 346 12.32 -43.18 -1.87
N GLN A 347 11.13 -43.03 -2.47
CA GLN A 347 10.78 -41.85 -3.26
C GLN A 347 10.74 -40.59 -2.40
N THR A 348 10.23 -40.70 -1.17
CA THR A 348 10.19 -39.59 -0.20
C THR A 348 11.60 -39.20 0.25
N ILE A 349 12.47 -40.18 0.50
CA ILE A 349 13.87 -39.96 0.84
C ILE A 349 14.60 -39.33 -0.34
N ALA A 350 14.41 -39.81 -1.57
CA ALA A 350 15.01 -39.23 -2.78
C ALA A 350 14.53 -37.79 -3.01
N ASN A 351 13.25 -37.51 -2.80
CA ASN A 351 12.70 -36.15 -2.90
C ASN A 351 13.23 -35.24 -1.77
N MET A 352 13.41 -35.75 -0.56
CA MET A 352 14.03 -35.01 0.54
C MET A 352 15.52 -34.75 0.27
N GLN A 353 16.25 -35.73 -0.27
CA GLN A 353 17.65 -35.59 -0.68
C GLN A 353 17.80 -34.57 -1.82
N ALA A 354 16.92 -34.58 -2.83
CA ALA A 354 16.93 -33.58 -3.90
C ALA A 354 16.65 -32.17 -3.37
N ARG A 355 15.70 -32.03 -2.44
CA ARG A 355 15.38 -30.74 -1.80
C ARG A 355 16.51 -30.27 -0.89
N LEU A 356 17.20 -31.19 -0.22
CA LEU A 356 18.36 -30.90 0.61
C LEU A 356 19.53 -30.45 -0.26
N ASN A 357 19.81 -31.13 -1.38
CA ASN A 357 20.82 -30.73 -2.36
C ASN A 357 20.53 -29.34 -2.95
N GLN A 358 19.27 -29.04 -3.32
CA GLN A 358 18.88 -27.69 -3.77
C GLN A 358 19.10 -26.63 -2.69
N LYS A 359 18.78 -26.94 -1.43
CA LYS A 359 19.05 -26.03 -0.30
C LYS A 359 20.55 -25.85 -0.06
N GLU A 360 21.34 -26.91 -0.19
CA GLU A 360 22.80 -26.84 -0.09
C GLU A 360 23.40 -26.01 -1.24
N GLU A 361 22.89 -26.12 -2.47
CA GLU A 361 23.30 -25.27 -3.59
C GLU A 361 22.95 -23.80 -3.35
N VAL A 362 21.75 -23.52 -2.86
CA VAL A 362 21.34 -22.16 -2.50
C VAL A 362 22.18 -21.61 -1.35
N LEU A 363 22.48 -22.41 -0.33
CA LEU A 363 23.40 -22.05 0.75
C LEU A 363 24.81 -21.80 0.23
N LYS A 364 25.34 -22.63 -0.68
CA LYS A 364 26.63 -22.41 -1.34
C LYS A 364 26.64 -21.11 -2.15
N ARG A 365 25.54 -20.77 -2.84
CA ARG A 365 25.40 -19.47 -3.53
C ARG A 365 25.39 -18.31 -2.55
N TYR A 366 24.69 -18.40 -1.43
CA TYR A 366 24.71 -17.36 -0.40
C TYR A 366 26.08 -17.24 0.28
N GLN A 367 26.74 -18.36 0.56
CA GLN A 367 28.12 -18.38 1.07
C GLN A 367 29.08 -17.75 0.07
N HIS A 368 28.92 -18.00 -1.24
CA HIS A 368 29.73 -17.38 -2.28
C HIS A 368 29.46 -15.88 -2.40
N MET A 369 28.19 -15.43 -2.35
CA MET A 369 27.87 -14.00 -2.36
C MET A 369 28.39 -13.29 -1.10
N LEU A 370 28.34 -13.94 0.07
CA LEU A 370 28.92 -13.41 1.30
C LEU A 370 30.44 -13.37 1.25
N ALA A 371 31.09 -14.40 0.69
CA ALA A 371 32.54 -14.41 0.49
C ALA A 371 32.96 -13.31 -0.48
N LYS A 372 32.22 -13.13 -1.58
CA LYS A 372 32.45 -12.07 -2.56
C LYS A 372 32.25 -10.67 -1.96
N ALA A 373 31.21 -10.47 -1.16
CA ALA A 373 30.99 -9.20 -0.46
C ALA A 373 32.10 -8.90 0.58
N ARG A 374 32.63 -9.94 1.24
CA ARG A 374 33.79 -9.81 2.14
C ARG A 374 35.08 -9.51 1.38
N GLU A 375 35.30 -10.14 0.23
CA GLU A 375 36.44 -9.90 -0.65
C GLU A 375 36.39 -8.48 -1.23
N GLU A 376 35.24 -8.02 -1.73
CA GLU A 376 35.03 -6.64 -2.19
C GLU A 376 35.28 -5.64 -1.06
N GLN A 377 34.81 -5.94 0.16
CA GLN A 377 35.09 -5.10 1.34
C GLN A 377 36.58 -5.09 1.71
N GLU A 378 37.27 -6.23 1.61
CA GLU A 378 38.70 -6.34 1.85
C GLU A 378 39.53 -5.61 0.77
N GLU A 379 39.10 -5.65 -0.49
CA GLU A 379 39.72 -4.87 -1.58
C GLU A 379 39.54 -3.36 -1.37
N ILE A 380 38.36 -2.90 -0.93
CA ILE A 380 38.13 -1.50 -0.58
C ILE A 380 39.02 -1.11 0.60
N ALA A 381 39.11 -1.96 1.63
CA ALA A 381 40.00 -1.71 2.78
C ALA A 381 41.48 -1.65 2.37
N LYS A 382 41.94 -2.56 1.49
CA LYS A 382 43.31 -2.54 0.95
C LYS A 382 43.58 -1.30 0.10
N LYS A 383 42.61 -0.83 -0.68
CA LYS A 383 42.72 0.44 -1.43
C LYS A 383 42.85 1.62 -0.47
N HIS A 384 42.03 1.67 0.57
CA HIS A 384 42.14 2.72 1.59
C HIS A 384 43.49 2.65 2.33
N GLU A 385 44.00 1.45 2.64
CA GLU A 385 45.32 1.26 3.26
C GLU A 385 46.46 1.68 2.33
N GLU A 386 46.35 1.41 1.02
CA GLU A 386 47.31 1.89 0.01
C GLU A 386 47.25 3.41 -0.13
N ASP A 387 46.05 4.01 -0.16
CA ASP A 387 45.88 5.46 -0.20
C ASP A 387 46.47 6.13 1.05
N ILE A 388 46.26 5.54 2.23
CA ILE A 388 46.89 5.97 3.48
C ILE A 388 48.42 5.83 3.39
N ARG A 389 48.94 4.72 2.87
CA ARG A 389 50.39 4.53 2.67
C ARG A 389 50.98 5.55 1.69
N VAL A 390 50.30 5.85 0.60
CA VAL A 390 50.73 6.88 -0.37
C VAL A 390 50.66 8.27 0.25
N LEU A 391 49.67 8.55 1.09
CA LEU A 391 49.58 9.82 1.83
C LEU A 391 50.71 9.94 2.86
N HIS A 392 51.02 8.86 3.60
CA HIS A 392 52.16 8.83 4.50
C HIS A 392 53.48 9.00 3.73
N GLN A 393 53.70 8.31 2.61
CA GLN A 393 54.88 8.51 1.77
C GLN A 393 54.98 9.94 1.23
N LYS A 394 53.86 10.57 0.85
CA LYS A 394 53.85 11.98 0.43
C LYS A 394 54.17 12.92 1.60
N LEU A 395 53.68 12.61 2.79
CA LEU A 395 53.99 13.37 4.00
C LEU A 395 55.48 13.22 4.36
N ASP A 396 56.02 12.01 4.31
CA ASP A 396 57.43 11.71 4.54
C ASP A 396 58.33 12.37 3.49
N LEU A 397 57.95 12.33 2.21
CA LEU A 397 58.65 13.07 1.16
C LEU A 397 58.57 14.59 1.37
N TYR A 398 57.46 15.10 1.93
CA TYR A 398 57.32 16.51 2.25
C TYR A 398 58.17 16.90 3.46
N THR A 399 58.19 16.07 4.51
CA THR A 399 59.02 16.29 5.70
C THR A 399 60.50 16.16 5.33
N ASP A 400 60.90 15.15 4.57
CA ASP A 400 62.27 14.99 4.06
C ASP A 400 62.67 16.12 3.12
N ASN A 401 61.79 16.58 2.23
CA ASN A 401 62.08 17.75 1.40
C ASN A 401 62.19 19.03 2.23
N SER A 402 61.37 19.20 3.27
CA SER A 402 61.47 20.34 4.17
C SER A 402 62.75 20.29 5.01
N LEU A 403 63.16 19.08 5.41
CA LEU A 403 64.34 18.83 6.23
C LEU A 403 65.62 18.88 5.39
N ASN A 404 65.57 18.48 4.11
CA ASN A 404 66.64 18.69 3.14
C ASN A 404 66.77 20.15 2.77
N LYS A 405 65.67 20.89 2.57
CA LYS A 405 65.72 22.36 2.43
C LYS A 405 66.29 23.01 3.68
N PHE A 406 65.91 22.54 4.87
CA PHE A 406 66.48 23.03 6.13
C PHE A 406 67.97 22.69 6.26
N LYS A 407 68.39 21.47 5.88
CA LYS A 407 69.80 21.06 5.83
C LYS A 407 70.59 21.84 4.78
N GLU A 408 70.04 22.12 3.60
CA GLU A 408 70.65 22.98 2.58
C GLU A 408 70.77 24.41 3.08
N THR A 409 69.74 24.94 3.74
CA THR A 409 69.75 26.27 4.36
C THR A 409 70.76 26.33 5.51
N ALA A 410 70.88 25.26 6.32
CA ALA A 410 71.87 25.13 7.39
C ALA A 410 73.30 24.91 6.85
N LEU A 411 73.48 24.19 5.74
CA LEU A 411 74.75 24.04 5.02
C LEU A 411 75.17 25.35 4.34
N GLU A 412 74.23 26.17 3.87
CA GLU A 412 74.50 27.52 3.36
C GLU A 412 74.82 28.52 4.49
N LEU A 413 74.21 28.37 5.67
CA LEU A 413 74.57 29.10 6.90
C LEU A 413 75.94 28.66 7.44
N GLY A 414 76.26 27.36 7.40
CA GLY A 414 77.54 26.80 7.82
C GLY A 414 78.70 27.07 6.83
N LYS A 415 78.41 27.28 5.54
CA LYS A 415 79.40 27.72 4.54
C LYS A 415 79.68 29.23 4.58
N LYS A 416 78.93 30.01 5.38
CA LYS A 416 79.09 31.46 5.53
C LYS A 416 79.61 31.88 6.91
N THR A 417 80.35 31.01 7.60
CA THR A 417 81.26 31.41 8.68
C THR A 417 82.59 31.91 8.08
N SER A 418 82.54 33.01 7.35
CA SER A 418 83.67 33.93 7.26
C SER A 418 83.21 35.34 6.89
N VAL A 419 83.39 36.22 7.87
CA VAL A 419 83.69 37.67 7.71
C VAL A 419 82.54 38.57 7.24
N SER A 420 81.95 39.23 8.25
CA SER A 420 81.75 40.69 8.38
C SER A 420 81.14 41.51 7.22
N LEU A 421 80.15 42.31 7.60
CA LEU A 421 79.54 43.48 6.92
C LEU A 421 78.53 43.20 5.80
N SER A 422 77.24 43.33 6.14
CA SER A 422 76.46 44.52 5.74
C SER A 422 74.98 44.33 6.09
N ILE A 423 74.53 45.05 7.11
CA ILE A 423 73.14 45.11 7.63
C ILE A 423 72.10 45.42 6.52
N SER A 424 72.54 45.98 5.39
CA SER A 424 71.72 46.26 4.21
C SER A 424 71.10 45.01 3.54
N LYS A 425 71.75 43.85 3.52
CA LYS A 425 71.16 42.64 2.92
C LYS A 425 70.06 42.00 3.77
N TYR A 426 70.14 42.18 5.10
CA TYR A 426 69.10 41.70 6.02
C TYR A 426 67.79 42.47 5.84
N PHE A 427 67.89 43.78 5.60
CA PHE A 427 66.71 44.60 5.30
C PHE A 427 66.09 44.19 3.96
N HIS A 428 66.90 43.92 2.93
CA HIS A 428 66.38 43.50 1.62
C HIS A 428 65.74 42.10 1.64
N HIS A 429 66.23 41.17 2.47
CA HIS A 429 65.59 39.85 2.64
C HIS A 429 64.30 39.92 3.45
N LEU A 430 64.22 40.80 4.45
CA LEU A 430 62.98 41.10 5.16
C LEU A 430 61.97 41.80 4.24
N GLU A 431 62.42 42.76 3.42
CA GLU A 431 61.57 43.37 2.37
C GLU A 431 61.09 42.34 1.35
N GLN A 432 61.95 41.40 0.94
CA GLN A 432 61.58 40.36 -0.02
C GLN A 432 60.61 39.33 0.59
N THR A 433 60.79 38.94 1.86
CA THR A 433 59.86 38.03 2.55
C THR A 433 58.53 38.72 2.85
N VAL A 434 58.54 40.01 3.20
CA VAL A 434 57.31 40.81 3.32
C VAL A 434 56.64 40.94 1.96
N ALA A 435 57.37 41.19 0.88
CA ALA A 435 56.80 41.26 -0.47
C ALA A 435 56.25 39.90 -0.96
N GLU A 436 56.90 38.79 -0.63
CA GLU A 436 56.42 37.44 -0.95
C GLU A 436 55.17 37.07 -0.13
N GLN A 437 55.13 37.46 1.16
CA GLN A 437 53.94 37.31 1.99
C GLN A 437 52.79 38.21 1.49
N ASP A 438 53.06 39.47 1.14
CA ASP A 438 52.08 40.40 0.58
C ASP A 438 51.54 39.93 -0.78
N ASN A 439 52.39 39.34 -1.64
CA ASN A 439 51.96 38.74 -2.90
C ASN A 439 51.10 37.48 -2.70
N SER A 440 51.43 36.66 -1.69
CA SER A 440 50.63 35.48 -1.34
C SER A 440 49.26 35.88 -0.75
N LEU A 441 49.24 36.91 0.10
CA LEU A 441 48.02 37.50 0.65
C LEU A 441 47.19 38.16 -0.44
N ALA A 442 47.80 38.89 -1.38
CA ALA A 442 47.10 39.47 -2.53
C ALA A 442 46.47 38.40 -3.44
N SER A 443 47.15 37.27 -3.64
CA SER A 443 46.61 36.12 -4.38
C SER A 443 45.42 35.46 -3.66
N LEU A 444 45.53 35.27 -2.34
CA LEU A 444 44.44 34.74 -1.51
C LEU A 444 43.25 35.70 -1.45
N VAL A 445 43.49 37.00 -1.32
CA VAL A 445 42.47 38.05 -1.39
C VAL A 445 41.83 38.09 -2.77
N GLY A 446 42.59 37.89 -3.86
CA GLY A 446 42.06 37.77 -5.21
C GLY A 446 41.15 36.55 -5.39
N LYS A 447 41.54 35.39 -4.84
CA LYS A 447 40.70 34.19 -4.82
C LYS A 447 39.44 34.38 -3.98
N LEU A 448 39.56 35.02 -2.81
CA LEU A 448 38.42 35.33 -1.93
C LEU A 448 37.45 36.33 -2.58
N LYS A 449 37.96 37.35 -3.29
CA LYS A 449 37.13 38.29 -4.07
C LYS A 449 36.41 37.57 -5.21
N LYS A 450 37.08 36.64 -5.90
CA LYS A 450 36.45 35.85 -6.96
C LYS A 450 35.36 34.95 -6.40
N THR A 451 35.62 34.19 -5.33
CA THR A 451 34.59 33.35 -4.70
C THR A 451 33.45 34.16 -4.11
N SER A 452 33.73 35.33 -3.54
CA SER A 452 32.71 36.28 -3.08
C SER A 452 31.86 36.81 -4.25
N SER A 453 32.47 37.15 -5.39
CA SER A 453 31.74 37.60 -6.59
C SER A 453 30.90 36.48 -7.22
N ASP A 454 31.39 35.23 -7.19
CA ASP A 454 30.66 34.09 -7.70
C ASP A 454 29.51 33.70 -6.77
N LEU A 455 29.70 33.83 -5.45
CA LEU A 455 28.62 33.69 -4.46
C LEU A 455 27.55 34.78 -4.65
N GLU A 456 27.95 36.03 -4.90
CA GLU A 456 27.01 37.13 -5.16
C GLU A 456 26.21 36.92 -6.46
N LYS A 457 26.85 36.43 -7.52
CA LYS A 457 26.16 36.01 -8.75
C LYS A 457 25.16 34.89 -8.49
N GLN A 458 25.53 33.87 -7.70
CA GLN A 458 24.61 32.81 -7.32
C GLN A 458 23.41 33.34 -6.54
N LYS A 459 23.62 34.28 -5.59
CA LYS A 459 22.53 34.96 -4.88
C LYS A 459 21.62 35.75 -5.82
N GLN A 460 22.18 36.49 -6.78
CA GLN A 460 21.38 37.22 -7.77
C GLN A 460 20.53 36.27 -8.62
N ILE A 461 21.09 35.12 -9.05
CA ILE A 461 20.36 34.09 -9.80
C ILE A 461 19.23 33.49 -8.96
N THR A 462 19.47 33.18 -7.68
CA THR A 462 18.40 32.65 -6.81
C THR A 462 17.31 33.67 -6.55
N VAL A 463 17.65 34.94 -6.34
CA VAL A 463 16.66 36.02 -6.17
C VAL A 463 15.85 36.21 -7.45
N SER A 464 16.49 36.15 -8.62
CA SER A 464 15.79 36.27 -9.90
C SER A 464 14.80 35.12 -10.12
N LYS A 465 15.20 33.88 -9.81
CA LYS A 465 14.31 32.71 -9.86
C LYS A 465 13.15 32.80 -8.86
N ILE A 466 13.39 33.30 -7.65
CA ILE A 466 12.33 33.54 -6.66
C ILE A 466 11.31 34.53 -7.23
N ASN A 467 11.76 35.66 -7.78
CA ASN A 467 10.87 36.67 -8.38
C ASN A 467 10.08 36.13 -9.59
N GLU A 468 10.68 35.28 -10.41
CA GLU A 468 9.98 34.59 -11.51
C GLU A 468 8.87 33.68 -10.98
N PHE A 469 9.14 32.88 -9.94
CA PHE A 469 8.12 32.05 -9.30
C PHE A 469 7.02 32.87 -8.64
N GLU A 470 7.35 34.00 -8.02
CA GLU A 470 6.35 34.91 -7.45
C GLU A 470 5.46 35.53 -8.54
N THR A 471 6.03 35.87 -9.69
CA THR A 471 5.27 36.40 -10.84
C THR A 471 4.33 35.33 -11.41
N ILE A 472 4.79 34.09 -11.58
CA ILE A 472 3.96 32.97 -12.04
C ILE A 472 2.84 32.68 -11.03
N ARG A 473 3.15 32.73 -9.73
CA ARG A 473 2.17 32.56 -8.66
C ARG A 473 1.10 33.66 -8.69
N ALA A 474 1.50 34.91 -8.87
CA ALA A 474 0.56 36.04 -8.99
C ALA A 474 -0.35 35.90 -10.22
N GLN A 475 0.20 35.52 -11.38
CA GLN A 475 -0.58 35.27 -12.59
C GLN A 475 -1.56 34.10 -12.45
N LEU A 476 -1.17 33.03 -11.75
CA LEU A 476 -2.06 31.90 -11.45
C LEU A 476 -3.18 32.30 -10.48
N GLN A 477 -2.86 33.10 -9.47
CA GLN A 477 -3.86 33.66 -8.55
C GLN A 477 -4.84 34.56 -9.28
N GLU A 478 -4.38 35.45 -10.16
CA GLU A 478 -5.23 36.32 -10.98
C GLU A 478 -6.16 35.51 -11.89
N LYS A 479 -5.65 34.51 -12.61
CA LYS A 479 -6.47 33.60 -13.41
C LYS A 479 -7.54 32.90 -12.58
N HIS A 480 -7.16 32.38 -11.42
CA HIS A 480 -8.10 31.74 -10.51
C HIS A 480 -9.17 32.73 -10.02
N THR A 481 -8.83 34.00 -9.74
CA THR A 481 -9.84 35.00 -9.36
C THR A 481 -10.83 35.28 -10.49
N VAL A 482 -10.36 35.39 -11.73
CA VAL A 482 -11.21 35.59 -12.91
C VAL A 482 -12.12 34.39 -13.15
N ASP A 483 -11.60 33.17 -13.09
CA ASP A 483 -12.40 31.95 -13.28
C ASP A 483 -13.48 31.81 -12.18
N VAL A 484 -13.15 32.17 -10.94
CA VAL A 484 -14.12 32.20 -9.83
C VAL A 484 -15.21 33.23 -10.06
N GLU A 485 -14.88 34.41 -10.60
CA GLU A 485 -15.88 35.42 -10.96
C GLU A 485 -16.80 34.95 -12.08
N GLN A 486 -16.26 34.35 -13.15
CA GLN A 486 -17.05 33.77 -14.24
C GLN A 486 -18.01 32.68 -13.75
N ILE A 487 -17.54 31.75 -12.92
CA ILE A 487 -18.39 30.69 -12.35
C ILE A 487 -19.48 31.29 -11.46
N LYS A 488 -19.19 32.36 -10.71
CA LYS A 488 -20.19 33.06 -9.91
C LYS A 488 -21.25 33.73 -10.79
N GLU A 489 -20.85 34.33 -11.90
CA GLU A 489 -21.76 34.92 -12.88
C GLU A 489 -22.67 33.85 -13.51
N GLU A 490 -22.09 32.74 -14.00
CA GLU A 490 -22.85 31.60 -14.55
C GLU A 490 -23.82 31.00 -13.52
N ALA A 491 -23.39 30.83 -12.27
CA ALA A 491 -24.25 30.35 -11.19
C ALA A 491 -25.40 31.32 -10.90
N ASN A 492 -25.16 32.63 -11.00
CA ASN A 492 -26.20 33.64 -10.83
C ASN A 492 -27.19 33.66 -12.00
N GLU A 493 -26.73 33.44 -13.22
CA GLU A 493 -27.62 33.29 -14.39
C GLU A 493 -28.49 32.04 -14.29
N LEU A 494 -27.89 30.89 -13.95
CA LEU A 494 -28.65 29.64 -13.75
C LEU A 494 -29.68 29.78 -12.61
N ARG A 495 -29.33 30.48 -11.52
CA ARG A 495 -30.28 30.81 -10.45
C ARG A 495 -31.44 31.67 -10.94
N LYS A 496 -31.19 32.67 -11.79
CA LYS A 496 -32.25 33.49 -12.40
C LYS A 496 -33.18 32.65 -13.29
N ILE A 497 -32.62 31.75 -14.10
CA ILE A 497 -33.39 30.85 -14.97
C ILE A 497 -34.24 29.89 -14.13
N LEU A 498 -33.68 29.28 -13.09
CA LEU A 498 -34.42 28.41 -12.18
C LEU A 498 -35.59 29.15 -11.50
N SER A 499 -35.34 30.36 -10.98
CA SER A 499 -36.42 31.18 -10.39
C SER A 499 -37.52 31.51 -11.40
N GLN A 500 -37.17 31.75 -12.66
CA GLN A 500 -38.15 31.96 -13.73
C GLN A 500 -38.97 30.69 -14.00
N LYS A 501 -38.34 29.51 -14.07
CA LYS A 501 -39.03 28.23 -14.28
C LYS A 501 -39.90 27.82 -13.09
N GLU A 502 -39.48 28.12 -11.87
CA GLU A 502 -40.31 27.92 -10.68
C GLU A 502 -41.58 28.79 -10.71
N LYS A 503 -41.48 30.05 -11.14
CA LYS A 503 -42.65 30.93 -11.34
C LYS A 503 -43.58 30.41 -12.43
N GLU A 504 -43.05 29.95 -13.57
CA GLU A 504 -43.84 29.34 -14.64
C GLU A 504 -44.59 28.09 -14.14
N LEU A 505 -43.91 27.21 -13.39
CA LEU A 505 -44.54 26.02 -12.79
C LEU A 505 -45.61 26.38 -11.76
N ALA A 506 -45.40 27.43 -10.95
CA ALA A 506 -46.38 27.92 -10.00
C ALA A 506 -47.65 28.42 -10.71
N ASN A 507 -47.50 29.17 -11.81
CA ASN A 507 -48.62 29.66 -12.62
C ASN A 507 -49.40 28.50 -13.25
N VAL A 508 -48.72 27.52 -13.86
CA VAL A 508 -49.37 26.34 -14.45
C VAL A 508 -50.10 25.52 -13.40
N LYS A 509 -49.55 25.39 -12.19
CA LYS A 509 -50.24 24.72 -11.07
C LYS A 509 -51.50 25.49 -10.64
N ALA A 510 -51.43 26.81 -10.58
CA ALA A 510 -52.60 27.64 -10.25
C ALA A 510 -53.69 27.51 -11.33
N GLU A 511 -53.32 27.53 -12.62
CA GLU A 511 -54.25 27.33 -13.73
C GLU A 511 -54.91 25.94 -13.70
N LEU A 512 -54.14 24.90 -13.34
CA LEU A 512 -54.65 23.54 -13.20
C LEU A 512 -55.67 23.43 -12.06
N GLU A 513 -55.41 24.07 -10.91
CA GLU A 513 -56.36 24.09 -9.79
C GLU A 513 -57.63 24.87 -10.14
N VAL A 514 -57.53 25.99 -10.85
CA VAL A 514 -58.71 26.72 -11.37
C VAL A 514 -59.52 25.85 -12.34
N GLN A 515 -58.88 25.06 -13.21
CA GLN A 515 -59.58 24.11 -14.08
C GLN A 515 -60.24 22.96 -13.31
N LYS A 516 -59.58 22.41 -12.28
CA LYS A 516 -60.17 21.37 -11.41
C LYS A 516 -61.39 21.89 -10.67
N GLU A 517 -61.34 23.12 -10.14
CA GLU A 517 -62.48 23.76 -9.49
C GLU A 517 -63.64 24.03 -10.48
N ALA A 518 -63.33 24.39 -11.73
CA ALA A 518 -64.34 24.55 -12.78
C ALA A 518 -65.00 23.22 -13.16
N ASN A 519 -64.25 22.12 -13.23
CA ASN A 519 -64.77 20.77 -13.51
C ASN A 519 -65.58 20.18 -12.34
N ASN A 520 -65.32 20.60 -11.10
CA ASN A 520 -66.04 20.13 -9.91
C ASN A 520 -67.40 20.84 -9.68
N ARG A 521 -67.74 21.87 -10.47
CA ARG A 521 -69.07 22.52 -10.40
C ARG A 521 -70.08 21.75 -11.26
N ALA A 522 -71.21 21.36 -10.65
CA ALA A 522 -72.24 20.55 -11.29
C ALA A 522 -72.83 21.21 -12.57
N PRO A 523 -73.23 20.42 -13.59
CA PRO A 523 -73.74 20.95 -14.85
C PRO A 523 -74.99 21.80 -14.66
N THR A 524 -74.93 23.06 -15.10
CA THR A 524 -75.99 24.05 -14.96
C THR A 524 -77.26 23.61 -15.70
N ALA A 525 -78.44 23.93 -15.15
CA ALA A 525 -79.76 23.43 -15.61
C ALA A 525 -80.05 23.63 -17.12
N THR A 526 -79.39 24.58 -17.76
CA THR A 526 -79.41 24.81 -19.21
C THR A 526 -78.85 23.62 -20.02
N LEU A 527 -77.81 22.94 -19.54
CA LEU A 527 -77.23 21.78 -20.23
C LEU A 527 -78.13 20.54 -20.12
N LYS A 528 -78.83 20.35 -18.99
CA LYS A 528 -79.81 19.26 -18.82
C LYS A 528 -81.02 19.44 -19.74
N ASN A 529 -81.50 20.67 -19.91
CA ASN A 529 -82.62 20.97 -20.82
C ASN A 529 -82.22 20.83 -22.30
N LEU A 530 -81.00 21.22 -22.66
CA LEU A 530 -80.48 21.03 -24.03
C LEU A 530 -80.34 19.53 -24.36
N VAL A 531 -79.85 18.72 -23.42
CA VAL A 531 -79.73 17.26 -23.60
C VAL A 531 -81.11 16.60 -23.70
N ALA A 532 -82.12 17.08 -22.97
CA ALA A 532 -83.49 16.58 -23.09
C ALA A 532 -84.13 16.97 -24.44
N GLN A 533 -83.91 18.20 -24.92
CA GLN A 533 -84.35 18.65 -26.25
C GLN A 533 -83.64 17.87 -27.38
N LEU A 534 -82.34 17.63 -27.26
CA LEU A 534 -81.58 16.84 -28.24
C LEU A 534 -82.05 15.38 -28.27
N LYS A 535 -82.41 14.78 -27.13
CA LYS A 535 -83.01 13.43 -27.08
C LYS A 535 -84.39 13.37 -27.76
N SER A 536 -85.22 14.40 -27.58
CA SER A 536 -86.52 14.50 -28.26
C SER A 536 -86.36 14.67 -29.77
N GLN A 537 -85.41 15.51 -30.22
CA GLN A 537 -85.10 15.69 -31.63
C GLN A 537 -84.53 14.41 -32.27
N LEU A 538 -83.74 13.63 -31.52
CA LEU A 538 -83.18 12.37 -32.00
C LEU A 538 -84.26 11.30 -32.20
N ALA A 539 -85.25 11.21 -31.31
CA ALA A 539 -86.40 10.30 -31.46
C ALA A 539 -87.29 10.65 -32.68
N ILE A 540 -87.47 11.95 -32.97
CA ILE A 540 -88.20 12.40 -34.17
C ILE A 540 -87.41 12.04 -35.44
N LYS A 541 -86.08 12.23 -35.42
CA LYS A 541 -85.19 11.88 -36.54
C LYS A 541 -85.13 10.37 -36.78
N GLU A 542 -85.16 9.54 -35.74
CA GLU A 542 -85.24 8.08 -35.88
C GLU A 542 -86.57 7.61 -36.52
N ASN A 543 -87.70 8.24 -36.16
CA ASN A 543 -88.98 7.93 -36.79
C ASN A 543 -89.03 8.37 -38.26
N GLN A 544 -88.43 9.53 -38.59
CA GLN A 544 -88.24 9.96 -39.98
C GLN A 544 -87.30 9.02 -40.74
N HIS A 545 -86.22 8.55 -40.12
CA HIS A 545 -85.30 7.60 -40.73
C HIS A 545 -85.95 6.24 -40.98
N LYS A 546 -86.81 5.75 -40.08
CA LYS A 546 -87.59 4.53 -40.29
C LYS A 546 -88.60 4.66 -41.44
N ALA A 547 -89.25 5.83 -41.57
CA ALA A 547 -90.15 6.10 -42.70
C ALA A 547 -89.38 6.21 -44.05
N LEU A 548 -88.23 6.90 -44.06
CA LEU A 548 -87.36 7.01 -45.23
C LEU A 548 -86.72 5.67 -45.61
N SER A 549 -86.35 4.84 -44.64
CA SER A 549 -85.84 3.49 -44.90
C SER A 549 -86.92 2.55 -45.48
N LYS A 550 -88.20 2.75 -45.14
CA LYS A 550 -89.32 2.00 -45.73
C LYS A 550 -89.61 2.47 -47.16
N ALA A 551 -89.58 3.77 -47.42
CA ALA A 551 -89.70 4.34 -48.77
C ALA A 551 -88.49 4.00 -49.68
N LEU A 552 -87.27 3.93 -49.14
CA LEU A 552 -86.08 3.48 -49.87
C LEU A 552 -86.12 1.98 -50.21
N LEU A 553 -86.80 1.16 -49.41
CA LEU A 553 -87.01 -0.25 -49.73
C LEU A 553 -88.01 -0.44 -50.88
N GLU A 554 -89.09 0.35 -50.91
CA GLU A 554 -90.05 0.36 -52.02
C GLU A 554 -89.42 0.93 -53.31
N LEU A 555 -88.64 2.02 -53.22
CA LEU A 555 -87.92 2.59 -54.37
C LEU A 555 -86.81 1.64 -54.88
N ARG A 556 -86.15 0.89 -54.00
CA ARG A 556 -85.17 -0.12 -54.41
C ARG A 556 -85.83 -1.28 -55.13
N ALA A 557 -87.01 -1.73 -54.71
CA ALA A 557 -87.77 -2.79 -55.39
C ALA A 557 -88.19 -2.36 -56.81
N GLU A 558 -88.61 -1.11 -56.98
CA GLU A 558 -88.94 -0.54 -58.30
C GLU A 558 -87.70 -0.31 -59.18
N MET A 559 -86.58 0.16 -58.61
CA MET A 559 -85.31 0.30 -59.35
C MET A 559 -84.68 -1.03 -59.75
N THR A 560 -84.83 -2.09 -58.94
CA THR A 560 -84.37 -3.43 -59.31
C THR A 560 -85.21 -4.04 -60.43
N ALA A 561 -86.54 -3.84 -60.42
CA ALA A 561 -87.40 -4.28 -61.51
C ALA A 561 -87.13 -3.54 -62.84
N ASN A 562 -86.78 -2.24 -62.76
CA ASN A 562 -86.46 -1.42 -63.93
C ASN A 562 -85.02 -1.66 -64.46
N ALA A 563 -84.08 -1.98 -63.57
CA ALA A 563 -82.71 -2.37 -63.93
C ALA A 563 -82.66 -3.77 -64.57
N GLU A 564 -83.47 -4.73 -64.10
CA GLU A 564 -83.59 -6.06 -64.71
C GLU A 564 -84.15 -5.98 -66.15
N GLN A 565 -85.08 -5.05 -66.44
CA GLN A 565 -85.55 -4.78 -67.80
C GLN A 565 -84.50 -4.08 -68.69
N GLN A 566 -83.61 -3.24 -68.13
CA GLN A 566 -82.51 -2.63 -68.89
C GLN A 566 -81.33 -3.59 -69.14
N ILE A 567 -81.05 -4.52 -68.23
CA ILE A 567 -79.97 -5.52 -68.34
C ILE A 567 -80.26 -6.55 -69.46
N ILE A 568 -81.53 -6.88 -69.74
CA ILE A 568 -81.91 -7.74 -70.87
C ILE A 568 -81.65 -7.05 -72.23
N SER A 569 -81.73 -5.71 -72.29
CA SER A 569 -81.47 -4.94 -73.51
C SER A 569 -79.98 -4.60 -73.74
N ALA A 570 -79.19 -4.46 -72.67
CA ALA A 570 -77.77 -4.11 -72.71
C ALA A 570 -76.82 -5.30 -72.96
N ALA A 571 -77.32 -6.55 -72.92
CA ALA A 571 -76.55 -7.76 -73.21
C ALA A 571 -76.24 -7.97 -74.72
N SER A 572 -76.79 -7.12 -75.61
CA SER A 572 -76.60 -7.20 -77.06
C SER A 572 -75.35 -6.45 -77.60
N GLN A 573 -74.63 -5.67 -76.78
CA GLN A 573 -73.42 -4.94 -77.18
C GLN A 573 -72.13 -5.55 -76.61
N LYS A 574 -72.07 -6.88 -76.55
CA LYS A 574 -70.94 -7.64 -76.00
C LYS A 574 -69.97 -8.12 -77.10
N GLU A 575 -69.44 -7.18 -77.89
CA GLU A 575 -68.40 -7.45 -78.92
C GLU A 575 -67.07 -6.69 -78.71
N ALA A 576 -66.91 -5.95 -77.60
CA ALA A 576 -65.69 -5.19 -77.30
C ALA A 576 -64.89 -5.69 -76.07
N TYR A 577 -65.06 -6.95 -75.66
CA TYR A 577 -64.51 -7.48 -74.39
C TYR A 577 -63.37 -8.51 -74.54
N MET A 578 -62.46 -8.34 -75.51
CA MET A 578 -61.29 -9.22 -75.66
C MET A 578 -59.95 -8.63 -75.15
N ASN A 579 -59.90 -7.37 -74.71
CA ASN A 579 -58.65 -6.74 -74.20
C ASN A 579 -58.56 -6.60 -72.67
N VAL A 580 -59.62 -6.93 -71.91
CA VAL A 580 -59.61 -6.86 -70.43
C VAL A 580 -59.17 -8.18 -69.80
N GLN A 581 -59.38 -9.32 -70.49
CA GLN A 581 -59.09 -10.65 -69.95
C GLN A 581 -57.58 -10.93 -69.77
N GLU A 582 -56.72 -10.44 -70.67
CA GLU A 582 -55.26 -10.63 -70.55
C GLU A 582 -54.62 -9.80 -69.42
N ILE A 583 -55.18 -8.64 -69.08
CA ILE A 583 -54.71 -7.79 -67.98
C ILE A 583 -55.06 -8.43 -66.63
N VAL A 584 -56.27 -8.98 -66.53
CA VAL A 584 -56.73 -9.70 -65.33
C VAL A 584 -55.90 -10.96 -65.12
N ASP A 585 -55.60 -11.74 -66.16
CA ASP A 585 -54.81 -12.97 -66.02
C ASP A 585 -53.34 -12.71 -65.63
N ARG A 586 -52.77 -11.57 -66.04
CA ARG A 586 -51.39 -11.18 -65.67
C ARG A 586 -51.28 -10.72 -64.21
N GLN A 587 -52.26 -9.94 -63.72
CA GLN A 587 -52.29 -9.53 -62.31
C GLN A 587 -52.67 -10.69 -61.39
N THR A 588 -53.54 -11.60 -61.84
CA THR A 588 -53.95 -12.78 -61.05
C THR A 588 -52.77 -13.73 -60.83
N LYS A 589 -51.87 -13.90 -61.80
CA LYS A 589 -50.65 -14.72 -61.64
C LYS A 589 -49.63 -14.11 -60.67
N GLY A 590 -49.44 -12.80 -60.68
CA GLY A 590 -48.55 -12.11 -59.73
C GLY A 590 -49.08 -12.13 -58.30
N LEU A 591 -50.40 -12.06 -58.13
CA LEU A 591 -51.05 -12.22 -56.83
C LEU A 591 -50.94 -13.66 -56.33
N THR A 592 -51.06 -14.68 -57.19
CA THR A 592 -50.88 -16.08 -56.75
C THR A 592 -49.46 -16.38 -56.28
N THR A 593 -48.42 -15.86 -56.94
CA THR A 593 -47.03 -16.06 -56.49
C THR A 593 -46.76 -15.35 -55.17
N GLN A 594 -47.29 -14.14 -54.99
CA GLN A 594 -47.20 -13.43 -53.72
C GLN A 594 -47.97 -14.14 -52.60
N ILE A 595 -49.13 -14.74 -52.89
CA ILE A 595 -49.88 -15.56 -51.93
C ILE A 595 -49.09 -16.82 -51.54
N GLU A 596 -48.41 -17.48 -52.47
CA GLU A 596 -47.57 -18.65 -52.18
C GLU A 596 -46.31 -18.28 -51.37
N GLU A 597 -45.66 -17.15 -51.66
CA GLU A 597 -44.54 -16.64 -50.87
C GLU A 597 -44.98 -16.20 -49.47
N LEU A 598 -46.13 -15.57 -49.34
CA LEU A 598 -46.72 -15.24 -48.04
C LEU A 598 -47.12 -16.49 -47.26
N ASN A 599 -47.69 -17.51 -47.91
CA ASN A 599 -47.98 -18.79 -47.25
C ASN A 599 -46.70 -19.50 -46.77
N ASN A 600 -45.62 -19.45 -47.55
CA ASN A 600 -44.32 -20.00 -47.14
C ASN A 600 -43.65 -19.20 -46.01
N GLN A 601 -43.92 -17.90 -45.90
CA GLN A 601 -43.47 -17.10 -44.76
C GLN A 601 -44.32 -17.38 -43.53
N ILE A 602 -45.64 -17.54 -43.69
CA ILE A 602 -46.56 -17.91 -42.60
C ILE A 602 -46.18 -19.28 -42.02
N THR A 603 -45.86 -20.28 -42.85
CA THR A 603 -45.43 -21.60 -42.34
C THR A 603 -44.10 -21.52 -41.58
N LYS A 604 -43.11 -20.78 -42.09
CA LYS A 604 -41.84 -20.52 -41.37
C LYS A 604 -42.05 -19.79 -40.04
N LEU A 605 -42.92 -18.78 -40.01
CA LEU A 605 -43.26 -18.07 -38.78
C LEU A 605 -44.02 -18.97 -37.79
N THR A 606 -44.86 -19.88 -38.29
CA THR A 606 -45.58 -20.86 -37.45
C THR A 606 -44.62 -21.87 -36.82
N ASP A 607 -43.64 -22.36 -37.57
CA ASP A 607 -42.61 -23.26 -37.05
C ASP A 607 -41.68 -22.56 -36.05
N ASN A 608 -41.30 -21.31 -36.32
CA ASN A 608 -40.53 -20.50 -35.37
C ASN A 608 -41.32 -20.20 -34.09
N LEU A 609 -42.62 -19.93 -34.19
CA LEU A 609 -43.50 -19.77 -33.03
C LEU A 609 -43.57 -21.06 -32.20
N LYS A 610 -43.61 -22.22 -32.86
CA LYS A 610 -43.63 -23.52 -32.18
C LYS A 610 -42.30 -23.83 -31.47
N ILE A 611 -41.17 -23.49 -32.09
CA ILE A 611 -39.85 -23.58 -31.46
C ILE A 611 -39.75 -22.61 -30.28
N SER A 612 -40.28 -21.40 -30.42
CA SER A 612 -40.31 -20.40 -29.35
C SER A 612 -41.17 -20.87 -28.17
N LYS A 613 -42.35 -21.42 -28.41
CA LYS A 613 -43.21 -21.98 -27.36
C LYS A 613 -42.56 -23.14 -26.62
N ASN A 614 -41.86 -24.03 -27.31
CA ASN A 614 -41.15 -25.13 -26.65
C ASN A 614 -39.98 -24.64 -25.76
N LYS A 615 -39.33 -23.54 -26.15
CA LYS A 615 -38.29 -22.88 -25.33
C LYS A 615 -38.91 -22.13 -24.15
N GLU A 616 -40.06 -21.50 -24.34
CA GLU A 616 -40.81 -20.85 -23.27
C GLU A 616 -41.28 -21.86 -22.22
N THR A 617 -41.76 -23.03 -22.66
CA THR A 617 -42.12 -24.12 -21.73
C THR A 617 -40.91 -24.65 -20.96
N SER A 618 -39.75 -24.85 -21.61
CA SER A 618 -38.56 -25.30 -20.89
C SER A 618 -38.04 -24.27 -19.88
N LEU A 619 -38.09 -22.98 -20.23
CA LEU A 619 -37.72 -21.90 -19.32
C LEU A 619 -38.72 -21.74 -18.16
N SER A 620 -40.01 -22.04 -18.39
CA SER A 620 -41.01 -22.10 -17.32
C SER A 620 -40.72 -23.25 -16.37
N ASP A 621 -40.33 -24.42 -16.88
CA ASP A 621 -39.95 -25.57 -16.06
C ASP A 621 -38.69 -25.29 -15.24
N GLU A 622 -37.65 -24.68 -15.84
CA GLU A 622 -36.43 -24.25 -15.14
C GLU A 622 -36.73 -23.21 -14.04
N LYS A 623 -37.63 -22.27 -14.31
CA LYS A 623 -38.09 -21.29 -13.31
C LYS A 623 -38.78 -21.99 -12.13
N ASP A 624 -39.61 -22.99 -12.40
CA ASP A 624 -40.33 -23.72 -11.36
C ASP A 624 -39.39 -24.62 -10.54
N GLU A 625 -38.37 -25.23 -11.16
CA GLU A 625 -37.30 -25.95 -10.45
C GLU A 625 -36.49 -25.02 -9.55
N LEU A 626 -36.07 -23.85 -10.05
CA LEU A 626 -35.35 -22.84 -9.26
C LEU A 626 -36.21 -22.29 -8.11
N ASN A 627 -37.51 -22.09 -8.32
CA ASN A 627 -38.44 -21.71 -7.25
C ASN A 627 -38.55 -22.81 -6.18
N GLN A 628 -38.59 -24.09 -6.58
CA GLN A 628 -38.59 -25.19 -5.63
C GLN A 628 -37.27 -25.29 -4.86
N GLU A 629 -36.13 -25.04 -5.50
CA GLU A 629 -34.83 -24.98 -4.83
C GLU A 629 -34.74 -23.82 -3.86
N LEU A 630 -35.19 -22.63 -4.25
CA LEU A 630 -35.27 -21.46 -3.37
C LEU A 630 -36.11 -21.77 -2.14
N GLN A 631 -37.30 -22.36 -2.33
CA GLN A 631 -38.17 -22.73 -1.21
C GLN A 631 -37.55 -23.81 -0.31
N LYS A 632 -36.80 -24.77 -0.87
CA LYS A 632 -36.03 -25.77 -0.09
C LYS A 632 -34.92 -25.08 0.72
N LYS A 633 -34.21 -24.11 0.13
CA LYS A 633 -33.16 -23.34 0.81
C LYS A 633 -33.73 -22.44 1.91
N GLU A 634 -34.86 -21.78 1.68
CA GLU A 634 -35.57 -21.01 2.71
C GLU A 634 -36.02 -21.88 3.89
N LYS A 635 -36.56 -23.08 3.61
CA LYS A 635 -36.91 -24.06 4.66
C LYS A 635 -35.69 -24.53 5.44
N ALA A 636 -34.56 -24.77 4.78
CA ALA A 636 -33.31 -25.12 5.43
C ALA A 636 -32.78 -23.96 6.29
N PHE A 637 -32.86 -22.72 5.79
CA PHE A 637 -32.45 -21.53 6.52
C PHE A 637 -33.32 -21.30 7.76
N ALA A 638 -34.64 -21.46 7.64
CA ALA A 638 -35.56 -21.40 8.78
C ALA A 638 -35.33 -22.54 9.79
N LYS A 639 -34.79 -23.68 9.35
CA LYS A 639 -34.38 -24.76 10.26
C LYS A 639 -33.09 -24.40 11.00
N ILE A 640 -32.07 -23.90 10.29
CA ILE A 640 -30.81 -23.44 10.90
C ILE A 640 -31.05 -22.28 11.87
N LEU A 641 -31.97 -21.35 11.55
CA LEU A 641 -32.31 -20.24 12.44
C LEU A 641 -32.98 -20.76 13.73
N ARG A 642 -33.81 -21.80 13.64
CA ARG A 642 -34.40 -22.45 14.81
C ARG A 642 -33.35 -23.19 15.63
N GLU A 643 -32.48 -23.97 15.00
CA GLU A 643 -31.36 -24.67 15.66
C GLU A 643 -30.42 -23.67 16.33
N LYS A 644 -30.11 -22.53 15.69
CA LYS A 644 -29.33 -21.44 16.29
C LYS A 644 -30.02 -20.86 17.53
N ASN A 645 -31.31 -20.57 17.45
CA ASN A 645 -32.07 -20.04 18.59
C ASN A 645 -32.20 -21.07 19.73
N GLU A 646 -32.27 -22.37 19.40
CA GLU A 646 -32.24 -23.47 20.38
C GLU A 646 -30.87 -23.56 21.04
N ILE A 647 -29.77 -23.50 20.29
CA ILE A 647 -28.40 -23.46 20.83
C ILE A 647 -28.16 -22.20 21.67
N GLU A 648 -28.70 -21.04 21.28
CA GLU A 648 -28.61 -19.81 22.08
C GLU A 648 -29.39 -19.94 23.39
N LYS A 649 -30.58 -20.57 23.38
CA LYS A 649 -31.33 -20.90 24.60
C LYS A 649 -30.58 -21.90 25.46
N GLU A 650 -30.01 -22.95 24.88
CA GLU A 650 -29.18 -23.93 25.59
C GLU A 650 -27.93 -23.27 26.19
N ASN A 651 -27.29 -22.34 25.47
CA ASN A 651 -26.16 -21.57 25.98
C ASN A 651 -26.56 -20.65 27.13
N GLU A 652 -27.72 -20.01 27.04
CA GLU A 652 -28.22 -19.16 28.12
C GLU A 652 -28.65 -20.01 29.33
N GLU A 653 -29.21 -21.20 29.10
CA GLU A 653 -29.48 -22.19 30.13
C GLU A 653 -28.21 -22.74 30.77
N LEU A 654 -27.15 -23.00 30.00
CA LEU A 654 -25.83 -23.40 30.47
C LEU A 654 -25.15 -22.26 31.24
N LYS A 655 -25.24 -21.01 30.79
CA LYS A 655 -24.80 -19.84 31.56
C LYS A 655 -25.57 -19.69 32.86
N ASN A 656 -26.88 -19.96 32.85
CA ASN A 656 -27.72 -19.97 34.04
C ASN A 656 -27.44 -21.19 34.93
N ARG A 657 -27.01 -22.32 34.37
CA ARG A 657 -26.57 -23.52 35.09
C ARG A 657 -25.21 -23.27 35.74
N ILE A 658 -24.28 -22.65 35.04
CA ILE A 658 -22.98 -22.21 35.55
C ILE A 658 -23.21 -21.17 36.64
N ARG A 659 -24.08 -20.17 36.44
CA ARG A 659 -24.46 -19.23 37.52
C ARG A 659 -25.07 -19.94 38.73
N ARG A 660 -25.95 -20.93 38.52
CA ARG A 660 -26.55 -21.74 39.59
C ARG A 660 -25.55 -22.67 40.28
N LEU A 661 -24.60 -23.24 39.55
CA LEU A 661 -23.53 -24.09 40.10
C LEU A 661 -22.51 -23.23 40.83
N SER A 662 -22.15 -22.05 40.31
CA SER A 662 -21.33 -21.06 41.02
C SER A 662 -22.02 -20.57 42.29
N SER A 663 -23.35 -20.38 42.29
CA SER A 663 -24.10 -20.04 43.52
C SER A 663 -24.29 -21.25 44.46
N SER A 664 -24.44 -22.46 43.93
CA SER A 664 -24.62 -23.69 44.73
C SER A 664 -23.31 -24.23 45.31
N ILE A 665 -22.17 -23.99 44.67
CA ILE A 665 -20.83 -24.17 45.27
C ILE A 665 -20.66 -23.24 46.49
N GLN A 666 -21.49 -22.19 46.60
CA GLN A 666 -21.54 -21.27 47.73
C GLN A 666 -22.65 -21.58 48.77
N SER A 667 -23.47 -22.62 48.57
CA SER A 667 -24.43 -23.11 49.59
C SER A 667 -24.67 -24.63 49.46
N LYS A 668 -24.07 -25.41 50.38
CA LYS A 668 -24.34 -26.85 50.50
C LYS A 668 -25.65 -27.09 51.27
N ALA A 669 -26.72 -27.45 50.56
CA ALA A 669 -27.82 -28.28 51.05
C ALA A 669 -28.76 -28.64 49.88
N ASP A 670 -29.34 -29.85 49.92
CA ASP A 670 -30.56 -30.30 49.21
C ASP A 670 -30.42 -31.10 47.90
N GLU A 671 -29.89 -32.33 48.01
CA GLU A 671 -30.09 -33.41 47.01
C GLU A 671 -31.38 -34.24 47.23
N GLN A 672 -32.17 -33.98 48.29
CA GLN A 672 -33.27 -34.88 48.68
C GLN A 672 -34.64 -34.56 48.02
N ASN A 673 -34.86 -33.36 47.49
CA ASN A 673 -36.18 -32.92 47.01
C ASN A 673 -36.50 -33.30 45.54
N LEU A 674 -35.51 -33.72 44.75
CA LEU A 674 -35.71 -33.98 43.31
C LEU A 674 -36.27 -35.38 43.01
N ILE A 675 -36.03 -36.34 43.91
CA ILE A 675 -36.44 -37.74 43.71
C ILE A 675 -37.97 -37.91 43.88
N ASP A 676 -38.59 -37.16 44.77
CA ASP A 676 -40.04 -37.25 45.07
C ASP A 676 -40.94 -36.67 43.96
N VAL A 677 -40.43 -35.73 43.16
CA VAL A 677 -41.20 -35.11 42.08
C VAL A 677 -41.26 -36.00 40.83
N LEU A 678 -40.23 -36.79 40.59
CA LEU A 678 -40.15 -37.70 39.43
C LEU A 678 -41.06 -38.92 39.60
N GLN A 679 -41.21 -39.44 40.82
CA GLN A 679 -42.11 -40.57 41.09
C GLN A 679 -43.60 -40.19 40.94
N LYS A 680 -43.99 -38.93 41.17
CA LYS A 680 -45.37 -38.45 40.98
C LYS A 680 -45.75 -38.21 39.52
N LYS A 681 -44.77 -38.04 38.62
CA LYS A 681 -45.00 -37.79 37.19
C LYS A 681 -45.24 -39.09 36.41
N ILE A 682 -44.59 -40.17 36.81
CA ILE A 682 -44.75 -41.50 36.18
C ILE A 682 -46.18 -42.04 36.41
N LYS A 683 -46.71 -41.91 37.64
CA LYS A 683 -48.11 -42.33 37.96
C LYS A 683 -49.22 -41.55 37.23
N LYS A 684 -48.95 -40.34 36.74
CA LYS A 684 -49.93 -39.55 35.97
C LYS A 684 -50.00 -39.97 34.51
N LEU A 685 -48.90 -40.38 33.92
CA LEU A 685 -48.86 -40.82 32.52
C LEU A 685 -49.43 -42.23 32.34
N GLU A 686 -49.33 -43.08 33.36
CA GLU A 686 -49.95 -44.41 33.36
C GLU A 686 -51.48 -44.34 33.41
N SER A 687 -52.07 -43.37 34.11
CA SER A 687 -53.54 -43.20 34.22
C SER A 687 -54.21 -42.48 33.04
N GLU A 688 -53.43 -41.79 32.19
CA GLU A 688 -53.94 -41.15 30.96
C GLU A 688 -53.97 -42.10 29.75
N LEU A 689 -53.16 -43.16 29.76
CA LEU A 689 -53.15 -44.18 28.71
C LEU A 689 -54.30 -45.20 28.87
N GLU A 690 -54.71 -45.50 30.10
CA GLU A 690 -55.78 -46.46 30.39
C GLU A 690 -57.18 -45.92 29.97
N LYS A 691 -57.40 -44.60 30.07
CA LYS A 691 -58.67 -43.94 29.68
C LYS A 691 -58.91 -43.83 28.17
N LYS A 692 -57.89 -43.98 27.32
CA LYS A 692 -58.06 -43.92 25.85
C LYS A 692 -58.42 -45.25 25.21
N CYS A 693 -58.28 -46.38 25.92
CA CYS A 693 -58.66 -47.70 25.40
C CYS A 693 -60.13 -48.07 25.66
N GLU A 694 -60.81 -47.39 26.60
CA GLU A 694 -62.19 -47.72 27.00
C GLU A 694 -63.29 -46.97 26.23
N GLU A 695 -62.96 -45.92 25.46
CA GLU A 695 -63.95 -45.14 24.69
C GLU A 695 -64.33 -45.78 23.34
N THR A 696 -63.68 -46.87 22.93
CA THR A 696 -63.94 -47.53 21.63
C THR A 696 -65.02 -48.62 21.64
N GLU A 697 -65.62 -48.99 22.78
CA GLU A 697 -66.45 -50.21 22.84
C GLU A 697 -67.96 -50.09 23.07
N ILE A 698 -68.57 -48.91 23.30
CA ILE A 698 -70.03 -48.87 23.52
C ILE A 698 -70.71 -47.63 22.90
N LYS A 699 -71.15 -47.76 21.64
CA LYS A 699 -72.43 -47.21 21.08
C LYS A 699 -72.54 -47.44 19.56
N SER A 700 -73.25 -48.49 19.16
CA SER A 700 -74.46 -48.41 18.32
C SER A 700 -74.87 -49.77 17.75
N LEU A 701 -75.52 -50.57 18.60
CA LEU A 701 -76.60 -51.46 18.18
C LEU A 701 -77.69 -50.62 17.49
N ARG A 702 -77.95 -50.84 16.20
CA ARG A 702 -79.28 -51.14 15.59
C ARG A 702 -79.20 -51.02 14.05
N GLU A 703 -79.95 -51.90 13.38
CA GLU A 703 -80.37 -51.92 11.96
C GLU A 703 -79.65 -52.90 11.02
N GLU A 704 -80.09 -54.16 11.07
CA GLU A 704 -80.16 -55.04 9.91
C GLU A 704 -81.19 -54.51 8.91
N LYS A 705 -80.72 -54.01 7.75
CA LYS A 705 -81.38 -54.11 6.44
C LYS A 705 -80.41 -53.60 5.36
N SER A 706 -79.47 -54.44 4.91
CA SER A 706 -79.17 -54.62 3.48
C SER A 706 -78.00 -55.59 3.26
N SER A 707 -78.31 -56.76 2.69
CA SER A 707 -77.30 -57.68 2.13
C SER A 707 -76.56 -57.10 0.91
N LYS A 708 -76.88 -55.86 0.51
CA LYS A 708 -76.16 -55.08 -0.52
C LYS A 708 -75.19 -54.06 0.09
N GLU A 709 -75.46 -53.44 1.24
CA GLU A 709 -74.43 -52.63 1.92
C GLU A 709 -73.42 -53.49 2.67
N GLU A 710 -73.72 -54.73 3.06
CA GLU A 710 -72.68 -55.61 3.60
C GLU A 710 -71.64 -56.02 2.56
N ILE A 711 -72.04 -56.26 1.31
CA ILE A 711 -71.10 -56.54 0.21
C ILE A 711 -70.32 -55.28 -0.17
N ILE A 712 -70.98 -54.11 -0.19
CA ILE A 712 -70.29 -52.83 -0.46
C ILE A 712 -69.35 -52.46 0.70
N ARG A 713 -69.75 -52.64 1.97
CA ARG A 713 -68.88 -52.45 3.14
C ARG A 713 -67.77 -53.50 3.22
N TRP A 714 -67.97 -54.72 2.71
CA TRP A 714 -66.93 -55.74 2.60
C TRP A 714 -65.95 -55.45 1.46
N ASP A 715 -66.42 -55.01 0.29
CA ASP A 715 -65.57 -54.58 -0.83
C ASP A 715 -64.83 -53.28 -0.52
N GLU A 716 -65.47 -52.34 0.18
CA GLU A 716 -64.82 -51.16 0.73
C GLU A 716 -63.85 -51.55 1.85
N GLY A 717 -64.20 -52.49 2.72
CA GLY A 717 -63.32 -53.07 3.73
C GLY A 717 -62.10 -53.73 3.11
N LYS A 718 -62.24 -54.48 2.02
CA LYS A 718 -61.16 -55.07 1.23
C LYS A 718 -60.32 -54.01 0.52
N LYS A 719 -60.95 -52.97 -0.03
CA LYS A 719 -60.23 -51.83 -0.63
C LYS A 719 -59.43 -51.06 0.42
N TRP A 720 -59.99 -50.86 1.62
CA TRP A 720 -59.29 -50.27 2.76
C TRP A 720 -58.21 -51.19 3.29
N GLN A 721 -58.43 -52.50 3.30
CA GLN A 721 -57.43 -53.50 3.66
C GLN A 721 -56.27 -53.51 2.65
N ILE A 722 -56.53 -53.50 1.34
CA ILE A 722 -55.49 -53.40 0.29
C ILE A 722 -54.76 -52.05 0.37
N LYS A 723 -55.47 -50.94 0.61
CA LYS A 723 -54.85 -49.63 0.83
C LYS A 723 -53.98 -49.63 2.09
N MET A 724 -54.43 -50.24 3.19
CA MET A 724 -53.69 -50.33 4.44
C MET A 724 -52.48 -51.27 4.33
N GLU A 725 -52.61 -52.39 3.62
CA GLU A 725 -51.51 -53.31 3.27
C GLU A 725 -50.48 -52.59 2.37
N GLY A 726 -50.96 -51.81 1.39
CA GLY A 726 -50.11 -50.97 0.54
C GLY A 726 -49.41 -49.85 1.31
N LEU A 727 -50.07 -49.23 2.29
CA LEU A 727 -49.45 -48.26 3.19
C LEU A 727 -48.47 -48.93 4.15
N ARG A 728 -48.75 -50.14 4.65
CA ARG A 728 -47.80 -50.94 5.45
C ARG A 728 -46.58 -51.35 4.65
N ASN A 729 -46.74 -51.71 3.38
CA ASN A 729 -45.62 -52.03 2.49
C ASN A 729 -44.77 -50.79 2.23
N LYS A 730 -45.40 -49.65 1.93
CA LYS A 730 -44.70 -48.37 1.79
C LYS A 730 -44.01 -47.94 3.09
N LEU A 731 -44.64 -48.17 4.24
CA LEU A 731 -44.02 -47.90 5.54
C LEU A 731 -42.80 -48.80 5.77
N ARG A 732 -42.89 -50.10 5.48
CA ARG A 732 -41.75 -51.04 5.55
C ARG A 732 -40.64 -50.69 4.57
N GLU A 733 -40.97 -50.21 3.38
CA GLU A 733 -39.98 -49.67 2.43
C GLU A 733 -39.32 -48.41 2.98
N LYS A 734 -40.09 -47.50 3.58
CA LYS A 734 -39.55 -46.30 4.24
C LYS A 734 -38.74 -46.60 5.50
N GLU A 735 -39.08 -47.63 6.26
CA GLU A 735 -38.27 -48.12 7.38
C GLU A 735 -36.94 -48.72 6.89
N LYS A 736 -36.96 -49.51 5.80
CA LYS A 736 -35.72 -50.01 5.17
C LYS A 736 -34.87 -48.88 4.60
N GLU A 737 -35.47 -47.90 3.94
CA GLU A 737 -34.78 -46.70 3.48
C GLU A 737 -34.19 -45.93 4.68
N ALA A 738 -34.94 -45.74 5.75
CA ALA A 738 -34.46 -45.10 6.98
C ALA A 738 -33.29 -45.87 7.62
N ASP A 739 -33.33 -47.20 7.63
CA ASP A 739 -32.23 -48.04 8.09
C ASP A 739 -31.00 -47.92 7.18
N THR A 740 -31.17 -47.86 5.86
CA THR A 740 -30.05 -47.63 4.93
C THR A 740 -29.46 -46.23 5.09
N LEU A 741 -30.30 -45.21 5.27
CA LEU A 741 -29.87 -43.84 5.53
C LEU A 741 -29.21 -43.72 6.91
N SER A 742 -29.67 -44.45 7.92
CA SER A 742 -29.06 -44.53 9.24
C SER A 742 -27.68 -45.19 9.18
N LYS A 743 -27.54 -46.26 8.40
CA LYS A 743 -26.22 -46.88 8.11
C LYS A 743 -25.30 -45.93 7.36
N GLN A 744 -25.79 -45.22 6.34
CA GLN A 744 -25.04 -44.19 5.63
C GLN A 744 -24.65 -43.01 6.53
N LEU A 745 -25.52 -42.61 7.45
CA LEU A 745 -25.23 -41.59 8.45
C LEU A 745 -24.13 -42.05 9.40
N ASN A 746 -24.17 -43.32 9.83
CA ASN A 746 -23.14 -43.89 10.70
C ASN A 746 -21.79 -44.02 9.98
N THR A 747 -21.77 -44.45 8.72
CA THR A 747 -20.52 -44.46 7.93
C THR A 747 -19.99 -43.05 7.70
N LEU A 748 -20.85 -42.07 7.43
CA LEU A 748 -20.44 -40.66 7.32
C LEU A 748 -19.93 -40.10 8.65
N LYS A 749 -20.55 -40.46 9.78
CA LYS A 749 -20.04 -40.10 11.11
C LYS A 749 -18.67 -40.72 11.38
N GLU A 750 -18.47 -41.99 11.04
CA GLU A 750 -17.17 -42.66 11.17
C GLU A 750 -16.11 -42.03 10.29
N ILE A 751 -16.43 -41.76 9.01
CA ILE A 751 -15.56 -41.02 8.08
C ILE A 751 -15.25 -39.63 8.63
N TYR A 752 -16.23 -38.91 9.15
CA TYR A 752 -16.03 -37.60 9.77
C TYR A 752 -15.14 -37.69 11.01
N THR A 753 -15.31 -38.71 11.87
CA THR A 753 -14.42 -38.91 13.02
C THR A 753 -13.00 -39.28 12.60
N LYS A 754 -12.83 -40.02 11.50
CA LYS A 754 -11.51 -40.32 10.92
C LYS A 754 -10.87 -39.06 10.33
N ILE A 755 -11.61 -38.28 9.57
CA ILE A 755 -11.16 -37.00 9.01
C ILE A 755 -10.83 -36.00 10.12
N GLU A 756 -11.62 -35.91 11.20
CA GLU A 756 -11.31 -35.01 12.32
C GLU A 756 -10.06 -35.48 13.08
N LYS A 757 -9.87 -36.80 13.26
CA LYS A 757 -8.63 -37.35 13.82
C LYS A 757 -7.42 -37.09 12.91
N GLU A 758 -7.58 -37.22 11.60
CA GLU A 758 -6.55 -36.88 10.61
C GLU A 758 -6.27 -35.38 10.57
N LYS A 759 -7.28 -34.53 10.66
CA LYS A 759 -7.15 -33.07 10.78
C LYS A 759 -6.42 -32.70 12.06
N ILE A 760 -6.72 -33.31 13.20
CA ILE A 760 -5.98 -33.09 14.46
C ILE A 760 -4.53 -33.59 14.31
N ALA A 761 -4.31 -34.73 13.66
CA ALA A 761 -2.96 -35.25 13.40
C ALA A 761 -2.16 -34.34 12.44
N LEU A 762 -2.80 -33.83 11.40
CA LEU A 762 -2.24 -32.88 10.43
C LEU A 762 -2.00 -31.51 11.05
N GLN A 763 -2.91 -31.04 11.91
CA GLN A 763 -2.76 -29.78 12.65
C GLN A 763 -1.65 -29.89 13.71
N LYS A 764 -1.48 -31.05 14.35
CA LYS A 764 -0.32 -31.34 15.21
C LYS A 764 0.98 -31.38 14.40
N LYS A 765 0.98 -32.00 13.21
CA LYS A 765 2.12 -32.00 12.28
C LYS A 765 2.46 -30.60 11.74
N LEU A 766 1.45 -29.77 11.49
CA LEU A 766 1.60 -28.38 11.04
C LEU A 766 2.20 -27.50 12.15
N LYS A 767 1.77 -27.71 13.41
CA LYS A 767 2.34 -27.02 14.58
C LYS A 767 3.77 -27.43 14.90
N THR A 768 4.19 -28.65 14.60
CA THR A 768 5.56 -29.12 14.87
C THR A 768 6.56 -28.87 13.75
N THR A 769 6.13 -28.44 12.56
CA THR A 769 7.05 -28.25 11.40
C THR A 769 7.17 -26.84 10.86
N GLY A 770 6.47 -25.83 11.39
CA GLY A 770 6.78 -24.41 11.10
C GLY A 770 6.87 -24.09 9.60
N VAL A 771 5.98 -24.65 8.77
CA VAL A 771 5.85 -24.31 7.35
C VAL A 771 4.44 -23.77 7.12
N THR A 772 4.35 -22.54 6.63
CA THR A 772 3.11 -21.81 6.37
C THR A 772 2.28 -22.45 5.25
N VAL A 773 0.97 -22.31 5.37
CA VAL A 773 -0.07 -22.90 4.52
C VAL A 773 0.10 -22.53 3.04
N ASP A 774 0.70 -21.38 2.74
CA ASP A 774 0.91 -20.88 1.37
C ASP A 774 1.81 -21.76 0.51
N ARG A 775 2.74 -22.52 1.10
CA ARG A 775 3.68 -23.31 0.30
C ARG A 775 3.07 -24.63 -0.19
N VAL A 776 2.03 -25.13 0.48
CA VAL A 776 1.29 -26.33 0.06
C VAL A 776 0.13 -25.94 -0.87
N VAL A 777 -0.49 -24.78 -0.61
CA VAL A 777 -1.47 -24.19 -1.53
C VAL A 777 -0.79 -23.75 -2.83
N GLY A 778 0.41 -23.18 -2.79
CA GLY A 778 1.18 -22.82 -3.97
C GLY A 778 1.57 -24.01 -4.86
N ILE A 779 1.94 -25.16 -4.29
CA ILE A 779 2.27 -26.35 -5.10
C ILE A 779 1.01 -26.93 -5.75
N ARG A 780 -0.11 -27.03 -5.01
CA ARG A 780 -1.39 -27.44 -5.60
C ARG A 780 -1.92 -26.43 -6.61
N ALA A 781 -1.75 -25.13 -6.35
CA ALA A 781 -2.11 -24.07 -7.27
C ALA A 781 -1.29 -24.21 -8.57
N THR A 782 0.02 -24.45 -8.50
CA THR A 782 0.85 -24.66 -9.70
C THR A 782 0.55 -25.97 -10.42
N GLU A 783 0.09 -27.01 -9.73
CA GLU A 783 -0.36 -28.26 -10.36
C GLU A 783 -1.72 -28.05 -11.05
N THR A 784 -2.67 -27.37 -10.39
CA THR A 784 -3.96 -27.00 -10.99
C THR A 784 -3.81 -25.96 -12.09
N GLU A 785 -2.79 -25.10 -12.03
CA GLU A 785 -2.48 -24.10 -13.04
C GLU A 785 -1.85 -24.75 -14.26
N LYS A 786 -1.00 -25.77 -14.09
CA LYS A 786 -0.52 -26.63 -15.18
C LYS A 786 -1.64 -27.46 -15.80
N GLU A 787 -2.53 -28.04 -15.01
CA GLU A 787 -3.72 -28.73 -15.52
C GLU A 787 -4.67 -27.76 -16.24
N LEU A 788 -4.82 -26.52 -15.74
CA LEU A 788 -5.56 -25.47 -16.41
C LEU A 788 -4.85 -24.98 -17.67
N GLU A 789 -3.52 -24.92 -17.71
CA GLU A 789 -2.74 -24.60 -18.91
C GLU A 789 -2.89 -25.72 -19.94
N GLU A 790 -2.87 -26.98 -19.52
CA GLU A 790 -3.09 -28.15 -20.38
C GLU A 790 -4.53 -28.22 -20.89
N LEU A 791 -5.51 -27.85 -20.05
CA LEU A 791 -6.92 -27.73 -20.43
C LEU A 791 -7.18 -26.48 -21.30
N ARG A 792 -6.47 -25.38 -21.08
CA ARG A 792 -6.49 -24.19 -21.96
C ARG A 792 -5.86 -24.52 -23.29
N LYS A 793 -4.76 -25.27 -23.30
CA LYS A 793 -4.09 -25.72 -24.54
C LYS A 793 -4.96 -26.72 -25.29
N ARG A 794 -5.63 -27.65 -24.59
CA ARG A 794 -6.66 -28.52 -25.18
C ARG A 794 -7.89 -27.76 -25.65
N ASN A 795 -8.35 -26.75 -24.91
CA ASN A 795 -9.44 -25.89 -25.37
C ASN A 795 -9.02 -25.07 -26.59
N LEU A 796 -7.77 -24.61 -26.65
CA LEU A 796 -7.26 -23.90 -27.82
C LEU A 796 -7.10 -24.84 -29.01
N GLU A 797 -6.67 -26.08 -28.80
CA GLU A 797 -6.62 -27.14 -29.82
C GLU A 797 -8.02 -27.53 -30.29
N LEU A 798 -8.99 -27.67 -29.38
CA LEU A 798 -10.39 -27.94 -29.69
C LEU A 798 -11.09 -26.73 -30.33
N GLU A 799 -10.76 -25.50 -29.94
CA GLU A 799 -11.23 -24.27 -30.58
C GLU A 799 -10.61 -24.11 -31.96
N ASN A 800 -9.35 -24.51 -32.15
CA ASN A 800 -8.69 -24.57 -33.46
C ASN A 800 -9.27 -25.69 -34.33
N GLU A 801 -9.63 -26.85 -33.76
CA GLU A 801 -10.35 -27.91 -34.47
C GLU A 801 -11.78 -27.49 -34.78
N VAL A 802 -12.48 -26.80 -33.87
CA VAL A 802 -13.83 -26.25 -34.10
C VAL A 802 -13.76 -25.11 -35.10
N ALA A 803 -12.72 -24.27 -35.08
CA ALA A 803 -12.48 -23.23 -36.07
C ALA A 803 -12.12 -23.86 -37.41
N HIS A 804 -11.33 -24.94 -37.45
CA HIS A 804 -11.00 -25.69 -38.65
C HIS A 804 -12.24 -26.37 -39.23
N MET A 805 -13.06 -27.00 -38.39
CA MET A 805 -14.35 -27.60 -38.74
C MET A 805 -15.38 -26.54 -39.14
N ARG A 806 -15.35 -25.34 -38.54
CA ARG A 806 -16.16 -24.20 -38.95
C ARG A 806 -15.67 -23.58 -40.25
N THR A 807 -14.36 -23.54 -40.53
CA THR A 807 -13.85 -23.14 -41.86
C THR A 807 -14.19 -24.19 -42.91
N LEU A 808 -14.20 -25.48 -42.57
CA LEU A 808 -14.65 -26.57 -43.45
C LEU A 808 -16.18 -26.57 -43.65
N GLN A 809 -16.96 -26.16 -42.63
CA GLN A 809 -18.43 -25.97 -42.75
C GLN A 809 -18.81 -24.61 -43.36
N ALA A 810 -17.93 -23.61 -43.31
CA ALA A 810 -18.11 -22.27 -43.89
C ALA A 810 -17.51 -22.17 -45.30
N ILE A 811 -17.02 -23.27 -45.88
CA ILE A 811 -16.99 -23.39 -47.33
C ILE A 811 -18.45 -23.45 -47.78
N PRO A 812 -18.96 -22.48 -48.55
CA PRO A 812 -20.32 -22.51 -49.04
C PRO A 812 -20.57 -23.86 -49.70
N ARG A 813 -21.72 -24.49 -49.47
CA ARG A 813 -22.14 -25.65 -50.26
C ARG A 813 -22.02 -25.36 -51.76
N ASP A 814 -22.15 -24.09 -52.14
CA ASP A 814 -21.95 -23.60 -53.50
C ASP A 814 -20.50 -23.66 -53.99
N SER A 815 -19.45 -23.50 -53.17
CA SER A 815 -18.06 -23.60 -53.65
C SER A 815 -17.60 -25.06 -53.79
N VAL A 816 -18.09 -25.98 -52.95
CA VAL A 816 -17.86 -27.43 -53.14
C VAL A 816 -18.70 -27.94 -54.32
N VAL A 817 -19.90 -27.39 -54.53
CA VAL A 817 -20.73 -27.67 -55.70
C VAL A 817 -20.13 -27.05 -56.96
N GLU A 818 -19.54 -25.85 -56.90
CA GLU A 818 -18.80 -25.21 -58.00
C GLU A 818 -17.50 -25.95 -58.28
N ASP A 819 -16.73 -26.38 -57.29
CA ASP A 819 -15.55 -27.23 -57.48
C ASP A 819 -15.93 -28.59 -58.05
N LEU A 820 -17.07 -29.17 -57.64
CA LEU A 820 -17.63 -30.39 -58.24
C LEU A 820 -18.24 -30.13 -59.63
N HIS A 821 -18.68 -28.90 -59.94
CA HIS A 821 -19.11 -28.48 -61.28
C HIS A 821 -17.90 -28.21 -62.18
N PHE A 822 -16.80 -27.64 -61.67
CA PHE A 822 -15.52 -27.51 -62.35
C PHE A 822 -14.85 -28.86 -62.54
N LYS A 823 -14.97 -29.79 -61.58
CA LYS A 823 -14.52 -31.18 -61.75
C LYS A 823 -15.42 -31.94 -62.71
N ASN A 824 -16.73 -31.73 -62.71
CA ASN A 824 -17.64 -32.29 -63.72
C ASN A 824 -17.42 -31.68 -65.10
N GLN A 825 -17.16 -30.38 -65.21
CA GLN A 825 -16.81 -29.68 -66.44
C GLN A 825 -15.44 -30.12 -66.93
N TYR A 826 -14.46 -30.29 -66.04
CA TYR A 826 -13.13 -30.81 -66.40
C TYR A 826 -13.21 -32.29 -66.80
N LEU A 827 -14.02 -33.11 -66.14
CA LEU A 827 -14.26 -34.51 -66.54
C LEU A 827 -15.11 -34.60 -67.83
N GLN A 828 -16.03 -33.67 -68.06
CA GLN A 828 -16.75 -33.50 -69.33
C GLN A 828 -15.84 -32.99 -70.44
N GLU A 829 -14.89 -32.10 -70.15
CA GLU A 829 -13.85 -31.61 -71.06
C GLU A 829 -12.81 -32.69 -71.35
N LYS A 830 -12.50 -33.56 -70.38
CA LYS A 830 -11.61 -34.72 -70.56
C LYS A 830 -12.31 -35.84 -71.33
N LEU A 831 -13.60 -36.06 -71.09
CA LEU A 831 -14.46 -36.92 -71.92
C LEU A 831 -14.61 -36.34 -73.33
N HIS A 832 -14.78 -35.02 -73.49
CA HIS A 832 -14.81 -34.36 -74.79
C HIS A 832 -13.44 -34.29 -75.46
N ALA A 833 -12.33 -34.25 -74.72
CA ALA A 833 -10.97 -34.31 -75.26
C ALA A 833 -10.61 -35.72 -75.72
N LEU A 834 -11.00 -36.75 -74.96
CA LEU A 834 -10.90 -38.16 -75.37
C LEU A 834 -11.85 -38.47 -76.52
N GLN A 835 -13.07 -37.90 -76.54
CA GLN A 835 -14.01 -38.02 -77.65
C GLN A 835 -13.55 -37.24 -78.90
N ARG A 836 -12.80 -36.12 -78.73
CA ARG A 836 -12.11 -35.38 -79.81
C ARG A 836 -10.83 -36.09 -80.30
N GLN A 837 -10.16 -36.88 -79.46
CA GLN A 837 -9.06 -37.76 -79.89
C GLN A 837 -9.59 -38.95 -80.67
N CYS A 838 -10.69 -39.58 -80.23
CA CYS A 838 -11.34 -40.68 -80.95
C CYS A 838 -12.06 -40.24 -82.23
N SER A 839 -12.51 -38.97 -82.33
CA SER A 839 -13.17 -38.44 -83.54
C SER A 839 -12.23 -37.75 -84.53
N ARG A 840 -10.97 -37.46 -84.16
CA ARG A 840 -9.94 -36.97 -85.09
C ARG A 840 -9.23 -38.07 -85.89
N GLU A 841 -9.42 -39.36 -85.58
CA GLU A 841 -8.98 -40.47 -86.43
C GLU A 841 -10.00 -40.86 -87.52
N THR A 842 -11.22 -40.33 -87.46
CA THR A 842 -12.34 -40.83 -88.29
C THR A 842 -12.82 -39.76 -89.29
N PHE A 843 -11.99 -39.46 -90.29
CA PHE A 843 -12.35 -38.83 -91.58
C PHE A 843 -12.00 -37.34 -91.81
N LEU A 844 -10.74 -37.10 -92.21
CA LEU A 844 -10.48 -36.72 -93.61
C LEU A 844 -9.61 -37.82 -94.25
N ARG A 845 -10.25 -38.64 -95.08
CA ARG A 845 -9.63 -39.52 -96.10
C ARG A 845 -9.26 -38.60 -97.30
N PRO A 846 -8.21 -38.79 -98.12
CA PRO A 846 -7.64 -40.08 -98.55
C PRO A 846 -6.10 -40.16 -98.75
N LEU A 847 -5.58 -41.40 -98.72
CA LEU A 847 -4.42 -41.92 -99.46
C LEU A 847 -3.15 -41.05 -99.53
N THR A 848 -2.11 -41.41 -98.76
CA THR A 848 -0.82 -41.98 -99.24
C THR A 848 0.32 -41.75 -98.23
N SER A 849 1.03 -42.86 -97.94
CA SER A 849 2.45 -43.02 -97.53
C SER A 849 3.17 -42.00 -96.64
N GLY A 850 3.77 -42.50 -95.55
CA GLY A 850 5.13 -42.08 -95.17
C GLY A 850 5.41 -41.79 -93.69
N ILE A 851 5.70 -42.85 -92.93
CA ILE A 851 6.92 -43.01 -92.10
C ILE A 851 7.30 -41.90 -91.08
N GLY A 852 7.38 -42.31 -89.80
CA GLY A 852 8.23 -41.73 -88.75
C GLY A 852 7.54 -41.65 -87.37
N SER A 853 7.43 -42.70 -86.55
CA SER A 853 8.42 -43.54 -85.85
C SER A 853 9.34 -42.81 -84.84
N SER A 854 9.08 -43.09 -83.55
CA SER A 854 10.03 -43.28 -82.42
C SER A 854 9.77 -42.49 -81.11
N GLY A 855 8.93 -41.45 -81.11
CA GLY A 855 8.61 -40.68 -79.88
C GLY A 855 7.34 -41.09 -79.11
N GLN A 856 6.35 -41.69 -79.80
CA GLN A 856 5.04 -42.03 -79.22
C GLN A 856 5.04 -43.29 -78.34
N TYR A 857 5.85 -44.29 -78.68
CA TYR A 857 5.87 -45.59 -77.98
C TYR A 857 6.34 -45.50 -76.51
N ARG A 858 7.20 -44.52 -76.18
CA ARG A 858 7.69 -44.33 -74.80
C ARG A 858 6.65 -43.64 -73.90
N ARG A 859 5.88 -42.69 -74.44
CA ARG A 859 4.78 -42.04 -73.69
C ARG A 859 3.59 -42.97 -73.51
N GLU A 860 3.28 -43.82 -74.49
CA GLU A 860 2.23 -44.85 -74.35
C GLU A 860 2.57 -45.89 -73.27
N GLN A 861 3.85 -46.23 -73.08
CA GLN A 861 4.26 -47.19 -72.05
C GLN A 861 4.19 -46.64 -70.61
N GLU A 862 4.39 -45.32 -70.42
CA GLU A 862 4.22 -44.65 -69.13
C GLU A 862 2.74 -44.46 -68.78
N VAL A 863 1.91 -44.10 -69.78
CA VAL A 863 0.46 -44.00 -69.61
C VAL A 863 -0.18 -45.36 -69.30
N LEU A 864 0.32 -46.47 -69.85
CA LEU A 864 -0.14 -47.82 -69.52
C LEU A 864 0.14 -48.21 -68.06
N LYS A 865 1.29 -47.81 -67.49
CA LYS A 865 1.60 -48.06 -66.07
C LYS A 865 0.73 -47.23 -65.13
N GLU A 866 0.47 -45.98 -65.48
CA GLU A 866 -0.41 -45.12 -64.68
C GLU A 866 -1.88 -45.57 -64.75
N ASN A 867 -2.32 -46.06 -65.90
CA ASN A 867 -3.67 -46.63 -66.08
C ASN A 867 -3.84 -47.94 -65.27
N LEU A 868 -2.82 -48.80 -65.21
CA LEU A 868 -2.83 -49.98 -64.35
C LEU A 868 -2.94 -49.61 -62.86
N ARG A 869 -2.21 -48.59 -62.39
CA ARG A 869 -2.33 -48.10 -61.00
C ARG A 869 -3.70 -47.51 -60.69
N LEU A 870 -4.25 -46.70 -61.60
CA LEU A 870 -5.60 -46.14 -61.45
C LEU A 870 -6.69 -47.21 -61.56
N SER A 871 -6.42 -48.33 -62.25
CA SER A 871 -7.34 -49.48 -62.33
C SER A 871 -7.37 -50.30 -61.03
N SER A 872 -6.22 -50.51 -60.36
CA SER A 872 -6.17 -51.16 -59.05
C SER A 872 -6.85 -50.31 -57.98
N GLU A 873 -6.63 -49.00 -58.01
CA GLU A 873 -7.27 -48.04 -57.10
C GLU A 873 -8.79 -47.96 -57.36
N ASN A 874 -9.24 -48.06 -58.62
CA ASN A 874 -10.67 -48.19 -58.96
C ASN A 874 -11.28 -49.51 -58.48
N ILE A 875 -10.54 -50.63 -58.50
CA ILE A 875 -11.03 -51.92 -57.99
C ILE A 875 -11.16 -51.86 -56.48
N GLU A 876 -10.22 -51.21 -55.79
CA GLU A 876 -10.25 -51.04 -54.33
C GLU A 876 -11.35 -50.08 -53.89
N LEU A 877 -11.56 -48.98 -54.61
CA LEU A 877 -12.71 -48.08 -54.41
C LEU A 877 -14.04 -48.78 -54.72
N ARG A 878 -14.10 -49.64 -55.74
CA ARG A 878 -15.28 -50.48 -56.03
C ARG A 878 -15.51 -51.50 -54.92
N PHE A 879 -14.46 -52.10 -54.36
CA PHE A 879 -14.58 -53.02 -53.23
C PHE A 879 -15.09 -52.30 -51.97
N GLN A 880 -14.59 -51.10 -51.68
CA GLN A 880 -15.10 -50.26 -50.58
C GLN A 880 -16.56 -49.81 -50.82
N LEU A 881 -16.92 -49.50 -52.08
CA LEU A 881 -18.31 -49.20 -52.47
C LEU A 881 -19.22 -50.43 -52.36
N GLU A 882 -18.74 -51.61 -52.74
CA GLU A 882 -19.47 -52.88 -52.63
C GLU A 882 -19.66 -53.27 -51.16
N GLN A 883 -18.65 -53.05 -50.32
CA GLN A 883 -18.72 -53.27 -48.88
C GLN A 883 -19.68 -52.27 -48.21
N ALA A 884 -19.60 -50.98 -48.55
CA ALA A 884 -20.58 -49.98 -48.13
C ALA A 884 -22.00 -50.29 -48.63
N ASN A 885 -22.16 -50.83 -49.84
CA ASN A 885 -23.46 -51.26 -50.39
C ASN A 885 -24.00 -52.56 -49.78
N LYS A 886 -23.15 -53.39 -49.15
CA LYS A 886 -23.58 -54.56 -48.36
C LYS A 886 -23.89 -54.21 -46.91
N ASP A 887 -23.22 -53.21 -46.36
CA ASP A 887 -23.47 -52.69 -45.01
C ASP A 887 -24.65 -51.71 -44.97
N LEU A 888 -24.95 -51.02 -46.08
CA LEU A 888 -26.10 -50.12 -46.21
C LEU A 888 -27.46 -50.81 -45.98
N PRO A 889 -27.74 -52.00 -46.53
CA PRO A 889 -28.94 -52.77 -46.24
C PRO A 889 -29.00 -53.18 -44.77
N ARG A 890 -27.89 -53.61 -44.16
CA ARG A 890 -27.87 -54.03 -42.75
C ARG A 890 -28.08 -52.87 -41.78
N LEU A 891 -27.54 -51.69 -42.10
CA LEU A 891 -27.80 -50.44 -41.37
C LEU A 891 -29.19 -49.88 -41.68
N LYS A 892 -29.71 -50.05 -42.89
CA LYS A 892 -31.10 -49.73 -43.24
C LYS A 892 -32.07 -50.64 -42.50
N ASP A 893 -31.82 -51.94 -42.42
CA ASP A 893 -32.63 -52.90 -41.69
C ASP A 893 -32.57 -52.62 -40.17
N GLN A 894 -31.41 -52.27 -39.60
CA GLN A 894 -31.34 -51.83 -38.19
C GLN A 894 -32.07 -50.50 -37.94
N VAL A 895 -31.98 -49.58 -38.89
CA VAL A 895 -32.71 -48.31 -38.85
C VAL A 895 -34.20 -48.53 -39.12
N ASP A 896 -34.58 -49.51 -39.92
CA ASP A 896 -35.95 -49.87 -40.26
C ASP A 896 -36.58 -50.71 -39.14
N ASP A 897 -35.82 -51.51 -38.39
CA ASP A 897 -36.22 -52.17 -37.13
C ASP A 897 -36.38 -51.15 -35.99
N LEU A 898 -35.46 -50.18 -35.88
CA LEU A 898 -35.57 -49.06 -34.92
C LEU A 898 -36.69 -48.11 -35.31
N LYS A 899 -36.92 -47.89 -36.62
CA LYS A 899 -38.09 -47.17 -37.13
C LYS A 899 -39.35 -48.00 -36.98
N GLU A 900 -39.34 -49.32 -37.06
CA GLU A 900 -40.49 -50.19 -36.82
C GLU A 900 -40.84 -50.22 -35.34
N MET A 901 -39.87 -50.26 -34.43
CA MET A 901 -40.08 -50.07 -32.99
C MET A 901 -40.60 -48.65 -32.69
N CYS A 902 -40.03 -47.63 -33.32
CA CYS A 902 -40.54 -46.26 -33.21
C CYS A 902 -41.91 -46.08 -33.89
N GLU A 903 -42.21 -46.82 -34.96
CA GLU A 903 -43.48 -46.85 -35.68
C GLU A 903 -44.52 -47.66 -34.92
N LEU A 904 -44.16 -48.70 -34.18
CA LEU A 904 -45.05 -49.44 -33.28
C LEU A 904 -45.40 -48.59 -32.06
N LEU A 905 -44.41 -47.90 -31.46
CA LEU A 905 -44.65 -46.91 -30.41
C LEU A 905 -45.44 -45.69 -30.92
N LYS A 906 -45.18 -45.25 -32.17
CA LYS A 906 -45.96 -44.21 -32.84
C LYS A 906 -47.31 -44.71 -33.33
N LYS A 907 -47.50 -46.00 -33.65
CA LYS A 907 -48.78 -46.60 -34.04
C LYS A 907 -49.65 -46.87 -32.81
N GLU A 908 -49.11 -47.25 -31.66
CA GLU A 908 -49.87 -47.28 -30.40
C GLU A 908 -50.29 -45.86 -29.96
N LYS A 909 -49.38 -44.88 -30.10
CA LYS A 909 -49.70 -43.47 -29.87
C LYS A 909 -50.70 -42.92 -30.91
N ALA A 910 -50.55 -43.29 -32.18
CA ALA A 910 -51.41 -42.84 -33.27
C ALA A 910 -52.69 -43.68 -33.45
N GLU A 911 -52.84 -44.84 -32.82
CA GLU A 911 -54.10 -45.59 -32.68
C GLU A 911 -54.91 -45.07 -31.48
N ALA A 912 -54.24 -44.46 -30.49
CA ALA A 912 -54.89 -43.60 -29.49
C ALA A 912 -55.35 -42.26 -30.08
N GLU A 913 -54.64 -41.71 -31.08
CA GLU A 913 -54.97 -40.41 -31.70
C GLU A 913 -55.84 -40.53 -33.00
N ARG A 914 -55.72 -41.58 -33.83
CA ARG A 914 -56.56 -41.79 -35.05
C ARG A 914 -57.97 -42.34 -34.79
N LYS A 915 -58.42 -42.43 -33.54
CA LYS A 915 -59.87 -42.37 -33.27
C LYS A 915 -60.47 -40.98 -33.55
N TRP A 916 -59.65 -39.99 -33.89
CA TRP A 916 -60.07 -38.64 -34.27
C TRP A 916 -59.39 -38.19 -35.58
N GLY A 917 -60.13 -38.24 -36.70
CA GLY A 917 -59.98 -37.26 -37.79
C GLY A 917 -59.09 -37.63 -39.00
N ASN A 918 -59.70 -38.22 -40.03
CA ASN A 918 -59.17 -38.44 -41.38
C ASN A 918 -58.83 -37.12 -42.13
N ILE A 919 -57.80 -37.17 -42.99
CA ILE A 919 -57.42 -36.13 -43.99
C ILE A 919 -57.79 -36.59 -45.41
N ARG A 920 -58.20 -35.66 -46.29
CA ARG A 920 -58.30 -35.82 -47.76
C ARG A 920 -57.61 -34.66 -48.51
N GLY A 921 -56.46 -34.93 -49.15
CA GLY A 921 -56.29 -34.99 -50.62
C GLY A 921 -55.86 -33.79 -51.51
N ALA A 922 -55.02 -34.12 -52.53
CA ALA A 922 -54.83 -33.60 -53.92
C ALA A 922 -53.86 -32.40 -54.18
N GLY A 923 -53.12 -32.25 -55.31
CA GLY A 923 -52.99 -32.91 -56.63
C GLY A 923 -52.06 -32.13 -57.62
N ARG A 924 -51.74 -32.68 -58.81
CA ARG A 924 -50.76 -32.23 -59.89
C ARG A 924 -51.44 -31.65 -61.18
N SER A 925 -50.67 -31.07 -62.14
CA SER A 925 -51.06 -30.66 -63.53
C SER A 925 -49.93 -30.87 -64.60
N GLY A 926 -50.20 -30.90 -65.94
CA GLY A 926 -49.21 -31.14 -67.04
C GLY A 926 -49.57 -30.69 -68.49
N LYS A 927 -48.60 -30.75 -69.46
CA LYS A 927 -48.67 -30.99 -70.96
C LYS A 927 -47.26 -30.92 -71.66
N THR A 928 -47.14 -31.34 -72.95
CA THR A 928 -46.04 -32.16 -73.58
C THR A 928 -45.12 -31.55 -74.70
N VAL A 929 -44.07 -32.31 -75.05
CA VAL A 929 -42.75 -32.02 -75.70
C VAL A 929 -42.61 -31.80 -77.24
N PRO A 930 -43.45 -32.31 -78.16
CA PRO A 930 -43.11 -32.34 -79.61
C PRO A 930 -43.04 -30.96 -80.32
N GLU A 931 -43.59 -29.90 -79.72
CA GLU A 931 -43.58 -28.55 -80.29
C GLU A 931 -42.23 -27.82 -80.04
N LEU A 932 -41.45 -28.27 -79.05
CA LEU A 932 -40.15 -27.68 -78.72
C LEU A 932 -39.05 -28.07 -79.73
N GLU A 933 -39.17 -29.22 -80.39
CA GLU A 933 -38.10 -29.77 -81.24
C GLU A 933 -37.97 -29.07 -82.61
N LYS A 934 -39.07 -28.53 -83.17
CA LYS A 934 -39.02 -27.76 -84.43
C LYS A 934 -38.34 -26.41 -84.27
N THR A 935 -38.52 -25.76 -83.12
CA THR A 935 -37.96 -24.43 -82.83
C THR A 935 -36.43 -24.51 -82.66
N ILE A 936 -35.91 -25.63 -82.15
CA ILE A 936 -34.47 -25.86 -81.94
C ILE A 936 -33.72 -26.06 -83.27
N GLY A 937 -34.35 -26.65 -84.30
CA GLY A 937 -33.71 -26.93 -85.59
C GLY A 937 -33.42 -25.71 -86.46
N LEU A 938 -34.21 -24.64 -86.33
CA LEU A 938 -33.97 -23.37 -87.03
C LEU A 938 -32.90 -22.52 -86.35
N MET A 939 -32.78 -22.62 -85.01
CA MET A 939 -31.77 -21.91 -84.21
C MET A 939 -30.33 -22.38 -84.54
N LYS A 940 -30.13 -23.67 -84.85
CA LYS A 940 -28.81 -24.25 -85.15
C LYS A 940 -28.13 -23.67 -86.41
N ARG A 941 -28.89 -23.40 -87.49
CA ARG A 941 -28.31 -22.92 -88.77
C ARG A 941 -27.84 -21.46 -88.75
N VAL A 942 -28.41 -20.64 -87.90
CA VAL A 942 -28.01 -19.22 -87.73
C VAL A 942 -26.72 -19.12 -86.92
N VAL A 943 -26.57 -19.98 -85.90
CA VAL A 943 -25.39 -20.05 -85.03
C VAL A 943 -24.14 -20.50 -85.80
N GLU A 944 -24.26 -21.47 -86.70
CA GLU A 944 -23.15 -21.99 -87.52
C GLU A 944 -22.61 -21.01 -88.58
N ARG A 945 -23.37 -19.96 -88.92
CA ARG A 945 -22.94 -18.90 -89.87
C ARG A 945 -22.18 -17.79 -89.13
N VAL A 946 -22.68 -17.39 -87.96
CA VAL A 946 -22.07 -16.38 -87.08
C VAL A 946 -20.76 -16.88 -86.44
N GLN A 947 -20.63 -18.19 -86.22
CA GLN A 947 -19.38 -18.78 -85.69
C GLN A 947 -18.23 -18.82 -86.71
N ARG A 948 -18.51 -18.84 -88.02
CA ARG A 948 -17.45 -18.80 -89.07
C ARG A 948 -16.87 -17.42 -89.30
N GLU A 949 -17.69 -16.36 -89.25
CA GLU A 949 -17.21 -14.97 -89.30
C GLU A 949 -16.41 -14.57 -88.05
N ASN A 950 -16.72 -15.17 -86.89
CA ASN A 950 -15.99 -14.93 -85.63
C ASN A 950 -14.60 -15.59 -85.58
N GLU A 951 -14.37 -16.66 -86.33
CA GLU A 951 -13.07 -17.37 -86.40
C GLU A 951 -12.06 -16.63 -87.28
N GLU A 952 -12.50 -15.88 -88.30
CA GLU A 952 -11.62 -15.08 -89.17
C GLU A 952 -11.13 -13.78 -88.50
N LEU A 953 -11.90 -13.21 -87.55
CA LEU A 953 -11.52 -12.01 -86.79
C LEU A 953 -10.50 -12.27 -85.66
N LYS A 954 -10.21 -13.53 -85.30
CA LYS A 954 -9.28 -13.90 -84.22
C LYS A 954 -7.80 -14.03 -84.64
N LYS A 955 -7.45 -13.83 -85.93
CA LYS A 955 -6.11 -14.14 -86.47
C LYS A 955 -5.23 -12.94 -86.88
N ALA A 956 -5.38 -11.75 -86.30
CA ALA A 956 -4.38 -10.68 -86.45
C ALA A 956 -4.02 -10.01 -85.10
N PRO A 957 -2.75 -9.63 -84.86
CA PRO A 957 -2.16 -9.54 -83.51
C PRO A 957 -2.11 -8.11 -82.94
N ALA A 958 -2.43 -7.93 -81.66
CA ALA A 958 -2.28 -6.67 -80.92
C ALA A 958 -1.29 -6.82 -79.74
N VAL A 959 0.01 -6.78 -80.03
CA VAL A 959 1.10 -6.85 -79.04
C VAL A 959 1.44 -5.45 -78.46
N VAL A 960 0.46 -4.56 -78.27
CA VAL A 960 0.73 -3.19 -77.76
C VAL A 960 -0.15 -2.77 -76.56
N SER A 961 -1.03 -3.62 -76.03
CA SER A 961 -1.94 -3.26 -74.92
C SER A 961 -1.53 -3.72 -73.51
N ASN A 962 -0.65 -4.71 -73.36
CA ASN A 962 -0.36 -5.31 -72.03
C ASN A 962 0.61 -4.50 -71.15
N GLU A 963 1.55 -3.75 -71.72
CA GLU A 963 2.51 -2.95 -70.92
C GLU A 963 1.86 -1.72 -70.26
N LYS A 964 0.89 -1.07 -70.93
CA LYS A 964 0.15 0.06 -70.34
C LYS A 964 -0.81 -0.37 -69.23
N LEU A 965 -1.33 -1.59 -69.29
CA LEU A 965 -2.19 -2.16 -68.26
C LEU A 965 -1.41 -2.46 -66.97
N LEU A 966 -0.25 -3.11 -67.10
CA LEU A 966 0.62 -3.39 -65.95
C LEU A 966 1.13 -2.11 -65.26
N GLY A 967 1.42 -1.05 -66.02
CA GLY A 967 1.78 0.25 -65.44
C GLY A 967 0.65 0.88 -64.63
N LEU A 968 -0.59 0.83 -65.14
CA LEU A 968 -1.77 1.37 -64.43
C LEU A 968 -2.18 0.53 -63.22
N GLU A 969 -1.96 -0.78 -63.24
CA GLU A 969 -2.19 -1.66 -62.08
C GLU A 969 -1.21 -1.32 -60.95
N GLN A 970 0.08 -1.18 -61.25
CA GLN A 970 1.08 -0.81 -60.25
C GLN A 970 0.84 0.60 -59.67
N GLU A 971 0.37 1.55 -60.47
CA GLU A 971 0.03 2.89 -60.01
C GLU A 971 -1.24 2.91 -59.15
N ASN A 972 -2.23 2.06 -59.45
CA ASN A 972 -3.40 1.84 -58.60
C ASN A 972 -3.05 1.20 -57.26
N GLU A 973 -2.14 0.22 -57.25
CA GLU A 973 -1.65 -0.42 -56.02
C GLU A 973 -0.94 0.60 -55.12
N ARG A 974 -0.13 1.49 -55.72
CA ARG A 974 0.51 2.61 -55.00
C ARG A 974 -0.50 3.60 -54.46
N LEU A 975 -1.46 4.05 -55.27
CA LEU A 975 -2.49 5.01 -54.85
C LEU A 975 -3.39 4.42 -53.75
N LYS A 976 -3.70 3.12 -53.80
CA LYS A 976 -4.41 2.43 -52.71
C LYS A 976 -3.59 2.42 -51.43
N SER A 977 -2.31 2.07 -51.52
CA SER A 977 -1.41 2.06 -50.36
C SER A 977 -1.26 3.44 -49.72
N ASP A 978 -1.17 4.50 -50.54
CA ASP A 978 -1.06 5.88 -50.06
C ASP A 978 -2.40 6.38 -49.48
N MET A 979 -3.53 5.97 -50.06
CA MET A 979 -4.86 6.30 -49.51
C MET A 979 -5.13 5.55 -48.19
N GLU A 980 -4.66 4.33 -48.03
CA GLU A 980 -4.72 3.57 -46.76
C GLU A 980 -3.82 4.20 -45.69
N LYS A 981 -2.60 4.63 -46.04
CA LYS A 981 -1.74 5.38 -45.11
C LYS A 981 -2.35 6.70 -44.68
N MET A 982 -2.90 7.48 -45.61
CA MET A 982 -3.57 8.74 -45.28
C MET A 982 -4.81 8.52 -44.41
N LYS A 983 -5.56 7.42 -44.60
CA LYS A 983 -6.67 7.04 -43.71
C LYS A 983 -6.17 6.68 -42.31
N PHE A 984 -5.10 5.89 -42.21
CA PHE A 984 -4.51 5.51 -40.94
C PHE A 984 -3.97 6.73 -40.18
N ASP A 985 -3.32 7.67 -40.87
CA ASP A 985 -2.82 8.91 -40.27
C ASP A 985 -3.96 9.85 -39.83
N LEU A 986 -5.05 9.93 -40.60
CA LEU A 986 -6.24 10.72 -40.23
C LEU A 986 -6.99 10.09 -39.05
N GLU A 987 -7.15 8.77 -39.04
CA GLU A 987 -7.73 8.03 -37.91
C GLU A 987 -6.87 8.15 -36.66
N GLY A 988 -5.53 8.08 -36.79
CA GLY A 988 -4.60 8.32 -35.70
C GLY A 988 -4.69 9.75 -35.15
N GLN A 989 -4.73 10.77 -36.01
CA GLN A 989 -4.88 12.16 -35.59
C GLN A 989 -6.25 12.43 -34.94
N LEU A 990 -7.32 11.84 -35.48
CA LEU A 990 -8.65 11.94 -34.90
C LEU A 990 -8.72 11.22 -33.55
N SER A 991 -8.13 10.02 -33.42
CA SER A 991 -8.06 9.28 -32.15
C SER A 991 -7.31 10.09 -31.09
N VAL A 992 -6.15 10.65 -31.42
CA VAL A 992 -5.37 11.50 -30.50
C VAL A 992 -6.15 12.78 -30.13
N ARG A 993 -6.90 13.38 -31.06
CA ARG A 993 -7.73 14.56 -30.79
C ARG A 993 -8.95 14.22 -29.91
N TYR A 994 -9.58 13.07 -30.13
CA TYR A 994 -10.66 12.61 -29.28
C TYR A 994 -10.13 12.26 -27.90
N GLU A 995 -9.07 11.45 -27.78
CA GLU A 995 -8.43 11.11 -26.51
C GLU A 995 -7.95 12.34 -25.74
N SER A 996 -7.36 13.35 -26.38
CA SER A 996 -6.96 14.59 -25.71
C SER A 996 -8.15 15.42 -25.24
N LYS A 997 -9.25 15.44 -26.00
CA LYS A 997 -10.51 16.09 -25.59
C LYS A 997 -11.19 15.34 -24.45
N THR A 998 -11.19 14.00 -24.48
CA THR A 998 -11.72 13.15 -23.41
C THR A 998 -10.89 13.32 -22.13
N LYS A 999 -9.56 13.27 -22.24
CA LYS A 999 -8.63 13.52 -21.12
C LYS A 999 -8.76 14.94 -20.56
N GLY A 1000 -9.02 15.94 -21.41
CA GLY A 1000 -9.30 17.32 -20.98
C GLY A 1000 -10.62 17.44 -20.23
N MET A 1001 -11.66 16.76 -20.71
CA MET A 1001 -12.97 16.68 -20.04
C MET A 1001 -12.87 15.91 -18.71
N GLU A 1002 -12.16 14.79 -18.66
CA GLU A 1002 -11.89 14.02 -17.44
C GLU A 1002 -11.15 14.87 -16.41
N LYS A 1003 -10.13 15.63 -16.82
CA LYS A 1003 -9.44 16.57 -15.92
C LYS A 1003 -10.38 17.63 -15.36
N LEU A 1004 -11.25 18.24 -16.19
CA LEU A 1004 -12.26 19.19 -15.72
C LEU A 1004 -13.28 18.55 -14.77
N ILE A 1005 -13.72 17.32 -15.03
CA ILE A 1005 -14.63 16.58 -14.15
C ILE A 1005 -13.95 16.26 -12.81
N THR A 1006 -12.71 15.77 -12.83
CA THR A 1006 -11.96 15.47 -11.60
C THR A 1006 -11.67 16.73 -10.78
N GLU A 1007 -11.43 17.87 -11.44
CA GLU A 1007 -11.19 19.15 -10.76
C GLU A 1007 -12.51 19.73 -10.20
N ASN A 1008 -13.63 19.64 -10.92
CA ASN A 1008 -14.94 20.05 -10.41
C ASN A 1008 -15.37 19.19 -9.23
N GLU A 1009 -15.11 17.88 -9.27
CA GLU A 1009 -15.32 16.97 -8.14
C GLU A 1009 -14.40 17.27 -6.96
N ARG A 1010 -13.12 17.60 -7.21
CA ARG A 1010 -12.18 18.02 -6.16
C ARG A 1010 -12.69 19.26 -5.45
N LEU A 1011 -13.10 20.27 -6.20
CA LEU A 1011 -13.66 21.52 -5.67
C LEU A 1011 -14.97 21.27 -4.89
N ARG A 1012 -15.86 20.38 -5.36
CA ARG A 1012 -17.07 19.99 -4.60
C ARG A 1012 -16.75 19.26 -3.30
N LYS A 1013 -15.75 18.37 -3.31
CA LYS A 1013 -15.30 17.65 -2.10
C LYS A 1013 -14.60 18.59 -1.12
N GLU A 1014 -13.85 19.57 -1.60
CA GLU A 1014 -13.25 20.60 -0.75
C GLU A 1014 -14.30 21.52 -0.14
N LEU A 1015 -15.29 21.95 -0.92
CA LEU A 1015 -16.43 22.73 -0.41
C LEU A 1015 -17.22 21.95 0.66
N LYS A 1016 -17.43 20.65 0.47
CA LYS A 1016 -18.11 19.79 1.44
C LYS A 1016 -17.27 19.55 2.69
N LYS A 1017 -15.96 19.30 2.56
CA LYS A 1017 -15.03 19.17 3.70
C LYS A 1017 -14.95 20.46 4.50
N GLU A 1018 -14.97 21.61 3.83
CA GLU A 1018 -14.96 22.92 4.49
C GLU A 1018 -16.29 23.20 5.22
N ALA A 1019 -17.43 22.82 4.62
CA ALA A 1019 -18.72 22.86 5.31
C ALA A 1019 -18.76 21.94 6.54
N ASP A 1020 -18.26 20.70 6.43
CA ASP A 1020 -18.20 19.73 7.53
C ASP A 1020 -17.22 20.18 8.63
N ARG A 1021 -16.08 20.80 8.26
CA ARG A 1021 -15.15 21.43 9.21
C ARG A 1021 -15.79 22.62 9.92
N GLY A 1022 -16.53 23.45 9.18
CA GLY A 1022 -17.30 24.55 9.75
C GLY A 1022 -18.36 24.07 10.74
N GLU A 1023 -19.04 22.95 10.46
CA GLU A 1023 -20.01 22.34 11.37
C GLU A 1023 -19.34 21.74 12.61
N LYS A 1024 -18.21 21.03 12.45
CA LYS A 1024 -17.42 20.50 13.58
C LYS A 1024 -16.90 21.60 14.48
N LEU A 1025 -16.36 22.68 13.92
CA LEU A 1025 -15.93 23.85 14.66
C LEU A 1025 -17.10 24.54 15.37
N ARG A 1026 -18.30 24.57 14.75
CA ARG A 1026 -19.51 25.09 15.41
C ARG A 1026 -19.93 24.22 16.60
N ILE A 1027 -19.86 22.89 16.47
CA ILE A 1027 -20.17 21.95 17.55
C ILE A 1027 -19.12 22.04 18.67
N GLU A 1028 -17.83 22.11 18.35
CA GLU A 1028 -16.76 22.28 19.32
C GLU A 1028 -16.87 23.63 20.05
N LYS A 1029 -17.16 24.71 19.32
CA LYS A 1029 -17.45 26.03 19.91
C LYS A 1029 -18.62 25.95 20.89
N ASN A 1030 -19.73 25.33 20.50
CA ASN A 1030 -20.90 25.17 21.37
C ASN A 1030 -20.60 24.28 22.59
N ASN A 1031 -19.83 23.20 22.41
CA ASN A 1031 -19.39 22.34 23.52
C ASN A 1031 -18.46 23.07 24.50
N LEU A 1032 -17.55 23.91 23.97
CA LEU A 1032 -16.69 24.76 24.79
C LEU A 1032 -17.49 25.85 25.50
N GLU A 1033 -18.49 26.45 24.85
CA GLU A 1033 -19.42 27.40 25.48
C GLU A 1033 -20.21 26.72 26.61
N ILE A 1034 -20.72 25.50 26.41
CA ILE A 1034 -21.41 24.72 27.46
C ILE A 1034 -20.46 24.34 28.61
N LEU A 1035 -19.22 23.98 28.31
CA LEU A 1035 -18.22 23.69 29.34
C LEU A 1035 -17.85 24.94 30.13
N ASN A 1036 -17.69 26.07 29.45
CA ASN A 1036 -17.37 27.35 30.06
C ASN A 1036 -18.53 27.83 30.95
N GLU A 1037 -19.78 27.65 30.51
CA GLU A 1037 -20.96 27.93 31.32
C GLU A 1037 -21.01 27.01 32.56
N LYS A 1038 -20.72 25.71 32.42
CA LYS A 1038 -20.63 24.78 33.56
C LYS A 1038 -19.53 25.16 34.54
N LEU A 1039 -18.35 25.56 34.04
CA LEU A 1039 -17.24 26.01 34.88
C LEU A 1039 -17.59 27.33 35.57
N ASN A 1040 -18.26 28.26 34.90
CA ASN A 1040 -18.77 29.49 35.50
C ASN A 1040 -19.79 29.20 36.60
N VAL A 1041 -20.74 28.28 36.37
CA VAL A 1041 -21.70 27.86 37.40
C VAL A 1041 -20.99 27.21 38.59
N GLN A 1042 -19.99 26.35 38.35
CA GLN A 1042 -19.17 25.76 39.42
C GLN A 1042 -18.36 26.81 40.17
N LEU A 1043 -17.83 27.82 39.49
CA LEU A 1043 -17.11 28.93 40.08
C LEU A 1043 -18.05 29.80 40.93
N GLU A 1044 -19.25 30.10 40.44
CA GLU A 1044 -20.27 30.80 41.21
C GLU A 1044 -20.73 30.00 42.43
N GLU A 1045 -20.88 28.68 42.31
CA GLU A 1045 -21.22 27.81 43.43
C GLU A 1045 -20.08 27.74 44.47
N THR A 1046 -18.83 27.68 44.04
CA THR A 1046 -17.68 27.70 44.96
C THR A 1046 -17.57 29.06 45.64
N ILE A 1047 -17.74 30.16 44.92
CA ILE A 1047 -17.81 31.52 45.48
C ILE A 1047 -18.98 31.64 46.48
N LYS A 1048 -20.17 31.12 46.14
CA LYS A 1048 -21.32 31.12 47.06
C LYS A 1048 -21.05 30.26 48.30
N LYS A 1049 -20.37 29.12 48.18
CA LYS A 1049 -19.96 28.27 49.31
C LYS A 1049 -18.88 28.94 50.18
N LEU A 1050 -17.95 29.66 49.57
CA LEU A 1050 -16.91 30.41 50.26
C LEU A 1050 -17.51 31.60 51.02
N ASN A 1051 -18.42 32.35 50.39
CA ASN A 1051 -19.16 33.44 51.04
C ASN A 1051 -20.08 32.92 52.17
N LEU A 1052 -20.69 31.75 52.01
CA LEU A 1052 -21.45 31.07 53.07
C LEU A 1052 -20.53 30.63 54.22
N ALA A 1053 -19.35 30.11 53.92
CA ALA A 1053 -18.36 29.72 54.93
C ALA A 1053 -17.75 30.93 55.66
N GLU A 1054 -17.54 32.06 54.97
CA GLU A 1054 -17.16 33.34 55.58
C GLU A 1054 -18.27 33.90 56.46
N SER A 1055 -19.55 33.78 56.04
CA SER A 1055 -20.70 34.22 56.85
C SER A 1055 -20.98 33.34 58.08
N GLN A 1056 -20.47 32.10 58.12
CA GLN A 1056 -20.62 31.19 59.27
C GLN A 1056 -19.48 31.26 60.30
N LEU A 1057 -18.43 32.03 60.04
CA LEU A 1057 -17.29 32.18 60.97
C LEU A 1057 -17.42 33.37 61.93
N ASP A 1058 -18.48 34.16 61.82
CA ASP A 1058 -18.77 35.28 62.73
C ASP A 1058 -19.89 34.89 63.72
N GLY A 1059 -19.59 33.93 64.60
CA GLY A 1059 -20.60 33.40 65.52
C GLY A 1059 -20.12 32.32 66.49
N ALA A 1060 -19.45 32.77 67.55
CA ALA A 1060 -19.39 32.17 68.90
C ALA A 1060 -18.64 30.83 69.13
N ASP A 1061 -17.53 30.99 69.87
CA ASP A 1061 -17.10 30.28 71.07
C ASP A 1061 -17.03 28.73 71.12
N SER A 1062 -15.79 28.23 71.29
CA SER A 1062 -15.42 27.50 72.52
C SER A 1062 -13.91 27.21 72.55
N ARG A 1063 -13.27 27.74 73.60
CA ARG A 1063 -11.84 27.66 73.92
C ARG A 1063 -11.50 26.28 74.49
N SER A 1064 -10.33 25.74 74.13
CA SER A 1064 -9.34 25.16 75.08
C SER A 1064 -8.29 24.29 74.38
N TRP A 1065 -8.59 23.64 73.24
CA TRP A 1065 -7.63 22.72 72.57
C TRP A 1065 -7.02 23.24 71.25
N LYS A 1066 -7.40 24.42 70.78
CA LYS A 1066 -6.89 25.00 69.51
C LYS A 1066 -5.52 25.69 69.63
N SER A 1067 -5.03 26.12 70.80
CA SER A 1067 -3.93 27.09 70.85
C SER A 1067 -2.54 26.61 70.38
N ILE A 1068 -2.24 25.31 70.40
CA ILE A 1068 -0.89 24.80 70.07
C ILE A 1068 -0.84 24.29 68.62
N VAL A 1069 -1.86 23.55 68.18
CA VAL A 1069 -1.95 23.06 66.81
C VAL A 1069 -2.24 24.21 65.84
N THR A 1070 -3.07 25.19 66.23
CA THR A 1070 -3.33 26.36 65.38
C THR A 1070 -2.10 27.25 65.28
N ARG A 1071 -1.32 27.46 66.35
CA ARG A 1071 -0.11 28.31 66.27
C ARG A 1071 0.99 27.71 65.38
N MET A 1072 1.14 26.38 65.37
CA MET A 1072 2.12 25.70 64.51
C MET A 1072 1.67 25.63 63.03
N GLN A 1073 0.37 25.43 62.79
CA GLN A 1073 -0.22 25.51 61.45
C GLN A 1073 -0.22 26.95 60.94
N GLU A 1074 -0.40 27.93 61.82
CA GLU A 1074 -0.36 29.37 61.52
C GLU A 1074 1.06 29.86 61.29
N THR A 1075 2.09 29.34 61.97
CA THR A 1075 3.49 29.61 61.61
C THR A 1075 3.86 28.96 60.28
N LYS A 1076 3.42 27.73 60.01
CA LYS A 1076 3.63 27.11 58.69
C LYS A 1076 2.87 27.83 57.58
N LEU A 1077 1.66 28.32 57.84
CA LEU A 1077 0.90 29.14 56.90
C LEU A 1077 1.61 30.48 56.67
N LYS A 1078 2.10 31.16 57.71
CA LYS A 1078 2.87 32.40 57.57
C LYS A 1078 4.20 32.18 56.84
N GLU A 1079 4.90 31.07 57.07
CA GLU A 1079 6.08 30.69 56.28
C GLU A 1079 5.72 30.45 54.81
N MET A 1080 4.65 29.69 54.52
CA MET A 1080 4.19 29.49 53.16
C MET A 1080 3.70 30.79 52.50
N GLU A 1081 3.03 31.68 53.23
CA GLU A 1081 2.58 32.99 52.76
C GLU A 1081 3.77 33.90 52.46
N THR A 1082 4.80 33.91 53.32
CA THR A 1082 6.03 34.68 53.06
C THR A 1082 6.83 34.12 51.90
N ASP A 1083 6.87 32.79 51.71
CA ASP A 1083 7.51 32.16 50.57
C ASP A 1083 6.72 32.37 49.27
N ILE A 1084 5.39 32.35 49.33
CA ILE A 1084 4.53 32.73 48.20
C ILE A 1084 4.74 34.20 47.88
N ALA A 1085 4.76 35.10 48.86
CA ALA A 1085 5.03 36.52 48.65
C ALA A 1085 6.43 36.75 48.03
N LYS A 1086 7.47 36.06 48.51
CA LYS A 1086 8.82 36.11 47.91
C LYS A 1086 8.84 35.55 46.48
N LYS A 1087 8.14 34.45 46.21
CA LYS A 1087 8.03 33.87 44.87
C LYS A 1087 7.22 34.79 43.94
N THR A 1088 6.15 35.40 44.40
CA THR A 1088 5.36 36.38 43.64
C THR A 1088 6.17 37.64 43.38
N GLN A 1089 6.97 38.11 44.34
CA GLN A 1089 7.92 39.21 44.14
C GLN A 1089 9.02 38.84 43.14
N SER A 1090 9.57 37.63 43.22
CA SER A 1090 10.56 37.12 42.28
C SER A 1090 9.98 36.98 40.87
N ILE A 1091 8.75 36.50 40.74
CA ILE A 1091 8.02 36.43 39.46
C ILE A 1091 7.74 37.85 38.93
N ALA A 1092 7.38 38.81 39.78
CA ALA A 1092 7.18 40.19 39.37
C ALA A 1092 8.50 40.82 38.89
N ASN A 1093 9.61 40.61 39.59
CA ASN A 1093 10.94 41.06 39.19
C ASN A 1093 11.39 40.37 37.89
N LEU A 1094 11.12 39.07 37.72
CA LEU A 1094 11.42 38.34 36.49
C LEU A 1094 10.58 38.86 35.33
N LYS A 1095 9.29 39.13 35.53
CA LYS A 1095 8.41 39.76 34.53
C LYS A 1095 8.91 41.15 34.15
N GLN A 1096 9.36 41.94 35.12
CA GLN A 1096 9.96 43.25 34.87
C GLN A 1096 11.27 43.11 34.08
N LEU A 1097 12.16 42.19 34.44
CA LEU A 1097 13.39 41.94 33.69
C LEU A 1097 13.12 41.43 32.27
N LEU A 1098 12.06 40.63 32.07
CA LEU A 1098 11.61 40.17 30.77
C LEU A 1098 11.05 41.33 29.95
N GLN A 1099 10.27 42.21 30.57
CA GLN A 1099 9.77 43.43 29.93
C GLN A 1099 10.93 44.36 29.53
N GLU A 1100 11.89 44.59 30.43
CA GLU A 1100 13.10 45.36 30.13
C GLU A 1100 13.97 44.69 29.06
N ALA A 1101 13.99 43.35 28.99
CA ALA A 1101 14.67 42.62 27.92
C ALA A 1101 13.96 42.78 26.58
N THR A 1102 12.63 42.71 26.55
CA THR A 1102 11.84 42.98 25.33
C THR A 1102 11.92 44.43 24.89
N GLU A 1103 12.02 45.38 25.82
CA GLU A 1103 12.24 46.79 25.51
C GLU A 1103 13.67 47.04 25.01
N ARG A 1104 14.67 46.35 25.57
CA ARG A 1104 16.06 46.38 25.05
C ARG A 1104 16.16 45.75 23.66
N GLU A 1105 15.47 44.65 23.42
CA GLU A 1105 15.39 44.00 22.10
C GLU A 1105 14.68 44.90 21.09
N HIS A 1106 13.52 45.47 21.46
CA HIS A 1106 12.80 46.42 20.61
C HIS A 1106 13.62 47.68 20.30
N ASN A 1107 14.37 48.20 21.28
CA ASN A 1107 15.29 49.31 21.05
C ASN A 1107 16.49 48.91 20.18
N ALA A 1108 17.00 47.68 20.31
CA ALA A 1108 18.06 47.16 19.44
C ALA A 1108 17.55 46.96 18.01
N ASP A 1109 16.32 46.49 17.83
CA ASP A 1109 15.64 46.35 16.55
C ASP A 1109 15.38 47.71 15.91
N LYS A 1110 14.93 48.70 16.69
CA LYS A 1110 14.77 50.08 16.23
C LYS A 1110 16.12 50.68 15.83
N ASN A 1111 17.17 50.47 16.60
CA ASN A 1111 18.53 50.89 16.23
C ASN A 1111 19.02 50.16 14.97
N LEU A 1112 18.69 48.88 14.79
CA LEU A 1112 18.99 48.13 13.57
C LEU A 1112 18.21 48.65 12.37
N GLN A 1113 16.95 49.05 12.56
CA GLN A 1113 16.12 49.70 11.56
C GLN A 1113 16.71 51.05 11.17
N ASP A 1114 17.06 51.89 12.15
CA ASP A 1114 17.69 53.20 11.94
C ASP A 1114 19.06 53.05 11.26
N LEU A 1115 19.86 52.03 11.62
CA LEU A 1115 21.12 51.71 10.95
C LEU A 1115 20.90 51.19 9.53
N LYS A 1116 19.84 50.40 9.28
CA LYS A 1116 19.47 49.96 7.94
C LYS A 1116 19.05 51.15 7.08
N GLU A 1117 18.24 52.06 7.62
CA GLU A 1117 17.84 53.30 6.95
C GLU A 1117 19.06 54.20 6.69
N GLN A 1118 20.01 54.30 7.64
CA GLN A 1118 21.28 54.99 7.41
C GLN A 1118 22.14 54.31 6.34
N ILE A 1119 22.20 52.98 6.31
CA ILE A 1119 22.90 52.22 5.26
C ILE A 1119 22.21 52.40 3.90
N GLU A 1120 20.89 52.50 3.87
CA GLU A 1120 20.09 52.73 2.66
C GLU A 1120 20.27 54.17 2.15
N HIS A 1121 20.34 55.15 3.04
CA HIS A 1121 20.76 56.51 2.72
C HIS A 1121 22.22 56.60 2.24
N LEU A 1122 23.13 55.79 2.80
CA LEU A 1122 24.52 55.69 2.33
C LEU A 1122 24.66 54.94 0.99
N LYS A 1123 23.73 54.03 0.67
CA LYS A 1123 23.65 53.33 -0.64
C LYS A 1123 23.08 54.21 -1.76
N HIS A 1124 22.37 55.29 -1.42
CA HIS A 1124 21.85 56.26 -2.39
C HIS A 1124 22.76 57.47 -2.64
N LEU A 1125 24.01 57.45 -2.15
CA LEU A 1125 25.04 58.39 -2.58
C LEU A 1125 25.68 57.89 -3.89
N PRO A 1126 25.77 58.71 -4.96
CA PRO A 1126 26.25 58.26 -6.25
C PRO A 1126 27.72 57.84 -6.19
N GLU A 1127 27.97 56.60 -6.62
CA GLU A 1127 29.30 56.04 -6.86
C GLU A 1127 29.95 56.80 -8.02
N GLY A 1128 30.80 57.80 -7.71
CA GLY A 1128 31.44 58.64 -8.71
C GLY A 1128 32.43 59.67 -8.16
N ALA A 1129 33.70 59.26 -8.04
CA ALA A 1129 34.91 60.09 -8.19
C ALA A 1129 35.37 61.06 -7.07
N GLY A 1130 34.88 61.00 -5.83
CA GLY A 1130 35.23 62.01 -4.79
C GLY A 1130 36.19 61.61 -3.66
N THR A 1131 36.17 60.36 -3.19
CA THR A 1131 36.68 60.04 -1.84
C THR A 1131 38.05 59.35 -1.81
N GLU A 1132 38.37 58.49 -2.78
CA GLU A 1132 39.68 57.81 -2.80
C GLU A 1132 40.84 58.78 -3.04
N GLN A 1133 40.69 59.74 -3.97
CA GLN A 1133 41.73 60.74 -4.24
C GLN A 1133 41.91 61.75 -3.09
N LYS A 1134 40.86 62.01 -2.30
CA LYS A 1134 40.93 62.90 -1.14
C LYS A 1134 41.60 62.19 0.04
N MET A 1135 41.28 60.91 0.28
CA MET A 1135 41.97 60.06 1.25
C MET A 1135 43.43 59.82 0.89
N ILE A 1136 43.77 59.62 -0.39
CA ILE A 1136 45.17 59.46 -0.82
C ILE A 1136 45.95 60.76 -0.60
N LYS A 1137 45.33 61.92 -0.85
CA LYS A 1137 45.96 63.22 -0.56
C LYS A 1137 46.10 63.47 0.94
N GLU A 1138 45.12 63.10 1.77
CA GLU A 1138 45.21 63.19 3.23
C GLU A 1138 46.24 62.22 3.81
N LEU A 1139 46.35 61.01 3.29
CA LEU A 1139 47.39 60.05 3.68
C LEU A 1139 48.79 60.48 3.22
N GLN A 1140 48.92 61.12 2.06
CA GLN A 1140 50.17 61.73 1.64
C GLN A 1140 50.54 62.95 2.49
N LEU A 1141 49.58 63.78 2.86
CA LEU A 1141 49.80 64.89 3.79
C LEU A 1141 50.20 64.40 5.18
N LEU A 1142 49.55 63.35 5.68
CA LEU A 1142 49.88 62.70 6.96
C LEU A 1142 51.25 62.02 6.93
N ARG A 1143 51.66 61.45 5.80
CA ARG A 1143 53.02 60.91 5.64
C ARG A 1143 54.08 62.02 5.60
N LEU A 1144 53.76 63.18 5.02
CA LEU A 1144 54.66 64.33 4.99
C LEU A 1144 54.78 64.98 6.37
N THR A 1145 53.69 65.12 7.10
CA THR A 1145 53.72 65.63 8.49
C THR A 1145 54.38 64.66 9.44
N ASN A 1146 54.17 63.34 9.31
CA ASN A 1146 54.94 62.38 10.12
C ASN A 1146 56.44 62.42 9.82
N ASN A 1147 56.85 62.59 8.55
CA ASN A 1147 58.27 62.77 8.22
C ASN A 1147 58.85 64.08 8.79
N GLN A 1148 58.04 65.15 8.85
CA GLN A 1148 58.45 66.40 9.49
C GLN A 1148 58.58 66.23 11.01
N LEU A 1149 57.61 65.58 11.66
CA LEU A 1149 57.65 65.29 13.09
C LEU A 1149 58.76 64.31 13.47
N GLU A 1150 59.10 63.34 12.61
CA GLU A 1150 60.26 62.46 12.82
C GLU A 1150 61.58 63.20 12.68
N LYS A 1151 61.68 64.17 11.75
CA LYS A 1151 62.86 65.06 11.66
C LYS A 1151 62.96 66.00 12.85
N GLU A 1152 61.87 66.61 13.28
CA GLU A 1152 61.83 67.44 14.50
C GLU A 1152 62.16 66.62 15.75
N LYS A 1153 61.69 65.38 15.84
CA LYS A 1153 62.05 64.45 16.92
C LYS A 1153 63.54 64.08 16.88
N ALA A 1154 64.11 63.88 15.69
CA ALA A 1154 65.55 63.63 15.54
C ALA A 1154 66.39 64.86 15.90
N GLU A 1155 65.94 66.06 15.54
CA GLU A 1155 66.57 67.34 15.91
C GLU A 1155 66.46 67.62 17.41
N LEU A 1156 65.31 67.32 18.04
CA LEU A 1156 65.12 67.42 19.49
C LEU A 1156 65.94 66.38 20.27
N MET A 1157 66.12 65.17 19.71
CA MET A 1157 67.05 64.19 20.30
C MET A 1157 68.49 64.68 20.19
N HIS A 1158 68.88 65.25 19.06
CA HIS A 1158 70.21 65.85 18.89
C HIS A 1158 70.44 67.00 19.87
N GLN A 1159 69.44 67.88 20.06
CA GLN A 1159 69.50 68.96 21.04
C GLN A 1159 69.53 68.43 22.49
N LEU A 1160 68.80 67.36 22.81
CA LEU A 1160 68.86 66.70 24.14
C LEU A 1160 70.20 66.00 24.39
N GLU A 1161 70.86 65.52 23.35
CA GLU A 1161 72.22 64.99 23.41
C GLU A 1161 73.24 66.13 23.60
N ASP A 1162 73.08 67.25 22.89
CA ASP A 1162 73.91 68.45 23.03
C ASP A 1162 73.73 69.11 24.42
N TYR A 1163 72.50 69.18 24.94
CA TYR A 1163 72.21 69.63 26.32
C TYR A 1163 72.76 68.66 27.38
N ARG A 1164 72.86 67.36 27.06
CA ARG A 1164 73.55 66.40 27.93
C ARG A 1164 75.06 66.60 27.89
N HIS A 1165 75.63 67.00 26.75
CA HIS A 1165 77.07 67.29 26.62
C HIS A 1165 77.46 68.64 27.23
N GLU A 1166 76.59 69.67 27.18
CA GLU A 1166 76.81 70.97 27.84
C GLU A 1166 76.70 70.89 29.37
N ARG A 1167 75.90 69.96 29.93
CA ARG A 1167 75.79 69.75 31.38
C ARG A 1167 77.05 69.18 32.04
N TYR A 1168 77.97 68.61 31.26
CA TYR A 1168 79.23 68.07 31.77
C TYR A 1168 80.42 69.05 31.65
N ALA A 1169 80.21 70.27 31.15
CA ALA A 1169 81.30 71.20 30.82
C ALA A 1169 81.36 72.53 31.60
N SER A 1170 80.49 72.82 32.58
CA SER A 1170 80.62 74.09 33.34
C SER A 1170 80.12 74.03 34.78
N THR A 1171 81.03 73.66 35.68
CA THR A 1171 81.10 74.12 37.07
C THR A 1171 81.59 75.57 37.13
N SER A 1172 80.84 76.54 37.69
CA SER A 1172 81.37 77.67 38.49
C SER A 1172 80.29 78.72 38.82
N GLU A 1173 80.18 79.03 40.12
CA GLU A 1173 79.83 80.30 40.79
C GLU A 1173 78.45 81.02 40.59
N HIS A 1174 77.90 81.42 41.75
CA HIS A 1174 76.70 82.22 42.07
C HIS A 1174 76.69 83.68 41.50
N PRO A 1175 75.65 84.52 41.78
CA PRO A 1175 74.23 84.49 41.40
C PRO A 1175 73.79 85.84 40.74
N VAL A 1176 72.50 86.02 40.38
CA VAL A 1176 71.66 87.23 40.63
C VAL A 1176 70.51 87.37 39.62
N ALA A 1177 69.30 87.49 40.21
CA ALA A 1177 68.03 88.10 39.75
C ALA A 1177 67.38 87.58 38.44
N GLY A 1178 66.11 87.25 38.39
CA GLY A 1178 65.00 87.42 39.34
C GLY A 1178 63.68 87.32 38.55
N HIS A 1179 62.65 86.80 39.22
CA HIS A 1179 61.23 86.79 38.84
C HIS A 1179 60.77 85.67 37.89
N ASN A 1180 60.53 84.47 38.44
CA ASN A 1180 59.33 83.63 38.15
C ASN A 1180 59.22 82.36 39.05
N GLU A 1181 59.74 82.39 40.29
CA GLU A 1181 59.93 81.18 41.12
C GLU A 1181 58.65 80.54 41.71
N ALA A 1182 57.47 81.13 41.56
CA ALA A 1182 56.25 80.55 42.14
C ALA A 1182 55.50 79.59 41.19
N ALA A 1183 55.53 79.83 39.87
CA ALA A 1183 54.77 79.02 38.91
C ALA A 1183 55.55 77.77 38.43
N GLU A 1184 56.88 77.82 38.41
CA GLU A 1184 57.71 76.66 38.06
C GLU A 1184 57.78 75.65 39.22
N LYS A 1185 57.75 76.10 40.48
CA LYS A 1185 57.81 75.22 41.65
C LYS A 1185 56.58 74.31 41.75
N ASP A 1186 55.39 74.85 41.50
CA ASP A 1186 54.13 74.07 41.44
C ASP A 1186 54.06 73.11 40.24
N LYS A 1187 54.85 73.34 39.19
CA LYS A 1187 54.93 72.45 38.03
C LYS A 1187 55.96 71.34 38.25
N ILE A 1188 57.07 71.67 38.91
CA ILE A 1188 58.11 70.72 39.34
C ILE A 1188 57.57 69.81 40.44
N ASP A 1189 56.79 70.32 41.40
CA ASP A 1189 56.19 69.51 42.46
C ASP A 1189 55.10 68.58 41.91
N ARG A 1190 54.31 69.02 40.92
CA ARG A 1190 53.36 68.14 40.20
C ARG A 1190 54.08 67.05 39.42
N LEU A 1191 55.14 67.38 38.70
CA LEU A 1191 55.94 66.38 37.97
C LEU A 1191 56.67 65.43 38.91
N MET A 1192 57.14 65.88 40.08
CA MET A 1192 57.73 65.00 41.09
C MET A 1192 56.69 64.07 41.72
N THR A 1193 55.45 64.54 41.89
CA THR A 1193 54.34 63.70 42.37
C THR A 1193 53.94 62.67 41.32
N GLU A 1194 53.81 63.07 40.05
CA GLU A 1194 53.55 62.14 38.94
C GLU A 1194 54.70 61.15 38.73
N MET A 1195 55.96 61.57 38.90
CA MET A 1195 57.10 60.65 38.84
C MET A 1195 57.11 59.67 40.02
N ALA A 1196 56.74 60.10 41.23
CA ALA A 1196 56.61 59.21 42.39
C ALA A 1196 55.45 58.21 42.22
N ASP A 1197 54.34 58.65 41.64
CA ASP A 1197 53.18 57.80 41.34
C ASP A 1197 53.48 56.81 40.20
N LEU A 1198 54.19 57.24 39.15
CA LEU A 1198 54.65 56.34 38.09
C LEU A 1198 55.69 55.34 38.58
N GLN A 1199 56.55 55.74 39.52
CA GLN A 1199 57.56 54.88 40.11
C GLN A 1199 56.93 53.83 41.05
N THR A 1200 55.92 54.22 41.83
CA THR A 1200 55.13 53.26 42.63
C THR A 1200 54.26 52.34 41.75
N GLN A 1201 53.70 52.84 40.64
CA GLN A 1201 53.02 51.99 39.65
C GLN A 1201 53.98 51.01 38.96
N LEU A 1202 55.21 51.42 38.68
CA LEU A 1202 56.25 50.55 38.10
C LEU A 1202 56.70 49.48 39.10
N GLU A 1203 56.84 49.81 40.38
CA GLU A 1203 57.14 48.84 41.45
C GLU A 1203 55.98 47.87 41.69
N ALA A 1204 54.73 48.36 41.68
CA ALA A 1204 53.53 47.53 41.76
C ALA A 1204 53.42 46.57 40.56
N SER A 1205 53.66 47.07 39.34
CA SER A 1205 53.72 46.24 38.13
C SER A 1205 54.89 45.25 38.16
N GLY A 1206 56.02 45.63 38.77
CA GLY A 1206 57.15 44.73 39.01
C GLY A 1206 56.81 43.58 39.94
N LEU A 1207 56.10 43.85 41.04
CA LEU A 1207 55.60 42.84 41.97
C LEU A 1207 54.54 41.94 41.33
N GLU A 1208 53.62 42.50 40.55
CA GLU A 1208 52.61 41.74 39.82
C GLU A 1208 53.26 40.82 38.75
N LYS A 1209 54.27 41.32 38.03
CA LYS A 1209 55.07 40.51 37.10
C LYS A 1209 55.85 39.41 37.82
N GLN A 1210 56.25 39.62 39.07
CA GLN A 1210 56.94 38.62 39.88
C GLN A 1210 55.96 37.57 40.41
N GLN A 1211 54.76 37.96 40.85
CA GLN A 1211 53.67 37.06 41.21
C GLN A 1211 53.24 36.20 40.02
N LEU A 1212 53.05 36.80 38.84
CA LEU A 1212 52.74 36.04 37.61
C LEU A 1212 53.86 35.08 37.22
N LYS A 1213 55.13 35.43 37.47
CA LYS A 1213 56.25 34.51 37.25
C LYS A 1213 56.22 33.34 38.24
N GLU A 1214 55.94 33.61 39.51
CA GLU A 1214 55.83 32.58 40.55
C GLU A 1214 54.62 31.65 40.28
N GLU A 1215 53.47 32.19 39.87
CA GLU A 1215 52.32 31.40 39.41
C GLU A 1215 52.67 30.58 38.16
N THR A 1216 53.40 31.12 37.19
CA THR A 1216 53.82 30.32 36.02
C THR A 1216 54.82 29.21 36.36
N GLU A 1217 55.64 29.39 37.40
CA GLU A 1217 56.56 28.37 37.94
C GLU A 1217 55.81 27.33 38.78
N GLU A 1218 54.77 27.73 39.49
CA GLU A 1218 53.87 26.83 40.23
C GLU A 1218 53.04 25.98 39.27
N LEU A 1219 52.43 26.59 38.24
CA LEU A 1219 51.73 25.89 37.16
C LEU A 1219 52.67 24.96 36.38
N ARG A 1220 53.94 25.34 36.15
CA ARG A 1220 54.93 24.46 35.50
C ARG A 1220 55.25 23.25 36.37
N ARG A 1221 55.41 23.43 37.68
CA ARG A 1221 55.61 22.33 38.63
C ARG A 1221 54.38 21.43 38.74
N GLU A 1222 53.17 22.00 38.73
CA GLU A 1222 51.92 21.25 38.67
C GLU A 1222 51.82 20.42 37.38
N LEU A 1223 52.18 21.00 36.23
CA LEU A 1223 52.28 20.30 34.94
C LEU A 1223 53.31 19.16 34.94
N GLU A 1224 54.46 19.33 35.62
CA GLU A 1224 55.48 18.28 35.77
C GLU A 1224 55.03 17.13 36.70
N THR A 1225 54.08 17.36 37.61
CA THR A 1225 53.48 16.29 38.45
C THR A 1225 52.52 15.36 37.68
N TYR A 1226 52.07 15.75 36.49
CA TYR A 1226 51.23 14.90 35.65
C TYR A 1226 52.11 13.94 34.83
N ASN A 1227 51.80 12.64 34.92
CA ASN A 1227 52.49 11.58 34.18
C ASN A 1227 52.33 11.82 32.66
N PRO A 1228 53.36 11.66 31.81
CA PRO A 1228 53.25 11.89 30.36
C PRO A 1228 52.07 11.17 29.68
N SER A 1229 51.64 10.03 30.21
CA SER A 1229 50.46 9.30 29.76
C SER A 1229 49.13 10.07 29.91
N PHE A 1230 49.03 11.02 30.84
CA PHE A 1230 47.85 11.87 31.00
C PHE A 1230 47.67 12.81 29.80
N PHE A 1231 48.76 13.31 29.22
CA PHE A 1231 48.69 14.15 28.03
C PHE A 1231 48.35 13.33 26.79
N GLU A 1232 48.83 12.08 26.71
CA GLU A 1232 48.42 11.13 25.67
C GLU A 1232 46.92 10.79 25.80
N GLU A 1233 46.41 10.53 27.01
CA GLU A 1233 44.97 10.32 27.24
C GLU A 1233 44.13 11.56 26.91
N LEU A 1234 44.62 12.77 27.19
CA LEU A 1234 43.96 14.02 26.84
C LEU A 1234 43.96 14.25 25.32
N GLU A 1235 45.03 13.85 24.64
CA GLU A 1235 45.19 13.96 23.20
C GLU A 1235 44.34 12.91 22.46
N ASP A 1236 44.23 11.71 23.02
CA ASP A 1236 43.28 10.67 22.62
C ASP A 1236 41.83 11.11 22.85
N LEU A 1237 41.53 11.76 23.98
CA LEU A 1237 40.20 12.30 24.25
C LEU A 1237 39.85 13.46 23.29
N LYS A 1238 40.83 14.30 22.95
CA LYS A 1238 40.69 15.37 21.96
C LYS A 1238 40.55 14.82 20.54
N TYR A 1239 41.23 13.72 20.22
CA TYR A 1239 41.08 13.00 18.96
C TYR A 1239 39.69 12.36 18.86
N ASN A 1240 39.24 11.66 19.90
CA ASN A 1240 37.90 11.08 20.00
C ASN A 1240 36.81 12.15 19.94
N TYR A 1241 37.00 13.28 20.61
CA TYR A 1241 36.07 14.42 20.51
C TYR A 1241 36.02 14.98 19.08
N LYS A 1242 37.16 15.13 18.40
CA LYS A 1242 37.19 15.56 16.99
C LYS A 1242 36.53 14.55 16.06
N GLU A 1243 36.71 13.26 16.27
CA GLU A 1243 36.03 12.18 15.56
C GLU A 1243 34.51 12.24 15.78
N GLU A 1244 34.05 12.40 17.02
CA GLU A 1244 32.63 12.54 17.33
C GLU A 1244 32.03 13.84 16.79
N VAL A 1245 32.77 14.96 16.77
CA VAL A 1245 32.34 16.20 16.12
C VAL A 1245 32.21 15.99 14.60
N LYS A 1246 33.14 15.30 13.94
CA LYS A 1246 33.01 14.95 12.52
C LYS A 1246 31.80 14.05 12.26
N LYS A 1247 31.54 13.06 13.12
CA LYS A 1247 30.34 12.23 13.03
C LYS A 1247 29.07 13.06 13.23
N ASN A 1248 29.05 14.00 14.17
CA ASN A 1248 27.95 14.94 14.36
C ASN A 1248 27.73 15.83 13.14
N ILE A 1249 28.79 16.35 12.51
CA ILE A 1249 28.67 17.13 11.27
C ILE A 1249 28.07 16.28 10.15
N ILE A 1250 28.50 15.02 10.00
CA ILE A 1250 27.94 14.10 8.99
C ILE A 1250 26.46 13.76 9.30
N LEU A 1251 26.12 13.62 10.59
CA LEU A 1251 24.74 13.39 11.02
C LEU A 1251 23.87 14.64 10.84
N GLU A 1252 24.41 15.83 11.08
CA GLU A 1252 23.76 17.12 10.79
C GLU A 1252 23.56 17.32 9.29
N GLU A 1253 24.54 16.98 8.45
CA GLU A 1253 24.41 17.01 6.98
C GLU A 1253 23.37 16.01 6.49
N ARG A 1254 23.32 14.80 7.06
CA ARG A 1254 22.26 13.83 6.78
C ARG A 1254 20.90 14.30 7.27
N LEU A 1255 20.83 14.93 8.45
CA LEU A 1255 19.61 15.56 8.94
C LEU A 1255 19.17 16.68 8.00
N LYS A 1256 20.10 17.50 7.50
CA LYS A 1256 19.83 18.58 6.56
C LYS A 1256 19.35 18.06 5.21
N GLN A 1257 19.97 17.00 4.70
CA GLN A 1257 19.51 16.29 3.50
C GLN A 1257 18.13 15.67 3.72
N LEU A 1258 17.84 15.09 4.89
CA LEU A 1258 16.51 14.60 5.23
C LEU A 1258 15.50 15.75 5.34
N TYR A 1259 15.87 16.89 5.94
CA TYR A 1259 15.01 18.08 5.98
C TYR A 1259 14.70 18.60 4.56
N GLU A 1260 15.68 18.59 3.66
CA GLU A 1260 15.51 18.94 2.24
C GLU A 1260 14.65 17.92 1.48
N GLU A 1261 14.82 16.61 1.72
CA GLU A 1261 14.03 15.53 1.12
C GLU A 1261 12.58 15.49 1.63
N PHE A 1262 12.33 15.94 2.86
CA PHE A 1262 10.99 15.99 3.47
C PHE A 1262 10.32 17.36 3.39
N GLY A 1263 11.00 18.40 2.86
CA GLY A 1263 10.42 19.71 2.59
C GLY A 1263 9.95 20.48 3.84
N ILE A 1264 10.58 20.22 4.99
CA ILE A 1264 10.30 20.92 6.25
C ILE A 1264 11.35 22.02 6.39
N GLN A 1265 10.94 23.27 6.22
CA GLN A 1265 11.76 24.45 6.50
C GLN A 1265 11.88 24.71 7.99
#